data_AF-A0A9W4HVG7-F1
#
_entry.id   AF-A0A9W4HVG7-F1
#
_cell.length_a   1.000
_cell.length_b   1.000
_cell.length_c   1.000
_cell.angle_alpha   90.00
_cell.angle_beta   90.00
_cell.angle_gamma   90.00
#
_symmetry.space_group_name_H-M   'P 1'
#
loop_
_entity.id
_entity.type
_entity.pdbx_description
1 polymer ?
#
loop_
_entity_poly.entity_id
_entity_poly.type
_entity_poly.pdbx_seq_one_letter_code
_entity_poly.pdbx_strand_id
1 'polypeptide(L)'
;MQLTNMSNTPTNPNQSTGCPSHASPSQYPWFEGGSQAAATKPAEWLTEYSNITLPNALLSEEDMRPLACAAWAIVLAQYTGRETASFGVIFPGIDNRSSTEACTVDCESKLTVGDLITRAKNQAKETHMCRDVESFRNHLLFTLRPASEIIEMDRLPLSPPDRTALIFCIILEGNHVSLRSDFDPQAATQVEIRRLMSHFSQAFYHVISSEPQTVALGDLSLFTPEDNTQLQKWNPQAAEPINNFLHTLFQETATSAPEKLALLYCGKGTTYEELDVASTNLAFQILLVDDSLGGSVPICMEKSPEMVIAMIAILKANKAFVPIDPTSSKAHCDFILESLHSKVIVLSGSTDELGLFDSGVNKLVVSPSAVNTKPACQTTHLPAGIDPAQPAYILFTSGSTGIPKGVIVEHRNVCTSMKELGRQFGINTETRMLQYASFTFDPSMLEIFATLLNGGSVCIPTEAERLNNIPKSIKEMEVNTLVAVPSVLKLLSPEEIPTVKTLVVGGEKLTQSLIEIWAEKTHLINAYGPTETCVCSLANLRVSNGRFGDHIGTSIASRAWVVSPSNERHLMPIGAIGELWIEGPTVARGYLNDSVATEASFVSSMPWTDSDVITRAFRTGDLVRYLPDGELIFLGRKDNQVKINGRRIELEEIEVYICRSSLVARASVQLRNIGYSVVLAAFLVPQDATTSDDDVCKLLHDSEYDLNPLLDDLRDQLPSYMVPEYLIPVSCIPRMPSGKVDQHTLTSILEQVRFDQHRLLDVGRNEENQELSESHNTMRDLWAKVLDIPHTSIQASDRFLHLGGNSIKAMKLVSEARVNGLSLTVAQLLKNCTIDELDHSREVEPVTEKAARPSSELQSLSPQSYTPTWIQMVSVTTVAGFPEGNYIHVVVDLRGRLDLVRLREACQSLVQKNEILRTQFRHKNGTVEAIVQDGSQVPFLHFTSHSEALEHWESFPSNCFDRQLATFSYVAMDDDSTHFAMGIQHSQYDAWSITLLLRQLQSIYHGHEVCPGPPFSVFAATVPQATNPEAERFWKEQLANLPMTLLSDSSAEGDEPDRKFQKSLRMSPSGFTFATVIFSAWALVLSKHAKTRRVVFGGAVSGRNIDMEGILDVVGPCINMLPFPIDVTKCDTYLEVLQSVQNVMIATVPYESMPMPDIITRCADWSPTAVFGSIIQHLDIAFDIPAVSQAQSDKDSGRLKWNYLEMKKCYGRCRATDIYVISTVSREGFADVQFKFNPSRISPDLANVLFGDLCGNIEAALQSPEQKISREL
;
A
#
# COMPACT_ATOMS: atom_id res chain seq x y z
N MET A 1 -62.80 11.56 -18.47
CA MET A 1 -62.87 12.86 -19.16
C MET A 1 -61.46 13.19 -19.61
N GLN A 2 -61.12 12.63 -20.77
CA GLN A 2 -60.87 13.32 -22.05
C GLN A 2 -59.39 13.73 -22.15
N LEU A 3 -58.51 12.88 -22.68
CA LEU A 3 -58.28 12.56 -24.11
C LEU A 3 -57.76 13.81 -24.85
N THR A 4 -56.60 13.79 -25.53
CA THR A 4 -56.29 13.00 -26.74
C THR A 4 -54.79 13.13 -27.11
N ASN A 5 -54.05 12.03 -27.34
CA ASN A 5 -53.65 11.42 -28.65
C ASN A 5 -52.63 12.23 -29.48
N MET A 6 -51.68 11.68 -30.25
CA MET A 6 -51.09 10.35 -30.46
C MET A 6 -49.97 10.53 -31.52
N SER A 7 -49.02 9.57 -31.56
CA SER A 7 -48.40 8.94 -32.73
C SER A 7 -47.06 9.43 -33.34
N ASN A 8 -46.18 8.42 -33.46
CA ASN A 8 -45.21 8.09 -34.52
C ASN A 8 -43.70 8.37 -34.33
N THR A 9 -42.97 7.30 -33.98
CA THR A 9 -41.62 6.94 -34.47
C THR A 9 -41.71 6.35 -35.91
N PRO A 10 -40.62 5.99 -36.67
CA PRO A 10 -39.18 5.83 -36.32
C PRO A 10 -38.12 6.34 -37.36
N THR A 11 -36.84 6.42 -36.98
CA THR A 11 -35.62 5.84 -37.65
C THR A 11 -34.28 6.53 -37.25
N ASN A 12 -33.27 5.68 -37.02
CA ASN A 12 -31.87 5.84 -36.53
C ASN A 12 -30.89 6.56 -37.52
N PRO A 13 -29.56 6.77 -37.28
CA PRO A 13 -28.68 6.53 -36.11
C PRO A 13 -27.55 7.58 -35.81
N ASN A 14 -26.70 7.29 -34.78
CA ASN A 14 -25.31 7.74 -34.47
C ASN A 14 -25.09 9.06 -33.68
N GLN A 15 -24.69 9.03 -32.40
CA GLN A 15 -23.37 8.72 -31.76
C GLN A 15 -22.35 9.89 -31.77
N SER A 16 -22.09 10.47 -30.59
CA SER A 16 -20.73 10.59 -30.01
C SER A 16 -20.83 10.61 -28.47
N THR A 17 -20.01 9.78 -27.83
CA THR A 17 -19.97 9.49 -26.39
C THR A 17 -18.72 10.09 -25.78
N GLY A 18 -18.88 10.83 -24.68
CA GLY A 18 -17.82 11.50 -23.94
C GLY A 18 -16.86 10.59 -23.15
N CYS A 19 -15.67 11.16 -22.94
CA CYS A 19 -14.55 10.68 -22.14
C CYS A 19 -14.87 10.57 -20.63
N PRO A 20 -14.22 9.62 -19.91
CA PRO A 20 -14.17 9.54 -18.46
C PRO A 20 -12.98 10.34 -17.89
N SER A 21 -13.12 10.73 -16.62
CA SER A 21 -12.16 11.53 -15.86
C SER A 21 -11.73 10.81 -14.58
N HIS A 22 -10.42 10.70 -14.35
CA HIS A 22 -9.81 10.59 -13.03
C HIS A 22 -8.40 11.22 -13.10
N ALA A 23 -8.24 12.42 -12.53
CA ALA A 23 -6.98 13.11 -12.33
C ALA A 23 -6.89 13.49 -10.83
N SER A 24 -5.70 13.40 -10.26
CA SER A 24 -5.32 13.94 -8.95
C SER A 24 -5.55 15.45 -8.91
N PRO A 25 -5.89 16.05 -7.74
CA PRO A 25 -6.03 17.51 -7.63
C PRO A 25 -4.68 18.17 -7.87
N SER A 26 -4.64 19.11 -8.82
CA SER A 26 -3.40 19.70 -9.33
C SER A 26 -2.88 20.84 -8.46
N GLN A 27 -1.55 20.98 -8.46
CA GLN A 27 -0.83 22.06 -7.78
C GLN A 27 -0.86 23.39 -8.56
N TYR A 28 -1.47 23.43 -9.74
CA TYR A 28 -1.88 24.64 -10.43
C TYR A 28 -3.32 24.40 -10.90
N PRO A 29 -4.35 24.92 -10.20
CA PRO A 29 -5.76 24.61 -10.50
C PRO A 29 -6.19 24.85 -11.96
N TRP A 30 -5.41 25.63 -12.69
CA TRP A 30 -5.62 26.09 -14.05
C TRP A 30 -4.99 25.20 -15.15
N PHE A 31 -3.98 24.37 -14.85
CA PHE A 31 -3.30 23.53 -15.86
C PHE A 31 -3.77 22.06 -15.88
N GLU A 32 -4.23 21.53 -14.75
CA GLU A 32 -4.79 20.18 -14.64
C GLU A 32 -6.08 20.23 -13.82
N GLY A 33 -7.24 19.99 -14.45
CA GLY A 33 -8.56 20.26 -13.90
C GLY A 33 -8.83 19.76 -12.48
N GLY A 34 -8.95 20.71 -11.54
CA GLY A 34 -9.50 20.51 -10.20
C GLY A 34 -11.01 20.72 -10.17
N SER A 35 -11.76 19.63 -10.09
CA SER A 35 -13.20 19.61 -9.81
C SER A 35 -13.42 19.75 -8.29
N GLN A 36 -13.51 20.98 -7.76
CA GLN A 36 -14.18 21.27 -6.48
C GLN A 36 -14.30 22.79 -6.26
N ALA A 37 -15.29 23.42 -6.89
CA ALA A 37 -15.78 24.73 -6.45
C ALA A 37 -17.30 24.64 -6.35
N ALA A 38 -17.78 24.57 -5.11
CA ALA A 38 -19.20 24.62 -4.79
C ALA A 38 -19.78 25.96 -5.25
N ALA A 39 -20.92 25.91 -5.93
CA ALA A 39 -21.67 27.05 -6.41
C ALA A 39 -21.91 28.09 -5.30
N THR A 40 -21.08 29.14 -5.24
CA THR A 40 -21.25 30.28 -4.33
C THR A 40 -20.73 31.57 -4.96
N LYS A 41 -21.66 32.33 -5.58
CA LYS A 41 -21.51 33.69 -6.19
C LYS A 41 -20.46 33.83 -7.32
N PRO A 42 -20.73 34.62 -8.37
CA PRO A 42 -19.72 34.90 -9.39
C PRO A 42 -18.58 35.70 -8.76
N ALA A 43 -17.37 35.14 -8.77
CA ALA A 43 -16.15 35.86 -8.40
C ALA A 43 -15.91 36.98 -9.43
N GLU A 44 -15.56 38.19 -8.97
CA GLU A 44 -15.09 39.26 -9.86
C GLU A 44 -13.72 38.85 -10.41
N TRP A 45 -13.63 38.64 -11.73
CA TRP A 45 -12.36 38.36 -12.42
C TRP A 45 -11.45 39.59 -12.36
N LEU A 46 -10.15 39.36 -12.24
CA LEU A 46 -9.13 40.42 -12.28
C LEU A 46 -8.48 40.49 -13.66
N THR A 47 -7.98 41.67 -14.03
CA THR A 47 -7.31 41.92 -15.31
C THR A 47 -5.91 42.50 -15.09
N GLU A 48 -4.93 42.00 -15.84
CA GLU A 48 -3.54 42.45 -15.88
C GLU A 48 -3.10 42.82 -17.30
N TYR A 49 -2.15 43.76 -17.41
CA TYR A 49 -1.65 44.27 -18.69
C TYR A 49 -0.12 44.32 -18.71
N SER A 50 0.48 44.00 -19.86
CA SER A 50 1.91 44.13 -20.12
C SER A 50 2.15 44.48 -21.59
N ASN A 51 3.22 45.19 -21.93
CA ASN A 51 3.52 45.59 -23.32
C ASN A 51 4.89 45.07 -23.76
N ILE A 52 4.95 44.45 -24.93
CA ILE A 52 6.17 43.97 -25.59
C ILE A 52 6.46 44.88 -26.79
N THR A 53 7.73 45.26 -26.97
CA THR A 53 8.19 46.01 -28.15
C THR A 53 8.88 45.07 -29.14
N LEU A 54 8.44 45.06 -30.40
CA LEU A 54 8.99 44.16 -31.41
C LEU A 54 10.27 44.73 -32.07
N PRO A 55 11.32 43.92 -32.28
CA PRO A 55 12.61 44.40 -32.77
C PRO A 55 12.68 44.74 -34.27
N ASN A 56 11.79 44.25 -35.17
CA ASN A 56 11.71 44.72 -36.58
C ASN A 56 10.46 44.22 -37.35
N ALA A 57 9.90 45.11 -38.20
CA ALA A 57 8.87 45.02 -39.26
C ALA A 57 7.56 44.22 -39.04
N LEU A 58 6.42 44.90 -39.31
CA LEU A 58 5.03 44.41 -39.39
C LEU A 58 4.92 42.93 -39.80
N LEU A 59 4.85 42.03 -38.81
CA LEU A 59 4.44 40.65 -39.03
C LEU A 59 2.96 40.66 -39.42
N SER A 60 2.61 39.90 -40.46
CA SER A 60 1.20 39.76 -40.87
C SER A 60 0.41 39.06 -39.74
N GLU A 61 -0.88 39.34 -39.64
CA GLU A 61 -1.75 38.70 -38.64
C GLU A 61 -1.75 37.16 -38.79
N GLU A 62 -1.65 36.66 -40.02
CA GLU A 62 -1.54 35.22 -40.33
C GLU A 62 -0.23 34.59 -39.83
N ASP A 63 0.88 35.35 -39.82
CA ASP A 63 2.18 34.87 -39.33
C ASP A 63 2.31 34.94 -37.80
N MET A 64 1.61 35.87 -37.14
CA MET A 64 1.67 36.04 -35.68
C MET A 64 1.04 34.90 -34.90
N ARG A 65 -0.01 34.29 -35.46
CA ARG A 65 -0.72 33.17 -34.84
C ARG A 65 0.19 31.98 -34.47
N PRO A 66 0.89 31.35 -35.42
CA PRO A 66 1.75 30.21 -35.10
C PRO A 66 2.93 30.60 -34.20
N LEU A 67 3.44 31.83 -34.28
CA LEU A 67 4.52 32.32 -33.43
C LEU A 67 4.08 32.44 -31.97
N ALA A 68 2.89 32.97 -31.73
CA ALA A 68 2.36 33.08 -30.38
C ALA A 68 1.98 31.72 -29.78
N CYS A 69 1.42 30.81 -30.59
CA CYS A 69 1.20 29.42 -30.19
C CYS A 69 2.52 28.73 -29.81
N ALA A 70 3.59 28.91 -30.61
CA ALA A 70 4.90 28.35 -30.30
C ALA A 70 5.49 28.93 -29.00
N ALA A 71 5.41 30.25 -28.80
CA ALA A 71 5.88 30.91 -27.57
C ALA A 71 5.12 30.40 -26.34
N TRP A 72 3.80 30.24 -26.45
CA TRP A 72 2.97 29.72 -25.36
C TRP A 72 3.28 28.25 -25.06
N ALA A 73 3.49 27.44 -26.10
CA ALA A 73 3.90 26.04 -25.95
C ALA A 73 5.22 25.91 -25.18
N ILE A 74 6.21 26.78 -25.42
CA ILE A 74 7.48 26.81 -24.68
C ILE A 74 7.24 27.11 -23.19
N VAL A 75 6.43 28.12 -22.88
CA VAL A 75 6.09 28.47 -21.49
C VAL A 75 5.39 27.29 -20.81
N LEU A 76 4.38 26.71 -21.46
CA LEU A 76 3.66 25.56 -20.93
C LEU A 76 4.57 24.36 -20.67
N ALA A 77 5.47 24.04 -21.60
CA ALA A 77 6.40 22.92 -21.43
C ALA A 77 7.28 23.10 -20.18
N GLN A 78 7.79 24.32 -19.92
CA GLN A 78 8.60 24.60 -18.72
C GLN A 78 7.77 24.61 -17.42
N TYR A 79 6.53 25.09 -17.46
CA TYR A 79 5.64 25.15 -16.29
C TYR A 79 4.98 23.83 -15.93
N THR A 80 4.78 22.95 -16.92
CA THR A 80 4.18 21.62 -16.72
C THR A 80 5.21 20.50 -16.66
N GLY A 81 6.46 20.75 -17.10
CA GLY A 81 7.51 19.74 -17.20
C GLY A 81 7.23 18.66 -18.26
N ARG A 82 6.23 18.87 -19.12
CA ARG A 82 5.82 17.92 -20.16
C ARG A 82 6.49 18.25 -21.49
N GLU A 83 6.85 17.21 -22.23
CA GLU A 83 7.39 17.32 -23.59
C GLU A 83 6.30 17.61 -24.64
N THR A 84 5.03 17.70 -24.23
CA THR A 84 3.90 18.08 -25.10
C THR A 84 3.00 19.11 -24.41
N ALA A 85 2.62 20.15 -25.14
CA ALA A 85 1.79 21.26 -24.64
C ALA A 85 0.47 21.35 -25.41
N SER A 86 -0.66 21.32 -24.70
CA SER A 86 -2.02 21.40 -25.29
C SER A 86 -2.82 22.55 -24.69
N PHE A 87 -3.48 23.38 -25.52
CA PHE A 87 -4.25 24.56 -25.09
C PHE A 87 -5.32 25.00 -26.09
N GLY A 88 -6.27 25.83 -25.64
CA GLY A 88 -7.37 26.34 -26.45
C GLY A 88 -7.07 27.73 -27.05
N VAL A 89 -7.57 27.99 -28.25
CA VAL A 89 -7.40 29.26 -28.96
C VAL A 89 -8.75 29.77 -29.47
N ILE A 90 -9.11 31.02 -29.13
CA ILE A 90 -10.30 31.73 -29.57
C ILE A 90 -9.98 32.73 -30.67
N PHE A 91 -10.75 32.65 -31.75
CA PHE A 91 -10.68 33.60 -32.86
C PHE A 91 -11.90 34.53 -32.88
N PRO A 92 -11.72 35.84 -33.14
CA PRO A 92 -12.81 36.69 -33.57
C PRO A 92 -13.21 36.27 -35.00
N GLY A 93 -14.41 35.69 -35.15
CA GLY A 93 -14.96 35.38 -36.48
C GLY A 93 -15.46 36.64 -37.18
N ILE A 94 -15.47 36.63 -38.51
CA ILE A 94 -15.92 37.71 -39.42
C ILE A 94 -17.37 38.16 -39.11
N ASP A 95 -18.17 37.30 -38.46
CA ASP A 95 -19.59 37.53 -38.14
C ASP A 95 -19.86 37.80 -36.63
N ASN A 96 -18.86 38.21 -35.85
CA ASN A 96 -18.97 38.40 -34.39
C ASN A 96 -19.31 37.12 -33.60
N ARG A 97 -19.16 35.94 -34.22
CA ARG A 97 -19.23 34.62 -33.56
C ARG A 97 -17.81 34.11 -33.36
N SER A 98 -17.39 33.95 -32.11
CA SER A 98 -16.07 33.41 -31.76
C SER A 98 -16.02 31.89 -31.95
N SER A 99 -14.99 31.39 -32.63
CA SER A 99 -14.69 29.95 -32.70
C SER A 99 -13.54 29.60 -31.76
N THR A 100 -13.66 28.50 -31.03
CA THR A 100 -12.61 27.95 -30.17
C THR A 100 -12.02 26.71 -30.84
N GLU A 101 -10.69 26.65 -30.94
CA GLU A 101 -9.93 25.52 -31.50
C GLU A 101 -8.93 24.99 -30.47
N ALA A 102 -8.54 23.72 -30.57
CA ALA A 102 -7.50 23.11 -29.73
C ALA A 102 -6.16 23.06 -30.49
N CYS A 103 -5.06 23.37 -29.81
CA CYS A 103 -3.69 23.33 -30.32
C CYS A 103 -2.84 22.43 -29.41
N THR A 104 -2.07 21.51 -29.99
CA THR A 104 -1.20 20.55 -29.30
C THR A 104 0.16 20.49 -30.00
N VAL A 105 1.22 20.90 -29.31
CA VAL A 105 2.56 21.01 -29.90
C VAL A 105 3.58 20.22 -29.07
N ASP A 106 4.38 19.38 -29.72
CA ASP A 106 5.51 18.69 -29.08
C ASP A 106 6.68 19.66 -28.87
N CYS A 107 7.22 19.67 -27.66
CA CYS A 107 8.21 20.61 -27.15
C CYS A 107 9.46 19.88 -26.62
N GLU A 108 9.85 18.76 -27.23
CA GLU A 108 11.07 18.03 -26.85
C GLU A 108 12.30 18.96 -26.84
N SER A 109 13.13 18.86 -25.80
CA SER A 109 14.28 19.74 -25.56
C SER A 109 15.30 19.82 -26.72
N LYS A 110 15.39 18.77 -27.54
CA LYS A 110 16.30 18.70 -28.70
C LYS A 110 15.76 19.38 -29.95
N LEU A 111 14.45 19.67 -30.01
CA LEU A 111 13.85 20.35 -31.15
C LEU A 111 14.35 21.79 -31.21
N THR A 112 14.40 22.33 -32.42
CA THR A 112 14.72 23.75 -32.59
C THR A 112 13.47 24.61 -32.49
N VAL A 113 13.66 25.90 -32.23
CA VAL A 113 12.55 26.88 -32.31
C VAL A 113 11.90 26.86 -33.71
N GLY A 114 12.69 26.63 -34.76
CA GLY A 114 12.19 26.52 -36.13
C GLY A 114 11.26 25.32 -36.35
N ASP A 115 11.61 24.16 -35.76
CA ASP A 115 10.77 22.96 -35.80
C ASP A 115 9.43 23.22 -35.09
N LEU A 116 9.47 23.87 -33.93
CA LEU A 116 8.29 24.19 -33.13
C LEU A 116 7.34 25.13 -33.89
N ILE A 117 7.87 26.19 -34.49
CA ILE A 117 7.09 27.12 -35.33
C ILE A 117 6.46 26.39 -36.51
N THR A 118 7.20 25.48 -37.15
CA THR A 118 6.70 24.70 -38.30
C THR A 118 5.56 23.77 -37.89
N ARG A 119 5.68 23.09 -36.74
CA ARG A 119 4.62 22.24 -36.17
C ARG A 119 3.38 23.07 -35.83
N ALA A 120 3.54 24.21 -35.17
CA ALA A 120 2.44 25.13 -34.87
C ALA A 120 1.75 25.64 -36.16
N LYS A 121 2.52 25.93 -37.22
CA LYS A 121 1.99 26.32 -38.54
C LYS A 121 1.18 25.21 -39.21
N ASN A 122 1.63 23.97 -39.14
CA ASN A 122 0.93 22.84 -39.77
C ASN A 122 -0.39 22.54 -39.04
N GLN A 123 -0.38 22.59 -37.72
CA GLN A 123 -1.59 22.39 -36.94
C GLN A 123 -2.63 23.50 -37.13
N ALA A 124 -2.19 24.74 -37.35
CA ALA A 124 -3.06 25.86 -37.72
C ALA A 124 -3.70 25.72 -39.12
N LYS A 125 -3.21 24.80 -39.98
CA LYS A 125 -3.74 24.54 -41.33
C LYS A 125 -4.70 23.35 -41.42
N GLU A 126 -4.65 22.41 -40.46
CA GLU A 126 -5.45 21.16 -40.48
C GLU A 126 -6.77 21.25 -39.69
N THR A 127 -7.18 22.44 -39.23
CA THR A 127 -8.31 22.60 -38.31
C THR A 127 -9.68 22.27 -38.93
N HIS A 128 -10.14 21.05 -38.70
CA HIS A 128 -11.56 20.70 -38.71
C HIS A 128 -12.24 21.25 -37.45
N MET A 129 -13.43 21.84 -37.60
CA MET A 129 -14.27 22.28 -36.47
C MET A 129 -14.48 21.12 -35.48
N CYS A 130 -13.83 21.18 -34.32
CA CYS A 130 -14.08 20.21 -33.26
C CYS A 130 -15.47 20.51 -32.66
N ARG A 131 -16.45 19.60 -32.87
CA ARG A 131 -17.81 19.72 -32.32
C ARG A 131 -17.91 19.25 -30.86
N ASP A 132 -16.89 18.58 -30.34
CA ASP A 132 -16.82 18.10 -28.95
C ASP A 132 -15.92 18.99 -28.10
N VAL A 133 -16.40 20.21 -27.82
CA VAL A 133 -15.79 21.14 -26.86
C VAL A 133 -15.73 20.51 -25.45
N GLU A 134 -16.58 19.52 -25.16
CA GLU A 134 -16.62 18.79 -23.88
C GLU A 134 -15.44 17.84 -23.65
N SER A 135 -14.68 17.47 -24.70
CA SER A 135 -13.54 16.56 -24.59
C SER A 135 -12.25 17.23 -24.09
N PHE A 136 -12.16 18.56 -24.18
CA PHE A 136 -11.01 19.35 -23.73
C PHE A 136 -11.27 19.95 -22.35
N ARG A 137 -11.21 19.10 -21.32
CA ARG A 137 -11.20 19.56 -19.93
C ARG A 137 -9.86 20.22 -19.64
N ASN A 138 -9.78 21.55 -19.82
CA ASN A 138 -8.94 22.58 -19.18
C ASN A 138 -8.85 23.78 -20.14
N HIS A 139 -9.62 24.85 -19.87
CA HIS A 139 -9.66 26.02 -20.73
C HIS A 139 -8.66 27.08 -20.25
N LEU A 140 -7.57 27.19 -21.00
CA LEU A 140 -6.74 28.38 -21.11
C LEU A 140 -6.99 28.90 -22.52
N LEU A 141 -7.70 30.03 -22.62
CA LEU A 141 -8.20 30.55 -23.90
C LEU A 141 -7.27 31.67 -24.38
N PHE A 142 -6.61 31.44 -25.50
CA PHE A 142 -5.73 32.39 -26.17
C PHE A 142 -6.52 33.19 -27.21
N THR A 143 -6.48 34.53 -27.24
CA THR A 143 -7.13 35.31 -28.32
C THR A 143 -6.19 36.37 -28.90
N LEU A 144 -6.13 36.44 -30.23
CA LEU A 144 -5.39 37.45 -31.01
C LEU A 144 -6.38 38.45 -31.60
N ARG A 145 -6.19 39.76 -31.37
CA ARG A 145 -7.02 40.83 -31.98
C ARG A 145 -6.20 42.01 -32.52
N PRO A 146 -6.62 42.63 -33.64
CA PRO A 146 -6.01 43.85 -34.16
C PRO A 146 -6.44 45.11 -33.38
N ALA A 147 -5.53 46.10 -33.27
CA ALA A 147 -5.78 47.37 -32.56
C ALA A 147 -6.97 48.21 -33.06
N SER A 148 -7.53 47.93 -34.24
CA SER A 148 -8.72 48.64 -34.74
C SER A 148 -10.01 48.32 -33.99
N GLU A 149 -10.04 47.28 -33.15
CA GLU A 149 -11.20 46.88 -32.34
C GLU A 149 -11.19 47.42 -30.89
N ILE A 150 -10.26 48.32 -30.56
CA ILE A 150 -9.99 48.83 -29.19
C ILE A 150 -11.16 49.61 -28.54
N ILE A 151 -12.20 50.00 -29.28
CA ILE A 151 -13.20 51.00 -28.81
C ILE A 151 -14.20 50.46 -27.76
N GLU A 152 -14.33 49.14 -27.53
CA GLU A 152 -15.23 48.57 -26.50
C GLU A 152 -14.51 47.65 -25.48
N MET A 153 -13.41 48.09 -24.87
CA MET A 153 -12.73 47.30 -23.81
C MET A 153 -13.59 47.05 -22.54
N ASP A 154 -14.62 47.85 -22.29
CA ASP A 154 -15.54 47.73 -21.14
C ASP A 154 -16.71 46.76 -21.38
N ARG A 155 -16.83 46.19 -22.59
CA ARG A 155 -17.85 45.21 -22.95
C ARG A 155 -17.21 43.98 -23.56
N LEU A 156 -16.55 43.18 -22.74
CA LEU A 156 -16.40 41.75 -23.07
C LEU A 156 -17.67 41.03 -22.58
N PRO A 157 -18.59 40.60 -23.47
CA PRO A 157 -19.59 39.60 -23.11
C PRO A 157 -18.99 38.22 -23.42
N LEU A 158 -17.90 37.86 -22.75
CA LEU A 158 -17.57 36.46 -22.60
C LEU A 158 -18.01 36.13 -21.19
N SER A 159 -19.23 35.61 -21.03
CA SER A 159 -19.43 34.67 -19.94
C SER A 159 -18.38 33.58 -20.19
N PRO A 160 -17.30 33.49 -19.39
CA PRO A 160 -16.28 32.48 -19.60
C PRO A 160 -16.99 31.13 -19.65
N PRO A 161 -16.65 30.22 -20.59
CA PRO A 161 -17.28 28.91 -20.61
C PRO A 161 -17.10 28.26 -19.24
N ASP A 162 -18.16 27.60 -18.75
CA ASP A 162 -18.17 26.95 -17.43
C ASP A 162 -16.86 26.15 -17.28
N ARG A 163 -15.98 26.57 -16.35
CA ARG A 163 -14.64 25.99 -16.02
C ARG A 163 -13.38 26.62 -16.65
N THR A 164 -13.41 27.86 -17.15
CA THR A 164 -12.17 28.58 -17.54
C THR A 164 -11.56 29.31 -16.33
N ALA A 165 -10.25 29.18 -16.09
CA ALA A 165 -9.55 29.83 -14.97
C ALA A 165 -8.66 31.02 -15.38
N LEU A 166 -8.21 31.06 -16.64
CA LEU A 166 -7.29 32.09 -17.17
C LEU A 166 -7.54 32.33 -18.67
N ILE A 167 -7.60 33.60 -19.06
CA ILE A 167 -7.66 34.07 -20.45
C ILE A 167 -6.42 34.92 -20.71
N PHE A 168 -5.74 34.64 -21.83
CA PHE A 168 -4.53 35.37 -22.24
C PHE A 168 -4.78 35.98 -23.62
N CYS A 169 -4.95 37.29 -23.67
CA CYS A 169 -5.23 38.07 -24.86
C CYS A 169 -3.95 38.75 -25.37
N ILE A 170 -3.68 38.64 -26.66
CA ILE A 170 -2.61 39.36 -27.35
C ILE A 170 -3.23 40.36 -28.31
N ILE A 171 -2.95 41.63 -28.08
CA ILE A 171 -3.44 42.76 -28.86
C ILE A 171 -2.27 43.33 -29.67
N LEU A 172 -2.44 43.43 -30.98
CA LEU A 172 -1.41 43.93 -31.88
C LEU A 172 -1.63 45.41 -32.18
N GLU A 173 -0.72 46.26 -31.68
CA GLU A 173 -0.71 47.72 -31.84
C GLU A 173 0.50 48.16 -32.70
N GLY A 174 0.41 47.98 -34.02
CA GLY A 174 1.48 48.39 -34.94
C GLY A 174 2.78 47.61 -34.71
N ASN A 175 3.80 48.24 -34.11
CA ASN A 175 5.07 47.61 -33.73
C ASN A 175 5.11 47.13 -32.26
N HIS A 176 4.00 47.27 -31.53
CA HIS A 176 3.88 46.84 -30.14
C HIS A 176 2.87 45.70 -30.01
N VAL A 177 3.13 44.81 -29.06
CA VAL A 177 2.24 43.73 -28.69
C VAL A 177 1.81 43.98 -27.25
N SER A 178 0.55 44.34 -27.05
CA SER A 178 -0.05 44.52 -25.74
C SER A 178 -0.64 43.19 -25.27
N LEU A 179 -0.13 42.64 -24.18
CA LEU A 179 -0.67 41.48 -23.50
C LEU A 179 -1.71 41.92 -22.47
N ARG A 180 -2.88 41.29 -22.49
CA ARG A 180 -3.91 41.42 -21.46
C ARG A 180 -4.22 40.03 -20.94
N SER A 181 -4.27 39.85 -19.62
CA SER A 181 -4.69 38.59 -19.02
C SER A 181 -5.86 38.82 -18.07
N ASP A 182 -6.95 38.08 -18.26
CA ASP A 182 -8.11 38.07 -17.37
C ASP A 182 -8.13 36.71 -16.63
N PHE A 183 -8.27 36.71 -15.31
CA PHE A 183 -8.14 35.47 -14.52
C PHE A 183 -9.04 35.44 -13.28
N ASP A 184 -9.35 34.21 -12.84
CA ASP A 184 -10.03 33.97 -11.58
C ASP A 184 -9.05 34.13 -10.40
N PRO A 185 -9.26 35.09 -9.48
CA PRO A 185 -8.40 35.28 -8.31
C PRO A 185 -8.41 34.09 -7.33
N GLN A 186 -9.36 33.15 -7.45
CA GLN A 186 -9.33 31.89 -6.70
C GLN A 186 -8.39 30.85 -7.34
N ALA A 187 -8.04 31.00 -8.62
CA ALA A 187 -7.21 30.04 -9.36
C ALA A 187 -5.74 30.47 -9.44
N ALA A 188 -5.46 31.77 -9.52
CA ALA A 188 -4.10 32.32 -9.59
C ALA A 188 -4.02 33.72 -8.96
N THR A 189 -2.86 34.07 -8.42
CA THR A 189 -2.59 35.41 -7.89
C THR A 189 -2.14 36.37 -8.98
N GLN A 190 -2.38 37.66 -8.77
CA GLN A 190 -1.93 38.73 -9.67
C GLN A 190 -0.40 38.71 -9.91
N VAL A 191 0.38 38.29 -8.92
CA VAL A 191 1.84 38.18 -9.02
C VAL A 191 2.24 37.02 -9.95
N GLU A 192 1.56 35.88 -9.87
CA GLU A 192 1.79 34.72 -10.76
C GLU A 192 1.51 35.09 -12.21
N ILE A 193 0.39 35.76 -12.46
CA ILE A 193 0.00 36.17 -13.81
C ILE A 193 0.98 37.17 -14.42
N ARG A 194 1.44 38.17 -13.64
CA ARG A 194 2.47 39.11 -14.13
C ARG A 194 3.77 38.41 -14.49
N ARG A 195 4.22 37.45 -13.68
CA ARG A 195 5.42 36.65 -13.96
C ARG A 195 5.26 35.83 -15.24
N LEU A 196 4.14 35.12 -15.35
CA LEU A 196 3.81 34.34 -16.54
C LEU A 196 3.78 35.19 -17.81
N MET A 197 3.20 36.40 -17.75
CA MET A 197 3.21 37.36 -18.85
C MET A 197 4.64 37.79 -19.22
N SER A 198 5.52 37.97 -18.23
CA SER A 198 6.94 38.29 -18.46
C SER A 198 7.68 37.13 -19.13
N HIS A 199 7.47 35.89 -18.67
CA HIS A 199 8.08 34.70 -19.29
C HIS A 199 7.56 34.44 -20.70
N PHE A 200 6.27 34.67 -20.93
CA PHE A 200 5.70 34.64 -22.28
C PHE A 200 6.34 35.71 -23.17
N SER A 201 6.53 36.93 -22.66
CA SER A 201 7.20 37.99 -23.40
C SER A 201 8.62 37.60 -23.81
N GLN A 202 9.35 36.95 -22.91
CA GLN A 202 10.69 36.42 -23.17
C GLN A 202 10.66 35.29 -24.21
N ALA A 203 9.74 34.33 -24.08
CA ALA A 203 9.56 33.25 -25.05
C ALA A 203 9.19 33.79 -26.43
N PHE A 204 8.31 34.79 -26.47
CA PHE A 204 7.88 35.44 -27.70
C PHE A 204 9.05 36.16 -28.38
N TYR A 205 9.89 36.85 -27.63
CA TYR A 205 11.13 37.46 -28.14
C TYR A 205 12.09 36.42 -28.77
N HIS A 206 12.25 35.27 -28.13
CA HIS A 206 13.05 34.16 -28.68
C HIS A 206 12.45 33.56 -29.95
N VAL A 207 11.13 33.57 -30.11
CA VAL A 207 10.46 33.04 -31.31
C VAL A 207 10.54 34.00 -32.51
N ILE A 208 10.54 35.31 -32.28
CA ILE A 208 10.51 36.34 -33.34
C ILE A 208 11.89 36.86 -33.78
N SER A 209 12.94 36.61 -33.00
CA SER A 209 14.31 37.02 -33.37
C SER A 209 14.82 36.19 -34.57
N SER A 210 15.81 36.69 -35.31
CA SER A 210 16.18 36.16 -36.65
C SER A 210 17.20 34.99 -36.65
N GLU A 211 17.90 34.78 -35.53
CA GLU A 211 18.88 33.70 -35.29
C GLU A 211 18.37 32.34 -34.69
N PRO A 212 17.15 32.18 -34.14
CA PRO A 212 16.76 31.00 -33.35
C PRO A 212 16.29 29.77 -34.13
N GLN A 213 16.19 29.78 -35.46
CA GLN A 213 15.71 28.58 -36.18
C GLN A 213 16.54 27.33 -35.92
N THR A 214 17.77 27.46 -35.43
CA THR A 214 18.67 26.35 -35.10
C THR A 214 18.93 26.17 -33.60
N VAL A 215 18.40 27.04 -32.73
CA VAL A 215 18.61 26.95 -31.27
C VAL A 215 17.70 25.87 -30.70
N ALA A 216 18.28 24.96 -29.92
CA ALA A 216 17.53 23.91 -29.24
C ALA A 216 16.64 24.50 -28.15
N LEU A 217 15.43 23.98 -27.99
CA LEU A 217 14.48 24.44 -26.96
C LEU A 217 15.05 24.31 -25.54
N GLY A 218 15.89 23.29 -25.29
CA GLY A 218 16.57 23.09 -24.00
C GLY A 218 17.60 24.17 -23.65
N ASP A 219 18.09 24.93 -24.63
CA ASP A 219 19.05 26.03 -24.43
C ASP A 219 18.35 27.39 -24.23
N LEU A 220 17.03 27.45 -24.42
CA LEU A 220 16.27 28.68 -24.19
C LEU A 220 16.06 28.93 -22.69
N SER A 221 16.58 30.06 -22.23
CA SER A 221 16.26 30.58 -20.90
C SER A 221 15.12 31.60 -20.98
N LEU A 222 14.03 31.32 -20.27
CA LEU A 222 12.97 32.29 -19.99
C LEU A 222 13.22 33.08 -18.69
N PHE A 223 14.39 32.89 -18.08
CA PHE A 223 14.76 33.51 -16.81
C PHE A 223 14.95 35.02 -16.98
N THR A 224 14.18 35.81 -16.25
CA THR A 224 14.15 37.27 -16.41
C THR A 224 15.03 37.99 -15.39
N PRO A 225 15.41 39.26 -15.63
CA PRO A 225 16.09 40.08 -14.62
C PRO A 225 15.28 40.25 -13.32
N GLU A 226 13.95 40.23 -13.41
CA GLU A 226 13.05 40.26 -12.26
C GLU A 226 13.15 38.96 -11.45
N ASP A 227 13.24 37.81 -12.12
CA ASP A 227 13.51 36.52 -11.45
C ASP A 227 14.84 36.54 -10.73
N ASN A 228 15.91 37.02 -11.38
CA ASN A 228 17.22 37.15 -10.74
C ASN A 228 17.16 38.02 -9.48
N THR A 229 16.53 39.19 -9.57
CA THR A 229 16.39 40.12 -8.44
C THR A 229 15.61 39.49 -7.29
N GLN A 230 14.59 38.69 -7.59
CA GLN A 230 13.80 38.01 -6.56
C GLN A 230 14.56 36.82 -5.95
N LEU A 231 15.25 36.01 -6.76
CA LEU A 231 16.01 34.87 -6.27
C LEU A 231 17.17 35.28 -5.38
N GLN A 232 17.86 36.39 -5.70
CA GLN A 232 18.89 36.95 -4.82
C GLN A 232 18.33 37.39 -3.45
N LYS A 233 17.03 37.72 -3.36
CA LYS A 233 16.38 38.03 -2.07
C LYS A 233 16.02 36.75 -1.30
N TRP A 234 15.57 35.70 -1.98
CA TRP A 234 15.15 34.44 -1.35
C TRP A 234 16.31 33.52 -0.98
N ASN A 235 17.40 33.60 -1.73
CA ASN A 235 18.65 32.90 -1.46
C ASN A 235 19.73 33.92 -1.05
N PRO A 236 19.64 34.49 0.17
CA PRO A 236 20.68 35.36 0.69
C PRO A 236 22.01 34.58 0.86
N GLN A 237 23.02 35.23 1.44
CA GLN A 237 24.26 34.53 1.80
C GLN A 237 23.95 33.29 2.65
N ALA A 238 24.53 32.15 2.26
CA ALA A 238 24.44 30.92 3.05
C ALA A 238 24.96 31.16 4.48
N ALA A 239 24.59 30.30 5.43
CA ALA A 239 25.08 30.44 6.79
C ALA A 239 26.61 30.43 6.84
N GLU A 240 27.18 31.18 7.79
CA GLU A 240 28.63 31.15 8.01
C GLU A 240 29.03 29.75 8.51
N PRO A 241 30.03 29.10 7.88
CA PRO A 241 30.47 27.78 8.29
C PRO A 241 30.98 27.77 9.73
N ILE A 242 30.45 26.88 10.57
CA ILE A 242 30.93 26.66 11.93
C ILE A 242 32.15 25.72 11.87
N ASN A 243 33.35 26.31 11.80
CA ASN A 243 34.63 25.58 11.81
C ASN A 243 35.02 25.13 13.22
N ASN A 244 34.27 24.17 13.79
CA ASN A 244 34.56 23.57 15.09
C ASN A 244 34.32 22.05 15.02
N PHE A 245 34.79 21.32 16.03
CA PHE A 245 34.52 19.89 16.17
C PHE A 245 33.22 19.66 16.93
N LEU A 246 32.48 18.64 16.49
CA LEU A 246 31.17 18.29 17.03
C LEU A 246 31.25 17.93 18.52
N HIS A 247 32.29 17.18 18.91
CA HIS A 247 32.52 16.83 20.31
C HIS A 247 32.95 18.03 21.17
N THR A 248 33.64 19.02 20.60
CA THR A 248 34.01 20.26 21.31
C THR A 248 32.78 21.10 21.61
N LEU A 249 31.87 21.28 20.64
CA LEU A 249 30.60 21.97 20.88
C LEU A 249 29.74 21.25 21.92
N PHE A 250 29.75 19.91 21.92
CA PHE A 250 29.11 19.13 22.98
C PHE A 250 29.76 19.39 24.35
N GLN A 251 31.09 19.39 24.43
CA GLN A 251 31.84 19.62 25.67
C GLN A 251 31.63 21.04 26.23
N GLU A 252 31.51 22.05 25.37
CA GLU A 252 31.12 23.41 25.76
C GLU A 252 29.75 23.41 26.45
N THR A 253 28.76 22.73 25.85
CA THR A 253 27.42 22.58 26.46
C THR A 253 27.51 21.82 27.78
N ALA A 254 28.25 20.71 27.83
CA ALA A 254 28.41 19.89 29.04
C ALA A 254 29.08 20.67 30.18
N THR A 255 30.05 21.52 29.87
CA THR A 255 30.70 22.40 30.85
C THR A 255 29.75 23.50 31.35
N SER A 256 28.87 24.01 30.47
CA SER A 256 27.91 25.05 30.82
C SER A 256 26.73 24.55 31.68
N ALA A 257 26.35 23.28 31.55
CA ALA A 257 25.19 22.68 32.21
C ALA A 257 25.46 21.22 32.69
N PRO A 258 26.45 20.99 33.58
CA PRO A 258 26.94 19.65 33.92
C PRO A 258 25.88 18.75 34.57
N GLU A 259 25.09 19.30 35.50
CA GLU A 259 24.07 18.55 36.27
C GLU A 259 22.78 18.28 35.49
N LYS A 260 22.65 18.81 34.27
CA LYS A 260 21.44 18.67 33.48
C LYS A 260 21.35 17.28 32.85
N LEU A 261 20.14 16.75 32.69
CA LEU A 261 19.90 15.48 32.00
C LEU A 261 20.18 15.61 30.50
N ALA A 262 21.13 14.80 30.02
CA ALA A 262 21.46 14.66 28.60
C ALA A 262 20.68 13.50 27.96
N LEU A 263 20.65 12.33 28.63
CA LEU A 263 19.99 11.13 28.12
C LEU A 263 18.93 10.63 29.11
N LEU A 264 17.87 10.03 28.59
CA LEU A 264 16.81 9.36 29.35
C LEU A 264 16.52 8.01 28.71
N TYR A 265 16.61 6.94 29.50
CA TYR A 265 16.38 5.57 29.05
C TYR A 265 15.65 4.78 30.12
N CYS A 266 14.45 4.27 29.81
CA CYS A 266 13.59 3.52 30.74
C CYS A 266 13.43 4.20 32.13
N GLY A 267 13.28 5.53 32.16
CA GLY A 267 13.13 6.31 33.39
C GLY A 267 14.42 6.59 34.16
N LYS A 268 15.59 6.10 33.71
CA LYS A 268 16.91 6.47 34.24
C LYS A 268 17.50 7.61 33.42
N GLY A 269 18.00 8.64 34.12
CA GLY A 269 18.64 9.80 33.49
C GLY A 269 20.15 9.75 33.61
N THR A 270 20.85 10.19 32.57
CA THR A 270 22.30 10.43 32.55
C THR A 270 22.54 11.92 32.37
N THR A 271 23.39 12.53 33.19
CA THR A 271 23.70 13.95 33.09
C THR A 271 24.70 14.25 31.96
N TYR A 272 24.84 15.52 31.58
CA TYR A 272 25.87 15.96 30.62
C TYR A 272 27.29 15.66 31.13
N GLU A 273 27.55 15.86 32.43
CA GLU A 273 28.84 15.53 33.04
C GLU A 273 29.12 14.02 32.99
N GLU A 274 28.14 13.19 33.36
CA GLU A 274 28.27 11.73 33.30
C GLU A 274 28.53 11.25 31.86
N LEU A 275 27.81 11.79 30.88
CA LEU A 275 28.00 11.48 29.47
C LEU A 275 29.38 11.93 28.96
N ASP A 276 29.86 13.11 29.38
CA ASP A 276 31.17 13.63 29.00
C ASP A 276 32.30 12.77 29.58
N VAL A 277 32.21 12.36 30.85
CA VAL A 277 33.17 11.47 31.50
C VAL A 277 33.17 10.08 30.84
N ALA A 278 31.98 9.50 30.65
CA ALA A 278 31.80 8.19 30.02
C ALA A 278 32.42 8.13 28.62
N SER A 279 32.10 9.11 27.78
CA SER A 279 32.63 9.19 26.41
C SER A 279 34.13 9.46 26.37
N THR A 280 34.67 10.25 27.31
CA THR A 280 36.13 10.48 27.44
C THR A 280 36.87 9.19 27.80
N ASN A 281 36.35 8.40 28.74
CA ASN A 281 36.96 7.13 29.13
C ASN A 281 37.00 6.14 27.97
N LEU A 282 35.89 6.01 27.23
CA LEU A 282 35.82 5.14 26.07
C LEU A 282 36.73 5.64 24.93
N ALA A 283 36.87 6.95 24.72
CA ALA A 283 37.78 7.52 23.74
C ALA A 283 39.24 7.10 24.00
N PHE A 284 39.67 7.09 25.27
CA PHE A 284 41.00 6.59 25.63
C PHE A 284 41.19 5.10 25.31
N GLN A 285 40.16 4.28 25.55
CA GLN A 285 40.23 2.85 25.22
C GLN A 285 40.37 2.62 23.71
N ILE A 286 39.68 3.42 22.89
CA ILE A 286 39.81 3.39 21.43
C ILE A 286 41.25 3.77 21.02
N LEU A 287 41.79 4.85 21.59
CA LEU A 287 43.15 5.33 21.28
C LEU A 287 44.25 4.35 21.73
N LEU A 288 44.02 3.52 22.74
CA LEU A 288 44.96 2.46 23.14
C LEU A 288 45.08 1.34 22.11
N VAL A 289 44.03 1.13 21.31
CA VAL A 289 43.96 0.09 20.27
C VAL A 289 44.37 0.66 18.90
N ASP A 290 43.93 1.88 18.59
CA ASP A 290 44.28 2.58 17.37
C ASP A 290 44.65 4.04 17.64
N ASP A 291 45.96 4.28 17.74
CA ASP A 291 46.58 5.59 17.98
C ASP A 291 46.70 6.45 16.72
N SER A 292 46.23 5.96 15.58
CA SER A 292 46.31 6.70 14.31
C SER A 292 45.41 7.94 14.34
N LEU A 293 45.92 9.04 13.76
CA LEU A 293 45.17 10.28 13.62
C LEU A 293 44.20 10.19 12.44
N GLY A 294 42.91 10.45 12.69
CA GLY A 294 41.88 10.35 11.67
C GLY A 294 41.40 8.91 11.45
N GLY A 295 40.74 8.69 10.31
CA GLY A 295 40.11 7.42 9.97
C GLY A 295 38.70 7.29 10.54
N SER A 296 38.17 6.07 10.50
CA SER A 296 36.79 5.76 10.87
C SER A 296 36.71 4.53 11.77
N VAL A 297 35.73 4.54 12.69
CA VAL A 297 35.45 3.45 13.62
C VAL A 297 33.99 3.04 13.46
N PRO A 298 33.72 1.79 13.04
CA PRO A 298 32.38 1.26 13.01
C PRO A 298 31.82 0.99 14.42
N ILE A 299 30.51 1.16 14.57
CA ILE A 299 29.76 0.87 15.80
C ILE A 299 28.59 -0.04 15.43
N CYS A 300 28.48 -1.20 16.07
CA CYS A 300 27.35 -2.13 15.88
C CYS A 300 26.73 -2.43 17.25
N MET A 301 25.63 -1.76 17.58
CA MET A 301 24.96 -1.86 18.89
C MET A 301 23.46 -1.60 18.74
N GLU A 302 22.65 -2.20 19.62
CA GLU A 302 21.22 -1.90 19.76
C GLU A 302 20.95 -0.49 20.35
N LYS A 303 19.68 -0.06 20.34
CA LYS A 303 19.25 1.22 20.92
C LYS A 303 19.49 1.28 22.43
N SER A 304 20.48 2.07 22.82
CA SER A 304 20.91 2.24 24.21
C SER A 304 21.64 3.58 24.42
N PRO A 305 21.77 4.06 25.67
CA PRO A 305 22.65 5.18 26.01
C PRO A 305 24.11 4.96 25.59
N GLU A 306 24.59 3.71 25.64
CA GLU A 306 25.95 3.32 25.29
C GLU A 306 26.28 3.62 23.83
N MET A 307 25.31 3.54 22.92
CA MET A 307 25.49 3.93 21.52
C MET A 307 25.86 5.42 21.39
N VAL A 308 25.18 6.30 22.12
CA VAL A 308 25.47 7.75 22.11
C VAL A 308 26.84 8.03 22.75
N ILE A 309 27.18 7.33 23.83
CA ILE A 309 28.50 7.38 24.46
C ILE A 309 29.59 7.00 23.45
N ALA A 310 29.39 5.91 22.70
CA ALA A 310 30.33 5.42 21.68
C ALA A 310 30.52 6.43 20.53
N MET A 311 29.45 7.02 20.02
CA MET A 311 29.53 8.07 18.99
C MET A 311 30.41 9.23 19.45
N ILE A 312 30.14 9.80 20.64
CA ILE A 312 30.93 10.92 21.17
C ILE A 312 32.37 10.52 21.47
N ALA A 313 32.60 9.30 21.98
CA ALA A 313 33.92 8.77 22.27
C ALA A 313 34.80 8.66 21.01
N ILE A 314 34.24 8.16 19.91
CA ILE A 314 34.94 8.04 18.62
C ILE A 314 35.30 9.42 18.07
N LEU A 315 34.39 10.39 18.17
CA LEU A 315 34.68 11.77 17.79
C LEU A 315 35.80 12.39 18.63
N LYS A 316 35.81 12.15 19.95
CA LYS A 316 36.88 12.58 20.88
C LYS A 316 38.22 11.90 20.58
N ALA A 317 38.20 10.70 20.02
CA ALA A 317 39.39 10.00 19.52
C ALA A 317 39.86 10.50 18.14
N ASN A 318 39.29 11.59 17.61
CA ASN A 318 39.56 12.14 16.27
C ASN A 318 39.25 11.18 15.12
N LYS A 319 38.19 10.39 15.25
CA LYS A 319 37.77 9.42 14.24
C LYS A 319 36.32 9.68 13.87
N ALA A 320 35.96 9.34 12.63
CA ALA A 320 34.57 9.36 12.21
C ALA A 320 33.86 8.09 12.67
N PHE A 321 32.67 8.21 13.26
CA PHE A 321 31.89 7.01 13.56
C PHE A 321 31.10 6.53 12.35
N VAL A 322 30.92 5.21 12.27
CA VAL A 322 30.13 4.56 11.22
C VAL A 322 29.14 3.59 11.88
N PRO A 323 27.86 3.97 12.02
CA PRO A 323 26.87 3.08 12.60
C PRO A 323 26.54 1.94 11.62
N ILE A 324 26.48 0.71 12.14
CA ILE A 324 26.08 -0.52 11.45
C ILE A 324 24.87 -1.09 12.17
N ASP A 325 23.86 -1.54 11.42
CA ASP A 325 22.68 -2.18 11.98
C ASP A 325 23.01 -3.62 12.42
N PRO A 326 22.79 -4.02 13.68
CA PRO A 326 23.02 -5.38 14.16
C PRO A 326 22.25 -6.47 13.41
N THR A 327 21.17 -6.13 12.70
CA THR A 327 20.41 -7.09 11.89
C THR A 327 20.94 -7.22 10.46
N SER A 328 22.06 -6.56 10.12
CA SER A 328 22.67 -6.65 8.79
C SER A 328 23.33 -8.00 8.55
N SER A 329 23.43 -8.40 7.28
CA SER A 329 24.18 -9.60 6.89
C SER A 329 25.68 -9.44 7.16
N LYS A 330 26.38 -10.57 7.31
CA LYS A 330 27.83 -10.58 7.51
C LYS A 330 28.59 -9.99 6.32
N ALA A 331 28.18 -10.30 5.08
CA ALA A 331 28.88 -9.77 3.90
C ALA A 331 28.71 -8.24 3.76
N HIS A 332 27.56 -7.68 4.14
CA HIS A 332 27.39 -6.22 4.20
C HIS A 332 28.29 -5.58 5.27
N CYS A 333 28.39 -6.22 6.44
CA CYS A 333 29.32 -5.80 7.50
C CYS A 333 30.77 -5.85 7.02
N ASP A 334 31.18 -6.95 6.37
CA ASP A 334 32.52 -7.13 5.82
C ASP A 334 32.83 -6.10 4.73
N PHE A 335 31.89 -5.83 3.82
CA PHE A 335 32.02 -4.79 2.80
C PHE A 335 32.28 -3.40 3.41
N ILE A 336 31.53 -3.03 4.45
CA ILE A 336 31.74 -1.76 5.17
C ILE A 336 33.13 -1.75 5.81
N LEU A 337 33.53 -2.83 6.49
CA LEU A 337 34.83 -2.93 7.14
C LEU A 337 35.99 -2.84 6.15
N GLU A 338 35.90 -3.54 5.02
CA GLU A 338 36.86 -3.49 3.92
C GLU A 338 36.96 -2.09 3.33
N SER A 339 35.83 -1.42 3.09
CA SER A 339 35.77 -0.07 2.53
C SER A 339 36.39 0.99 3.45
N LEU A 340 36.28 0.80 4.77
CA LEU A 340 36.79 1.72 5.77
C LEU A 340 38.25 1.46 6.15
N HIS A 341 38.77 0.25 5.90
CA HIS A 341 40.07 -0.21 6.39
C HIS A 341 40.26 -0.02 7.91
N SER A 342 39.18 -0.20 8.68
CA SER A 342 39.16 0.08 10.12
C SER A 342 39.90 -0.99 10.94
N LYS A 343 40.67 -0.57 11.95
CA LYS A 343 41.43 -1.46 12.84
C LYS A 343 40.68 -1.88 14.10
N VAL A 344 39.63 -1.13 14.45
CA VAL A 344 38.85 -1.30 15.68
C VAL A 344 37.36 -1.17 15.36
N ILE A 345 36.53 -1.96 16.04
CA ILE A 345 35.07 -1.90 16.01
C ILE A 345 34.52 -1.83 17.43
N VAL A 346 33.48 -1.03 17.64
CA VAL A 346 32.82 -0.88 18.95
C VAL A 346 31.50 -1.66 18.96
N LEU A 347 31.33 -2.52 19.98
CA LEU A 347 30.21 -3.46 20.10
C LEU A 347 29.55 -3.38 21.49
N SER A 348 28.32 -3.87 21.61
CA SER A 348 27.65 -4.20 22.88
C SER A 348 27.95 -5.65 23.26
N GLY A 349 27.69 -6.02 24.53
CA GLY A 349 27.85 -7.42 24.95
C GLY A 349 27.00 -8.40 24.13
N SER A 350 25.76 -8.01 23.83
CA SER A 350 24.83 -8.80 23.00
C SER A 350 25.27 -8.92 21.55
N THR A 351 25.88 -7.88 20.97
CA THR A 351 26.30 -7.89 19.55
C THR A 351 27.62 -8.61 19.33
N ASP A 352 28.51 -8.65 20.33
CA ASP A 352 29.71 -9.49 20.24
C ASP A 352 29.37 -10.99 20.22
N GLU A 353 28.34 -11.40 20.97
CA GLU A 353 27.83 -12.78 21.00
C GLU A 353 27.27 -13.26 19.65
N LEU A 354 26.88 -12.34 18.75
CA LEU A 354 26.35 -12.69 17.43
C LEU A 354 27.40 -13.24 16.45
N GLY A 355 28.71 -13.12 16.76
CA GLY A 355 29.77 -13.66 15.90
C GLY A 355 29.82 -13.02 14.49
N LEU A 356 29.28 -11.81 14.32
CA LEU A 356 29.27 -11.12 13.01
C LEU A 356 30.67 -10.73 12.53
N PHE A 357 31.65 -10.66 13.44
CA PHE A 357 32.98 -10.11 13.17
C PHE A 357 34.05 -11.12 13.63
N ASP A 358 34.56 -11.98 12.74
CA ASP A 358 35.39 -13.14 13.15
C ASP A 358 36.88 -13.06 12.79
N SER A 359 37.33 -12.10 11.97
CA SER A 359 38.75 -12.04 11.58
C SER A 359 39.26 -10.64 11.27
N GLY A 360 40.35 -10.22 11.94
CA GLY A 360 41.23 -9.12 11.51
C GLY A 360 41.06 -7.75 12.19
N VAL A 361 39.95 -7.51 12.90
CA VAL A 361 39.63 -6.21 13.53
C VAL A 361 39.57 -6.36 15.06
N ASN A 362 40.13 -5.40 15.80
CA ASN A 362 40.07 -5.41 17.27
C ASN A 362 38.67 -5.04 17.75
N LYS A 363 38.06 -5.88 18.59
CA LYS A 363 36.73 -5.64 19.16
C LYS A 363 36.83 -4.91 20.49
N LEU A 364 36.08 -3.82 20.64
CA LEU A 364 35.92 -3.10 21.89
C LEU A 364 34.47 -3.21 22.36
N VAL A 365 34.23 -4.05 23.37
CA VAL A 365 32.89 -4.28 23.92
C VAL A 365 32.59 -3.27 25.03
N VAL A 366 31.58 -2.43 24.81
CA VAL A 366 31.10 -1.45 25.78
C VAL A 366 30.18 -2.17 26.77
N SER A 367 30.57 -2.20 28.04
CA SER A 367 29.73 -2.67 29.14
C SER A 367 29.44 -1.54 30.13
N PRO A 368 28.26 -1.54 30.79
CA PRO A 368 27.91 -0.51 31.78
C PRO A 368 28.92 -0.36 32.93
N SER A 369 29.68 -1.42 33.22
CA SER A 369 30.75 -1.44 34.23
C SER A 369 32.11 -0.93 33.71
N ALA A 370 32.41 -1.08 32.41
CA ALA A 370 33.68 -0.63 31.82
C ALA A 370 33.79 0.90 31.71
N VAL A 371 32.66 1.59 31.55
CA VAL A 371 32.57 3.05 31.34
C VAL A 371 32.89 3.84 32.64
N ASN A 372 32.76 3.21 33.81
CA ASN A 372 32.96 3.82 35.14
C ASN A 372 34.41 3.72 35.68
N THR A 373 35.37 3.28 34.87
CA THR A 373 36.78 3.26 35.31
C THR A 373 37.38 4.67 35.29
N LYS A 374 37.94 5.13 36.42
CA LYS A 374 38.60 6.45 36.50
C LYS A 374 39.79 6.51 35.53
N PRO A 375 39.91 7.56 34.69
CA PRO A 375 41.01 7.67 33.75
C PRO A 375 42.32 7.97 34.49
N ALA A 376 43.44 7.42 33.99
CA ALA A 376 44.77 7.75 34.49
C ALA A 376 45.29 9.11 33.99
N CYS A 377 44.66 9.70 32.95
CA CYS A 377 45.02 10.99 32.37
C CYS A 377 43.74 11.77 32.01
N GLN A 378 43.71 13.07 32.34
CA GLN A 378 42.47 13.87 32.32
C GLN A 378 42.14 14.53 30.97
N THR A 379 42.95 14.35 29.93
CA THR A 379 42.75 15.09 28.67
C THR A 379 43.16 14.29 27.44
N THR A 380 42.19 13.97 26.57
CA THR A 380 42.43 13.69 25.15
C THR A 380 42.58 15.03 24.43
N HIS A 381 43.70 15.72 24.63
CA HIS A 381 43.98 16.91 23.81
C HIS A 381 44.36 16.45 22.40
N LEU A 382 43.51 16.78 21.44
CA LEU A 382 43.83 16.67 20.03
C LEU A 382 45.13 17.43 19.73
N PRO A 383 46.04 16.90 18.90
CA PRO A 383 47.18 17.65 18.41
C PRO A 383 46.74 18.99 17.82
N ALA A 384 47.48 20.06 18.11
CA ALA A 384 47.19 21.37 17.54
C ALA A 384 47.31 21.34 16.00
N GLY A 385 46.35 21.95 15.29
CA GLY A 385 46.37 22.08 13.83
C GLY A 385 45.54 21.07 13.04
N ILE A 386 44.65 20.33 13.69
CA ILE A 386 43.66 19.46 13.01
C ILE A 386 42.53 20.33 12.43
N ASP A 387 42.19 20.08 11.17
CA ASP A 387 41.18 20.83 10.42
C ASP A 387 39.74 20.31 10.70
N PRO A 388 38.78 21.16 11.10
CA PRO A 388 37.35 20.80 11.18
C PRO A 388 36.71 20.35 9.86
N ALA A 389 37.42 20.46 8.74
CA ALA A 389 37.07 19.80 7.48
C ALA A 389 37.25 18.27 7.55
N GLN A 390 37.70 17.67 8.65
CA GLN A 390 37.79 16.21 8.79
C GLN A 390 36.41 15.52 8.94
N PRO A 391 36.28 14.24 8.52
CA PRO A 391 35.03 13.48 8.65
C PRO A 391 34.60 13.33 10.10
N ALA A 392 33.33 13.62 10.40
CA ALA A 392 32.70 13.39 11.69
C ALA A 392 31.96 12.04 11.71
N TYR A 393 31.26 11.73 10.64
CA TYR A 393 30.57 10.46 10.47
C TYR A 393 30.47 10.07 9.01
N ILE A 394 30.27 8.78 8.78
CA ILE A 394 29.98 8.22 7.46
C ILE A 394 28.69 7.43 7.57
N LEU A 395 27.71 7.75 6.74
CA LEU A 395 26.48 6.98 6.61
C LEU A 395 26.46 6.35 5.23
N PHE A 396 26.23 5.04 5.18
CA PHE A 396 26.09 4.33 3.91
C PHE A 396 24.65 4.50 3.41
N THR A 397 24.52 5.10 2.25
CA THR A 397 23.24 5.18 1.52
C THR A 397 23.26 4.20 0.37
N SER A 398 22.07 3.95 -0.18
CA SER A 398 21.97 3.30 -1.48
C SER A 398 22.70 4.12 -2.55
N GLY A 399 23.41 3.46 -3.47
CA GLY A 399 24.13 4.12 -4.57
C GLY A 399 23.63 3.74 -5.96
N SER A 400 23.39 4.72 -6.86
CA SER A 400 22.99 4.47 -8.26
C SER A 400 23.83 3.45 -9.08
N THR A 401 25.04 3.13 -8.63
CA THR A 401 25.97 2.16 -9.25
C THR A 401 25.92 0.78 -8.61
N GLY A 402 24.98 0.51 -7.73
CA GLY A 402 24.93 -0.74 -6.99
C GLY A 402 25.73 -0.73 -5.72
N ILE A 403 26.80 0.04 -5.58
CA ILE A 403 27.62 -0.05 -4.37
C ILE A 403 27.06 0.91 -3.32
N PRO A 404 26.84 0.47 -2.05
CA PRO A 404 26.48 1.38 -0.97
C PRO A 404 27.50 2.50 -0.88
N LYS A 405 27.02 3.74 -1.01
CA LYS A 405 27.89 4.92 -1.03
C LYS A 405 28.02 5.45 0.38
N GLY A 406 29.23 5.43 0.91
CA GLY A 406 29.52 6.07 2.19
C GLY A 406 29.51 7.60 2.05
N VAL A 407 28.46 8.27 2.49
CA VAL A 407 28.38 9.73 2.49
C VAL A 407 29.27 10.27 3.60
N ILE A 408 30.33 11.00 3.22
CA ILE A 408 31.29 11.56 4.18
C ILE A 408 30.81 12.94 4.62
N VAL A 409 30.38 13.04 5.88
CA VAL A 409 29.98 14.32 6.48
C VAL A 409 31.09 14.83 7.39
N GLU A 410 31.53 16.06 7.17
CA GLU A 410 32.61 16.69 7.92
C GLU A 410 32.09 17.36 9.19
N HIS A 411 32.98 17.59 10.17
CA HIS A 411 32.63 18.28 11.41
C HIS A 411 32.00 19.65 11.16
N ARG A 412 32.57 20.47 10.27
CA ARG A 412 31.97 21.76 9.90
C ARG A 412 30.57 21.66 9.30
N ASN A 413 30.28 20.59 8.53
CA ASN A 413 28.96 20.39 7.92
C ASN A 413 27.91 20.15 9.00
N VAL A 414 28.15 19.15 9.86
CA VAL A 414 27.21 18.78 10.93
C VAL A 414 27.10 19.84 12.00
N CYS A 415 28.19 20.53 12.38
CA CYS A 415 28.12 21.61 13.36
C CYS A 415 27.24 22.76 12.86
N THR A 416 27.41 23.16 11.60
CA THR A 416 26.60 24.21 10.97
C THR A 416 25.13 23.79 10.87
N SER A 417 24.86 22.58 10.36
CA SER A 417 23.50 22.05 10.20
C SER A 417 22.78 21.93 11.55
N MET A 418 23.37 21.27 12.55
CA MET A 418 22.72 21.01 13.84
C MET A 418 22.44 22.28 14.65
N LYS A 419 23.31 23.31 14.57
CA LYS A 419 23.05 24.60 15.23
C LYS A 419 21.92 25.37 14.55
N GLU A 420 21.91 25.41 13.22
CA GLU A 420 20.88 26.14 12.49
C GLU A 420 19.52 25.42 12.53
N LEU A 421 19.47 24.09 12.40
CA LEU A 421 18.26 23.30 12.60
C LEU A 421 17.73 23.43 14.03
N GLY A 422 18.63 23.41 15.03
CA GLY A 422 18.24 23.64 16.41
C GLY A 422 17.56 24.98 16.62
N ARG A 423 18.11 26.06 16.03
CA ARG A 423 17.52 27.40 16.08
C ARG A 423 16.16 27.47 15.38
N GLN A 424 16.04 26.88 14.18
CA GLN A 424 14.83 26.98 13.35
C GLN A 424 13.68 26.11 13.86
N PHE A 425 13.99 24.91 14.38
CA PHE A 425 12.98 23.98 14.92
C PHE A 425 12.65 24.26 16.39
N GLY A 426 13.28 25.28 17.00
CA GLY A 426 13.05 25.65 18.39
C GLY A 426 13.62 24.65 19.39
N ILE A 427 14.64 23.87 19.01
CA ILE A 427 15.35 22.96 19.91
C ILE A 427 16.17 23.79 20.89
N ASN A 428 15.92 23.58 22.17
CA ASN A 428 16.52 24.36 23.24
C ASN A 428 16.66 23.51 24.52
N THR A 429 16.98 24.18 25.63
CA THR A 429 17.16 23.56 26.92
C THR A 429 15.94 22.80 27.47
N GLU A 430 14.73 23.12 27.05
CA GLU A 430 13.51 22.44 27.49
C GLU A 430 13.14 21.25 26.59
N THR A 431 13.84 21.06 25.48
CA THR A 431 13.53 20.01 24.51
C THR A 431 13.78 18.63 25.10
N ARG A 432 12.78 17.76 24.96
CA ARG A 432 12.82 16.32 25.25
C ARG A 432 12.49 15.59 23.97
N MET A 433 13.54 15.21 23.24
CA MET A 433 13.47 14.65 21.90
C MET A 433 13.40 13.12 21.97
N LEU A 434 12.42 12.49 21.32
CA LEU A 434 12.44 11.03 21.17
C LEU A 434 13.50 10.61 20.14
N GLN A 435 14.39 9.69 20.52
CA GLN A 435 15.33 9.05 19.61
C GLN A 435 14.60 7.88 18.90
N TYR A 436 13.90 8.17 17.80
CA TYR A 436 13.10 7.19 17.07
C TYR A 436 13.87 6.56 15.91
N ALA A 437 14.52 7.38 15.08
CA ALA A 437 15.17 6.93 13.85
C ALA A 437 16.28 5.89 14.13
N SER A 438 16.52 4.95 13.20
CA SER A 438 17.71 4.09 13.30
C SER A 438 18.98 4.94 13.24
N PHE A 439 20.03 4.52 13.95
CA PHE A 439 21.31 5.24 13.97
C PHE A 439 22.03 5.19 12.62
N THR A 440 21.69 4.24 11.76
CA THR A 440 22.20 4.15 10.38
C THR A 440 21.59 5.19 9.45
N PHE A 441 20.58 5.95 9.89
CA PHE A 441 19.95 7.02 9.12
C PHE A 441 20.21 8.39 9.74
N ASP A 442 20.28 9.39 8.86
CA ASP A 442 20.65 10.75 9.22
C ASP A 442 19.65 11.51 10.12
N PRO A 443 18.33 11.20 10.22
CA PRO A 443 17.48 11.91 11.17
C PRO A 443 17.89 11.65 12.63
N SER A 444 18.57 10.52 12.89
CA SER A 444 19.13 10.25 14.23
C SER A 444 20.20 11.29 14.63
N MET A 445 20.91 11.87 13.67
CA MET A 445 21.89 12.93 13.93
C MET A 445 21.19 14.21 14.42
N LEU A 446 20.04 14.55 13.84
CA LEU A 446 19.18 15.63 14.32
C LEU A 446 18.63 15.34 15.72
N GLU A 447 18.08 14.14 15.92
CA GLU A 447 17.50 13.74 17.21
C GLU A 447 18.54 13.81 18.35
N ILE A 448 19.79 13.41 18.08
CA ILE A 448 20.87 13.35 19.07
C ILE A 448 21.62 14.68 19.15
N PHE A 449 22.30 15.09 18.07
CA PHE A 449 23.26 16.17 18.14
C PHE A 449 22.61 17.55 18.14
N ALA A 450 21.52 17.79 17.40
CA ALA A 450 20.83 19.08 17.53
C ALA A 450 20.26 19.25 18.95
N THR A 451 19.79 18.17 19.58
CA THR A 451 19.33 18.18 20.97
C THR A 451 20.48 18.45 21.95
N LEU A 452 21.57 17.68 21.88
CA LEU A 452 22.70 17.79 22.80
C LEU A 452 23.44 19.13 22.68
N LEU A 453 23.64 19.63 21.45
CA LEU A 453 24.33 20.90 21.21
C LEU A 453 23.54 22.14 21.67
N ASN A 454 22.23 21.99 21.89
CA ASN A 454 21.34 23.06 22.36
C ASN A 454 20.87 22.82 23.81
N GLY A 455 21.47 21.85 24.50
CA GLY A 455 21.24 21.61 25.93
C GLY A 455 19.94 20.88 26.27
N GLY A 456 19.27 20.24 25.30
CA GLY A 456 18.07 19.42 25.53
C GLY A 456 18.38 18.04 26.09
N SER A 457 17.36 17.18 26.20
CA SER A 457 17.48 15.78 26.61
C SER A 457 17.02 14.83 25.49
N VAL A 458 17.79 13.77 25.25
CA VAL A 458 17.48 12.71 24.29
C VAL A 458 16.80 11.55 25.03
N CYS A 459 15.56 11.23 24.66
CA CYS A 459 14.73 10.17 25.24
C CYS A 459 14.82 8.92 24.36
N ILE A 460 15.46 7.86 24.85
CA ILE A 460 15.76 6.65 24.09
C ILE A 460 14.78 5.54 24.55
N PRO A 461 13.87 5.07 23.67
CA PRO A 461 13.03 3.91 23.96
C PRO A 461 13.80 2.60 23.77
N THR A 462 13.31 1.51 24.37
CA THR A 462 13.78 0.16 23.98
C THR A 462 13.26 -0.18 22.59
N GLU A 463 13.94 -1.08 21.88
CA GLU A 463 13.52 -1.50 20.53
C GLU A 463 12.12 -2.14 20.54
N ALA A 464 11.80 -2.92 21.58
CA ALA A 464 10.49 -3.51 21.77
C ALA A 464 9.39 -2.45 21.99
N GLU A 465 9.65 -1.40 22.79
CA GLU A 465 8.70 -0.31 22.99
C GLU A 465 8.55 0.56 21.75
N ARG A 466 9.65 0.83 21.03
CA ARG A 466 9.66 1.56 19.76
C ARG A 466 8.78 0.88 18.71
N LEU A 467 8.72 -0.45 18.69
CA LEU A 467 7.93 -1.21 17.70
C LEU A 467 6.49 -1.48 18.14
N ASN A 468 6.26 -1.71 19.45
CA ASN A 468 4.97 -2.21 19.93
C ASN A 468 4.15 -1.19 20.73
N ASN A 469 4.77 -0.14 21.29
CA ASN A 469 4.08 0.79 22.19
C ASN A 469 4.78 2.17 22.35
N ILE A 470 4.91 2.91 21.25
CA ILE A 470 5.51 4.25 21.22
C ILE A 470 4.78 5.25 22.16
N PRO A 471 3.43 5.30 22.23
CA PRO A 471 2.73 6.26 23.09
C PRO A 471 3.11 6.15 24.57
N LYS A 472 3.32 4.92 25.06
CA LYS A 472 3.77 4.68 26.44
C LYS A 472 5.11 5.35 26.71
N SER A 473 6.12 5.12 25.85
CA SER A 473 7.46 5.70 26.01
C SER A 473 7.44 7.23 25.96
N ILE A 474 6.62 7.81 25.07
CA ILE A 474 6.43 9.26 24.98
C ILE A 474 5.88 9.84 26.28
N LYS A 475 4.88 9.19 26.88
CA LYS A 475 4.26 9.64 28.12
C LYS A 475 5.19 9.50 29.33
N GLU A 476 5.86 8.36 29.47
CA GLU A 476 6.75 8.09 30.62
C GLU A 476 7.99 8.99 30.64
N MET A 477 8.55 9.29 29.45
CA MET A 477 9.69 10.18 29.33
C MET A 477 9.28 11.64 29.09
N GLU A 478 7.99 11.97 29.15
CA GLU A 478 7.45 13.33 28.90
C GLU A 478 8.03 13.96 27.62
N VAL A 479 8.10 13.18 26.54
CA VAL A 479 8.63 13.65 25.26
C VAL A 479 7.78 14.81 24.76
N ASN A 480 8.44 15.89 24.34
CA ASN A 480 7.79 17.10 23.83
C ASN A 480 8.13 17.43 22.38
N THR A 481 9.15 16.77 21.81
CA THR A 481 9.55 16.94 20.41
C THR A 481 9.71 15.56 19.77
N LEU A 482 9.07 15.36 18.62
CA LEU A 482 9.10 14.10 17.88
C LEU A 482 9.51 14.37 16.42
N VAL A 483 10.44 13.56 15.91
CA VAL A 483 10.74 13.47 14.49
C VAL A 483 10.14 12.16 13.98
N ALA A 484 9.32 12.21 12.92
CA ALA A 484 8.67 11.02 12.38
C ALA A 484 8.49 11.10 10.87
N VAL A 485 8.22 9.94 10.26
CA VAL A 485 7.78 9.85 8.87
C VAL A 485 6.24 9.74 8.83
N PRO A 486 5.57 10.19 7.76
CA PRO A 486 4.12 10.10 7.62
C PRO A 486 3.54 8.69 7.88
N SER A 487 4.20 7.64 7.40
CA SER A 487 3.81 6.24 7.65
C SER A 487 3.73 5.88 9.14
N VAL A 488 4.69 6.34 9.96
CA VAL A 488 4.69 6.15 11.42
C VAL A 488 3.62 7.01 12.08
N LEU A 489 3.46 8.25 11.61
CA LEU A 489 2.49 9.18 12.19
C LEU A 489 1.03 8.71 12.02
N LYS A 490 0.71 7.94 10.98
CA LYS A 490 -0.61 7.31 10.77
C LYS A 490 -0.98 6.29 11.84
N LEU A 491 0.01 5.75 12.54
CA LEU A 491 -0.18 4.77 13.61
C LEU A 491 -0.40 5.42 14.97
N LEU A 492 -0.30 6.76 15.06
CA LEU A 492 -0.38 7.53 16.30
C LEU A 492 -1.54 8.51 16.23
N SER A 493 -2.08 8.88 17.38
CA SER A 493 -3.07 9.97 17.50
C SER A 493 -2.60 11.07 18.46
N PRO A 494 -2.94 12.35 18.22
CA PRO A 494 -2.57 13.44 19.12
C PRO A 494 -3.07 13.25 20.56
N GLU A 495 -4.22 12.57 20.72
CA GLU A 495 -4.83 12.29 22.03
C GLU A 495 -3.99 11.31 22.87
N GLU A 496 -3.26 10.39 22.24
CA GLU A 496 -2.40 9.42 22.91
C GLU A 496 -1.06 10.03 23.37
N ILE A 497 -0.59 11.09 22.69
CA ILE A 497 0.72 11.72 22.93
C ILE A 497 0.64 13.24 23.17
N PRO A 498 -0.18 13.70 24.14
CA PRO A 498 -0.47 15.13 24.32
C PRO A 498 0.72 15.97 24.81
N THR A 499 1.81 15.33 25.24
CA THR A 499 3.03 16.01 25.67
C THR A 499 3.83 16.55 24.50
N VAL A 500 3.66 15.98 23.30
CA VAL A 500 4.37 16.39 22.08
C VAL A 500 3.83 17.73 21.60
N LYS A 501 4.70 18.75 21.64
CA LYS A 501 4.39 20.12 21.21
C LYS A 501 4.94 20.43 19.84
N THR A 502 6.12 19.89 19.51
CA THR A 502 6.77 20.09 18.21
C THR A 502 6.86 18.75 17.48
N LEU A 503 6.34 18.71 16.25
CA LEU A 503 6.34 17.53 15.41
C LEU A 503 7.02 17.85 14.08
N VAL A 504 8.20 17.26 13.87
CA VAL A 504 8.94 17.38 12.61
C VAL A 504 8.66 16.15 11.78
N VAL A 505 8.06 16.34 10.61
CA VAL A 505 7.74 15.27 9.68
C VAL A 505 8.57 15.42 8.43
N GLY A 506 9.23 14.35 8.00
CA GLY A 506 10.08 14.39 6.81
C GLY A 506 10.38 12.99 6.29
N GLY A 507 11.02 12.90 5.13
CA GLY A 507 11.40 11.61 4.53
C GLY A 507 10.32 10.94 3.67
N GLU A 508 9.05 11.35 3.75
CA GLU A 508 7.99 11.00 2.79
C GLU A 508 7.07 12.20 2.56
N LYS A 509 6.23 12.15 1.52
CA LYS A 509 5.22 13.17 1.25
C LYS A 509 4.16 13.20 2.37
N LEU A 510 3.97 14.36 2.99
CA LEU A 510 2.97 14.57 4.03
C LEU A 510 1.56 14.59 3.41
N THR A 511 0.61 13.85 3.99
CA THR A 511 -0.77 13.77 3.46
C THR A 511 -1.68 14.81 4.10
N GLN A 512 -2.68 15.27 3.34
CA GLN A 512 -3.67 16.25 3.83
C GLN A 512 -4.40 15.78 5.09
N SER A 513 -4.73 14.49 5.16
CA SER A 513 -5.36 13.87 6.34
C SER A 513 -4.51 14.01 7.61
N LEU A 514 -3.18 13.90 7.50
CA LEU A 514 -2.29 14.06 8.65
C LEU A 514 -2.16 15.54 9.04
N ILE A 515 -2.16 16.46 8.08
CA ILE A 515 -2.15 17.89 8.35
C ILE A 515 -3.38 18.28 9.18
N GLU A 516 -4.56 17.84 8.76
CA GLU A 516 -5.83 18.14 9.45
C GLU A 516 -5.86 17.62 10.89
N ILE A 517 -5.23 16.48 11.16
CA ILE A 517 -5.15 15.88 12.49
C ILE A 517 -4.14 16.62 13.38
N TRP A 518 -2.95 16.91 12.86
CA TRP A 518 -1.79 17.30 13.67
C TRP A 518 -1.50 18.80 13.71
N ALA A 519 -1.84 19.56 12.67
CA ALA A 519 -1.45 20.97 12.53
C ALA A 519 -2.06 21.89 13.59
N GLU A 520 -3.26 21.59 14.09
CA GLU A 520 -3.89 22.38 15.16
C GLU A 520 -3.44 21.96 16.57
N LYS A 521 -2.92 20.74 16.70
CA LYS A 521 -2.54 20.15 18.00
C LYS A 521 -1.06 20.35 18.33
N THR A 522 -0.23 20.50 17.32
CA THR A 522 1.23 20.56 17.44
C THR A 522 1.80 21.67 16.55
N HIS A 523 3.00 22.13 16.87
CA HIS A 523 3.82 22.88 15.92
C HIS A 523 4.36 21.91 14.87
N LEU A 524 3.59 21.73 13.80
CA LEU A 524 3.89 20.82 12.69
C LEU A 524 4.86 21.46 11.69
N ILE A 525 5.99 20.79 11.48
CA ILE A 525 7.06 21.18 10.55
C ILE A 525 7.18 20.10 9.47
N ASN A 526 7.15 20.48 8.19
CA ASN A 526 7.46 19.57 7.08
C ASN A 526 8.91 19.81 6.64
N ALA A 527 9.77 18.82 6.82
CA ALA A 527 11.21 18.90 6.61
C ALA A 527 11.65 18.08 5.39
N TYR A 528 12.61 18.62 4.63
CA TYR A 528 13.17 17.99 3.44
C TYR A 528 14.70 18.13 3.43
N GLY A 529 15.39 17.03 3.15
CA GLY A 529 16.83 17.02 2.92
C GLY A 529 17.33 15.64 2.48
N PRO A 530 18.32 15.60 1.57
CA PRO A 530 19.21 14.46 1.36
C PRO A 530 20.23 14.26 2.49
N THR A 531 20.70 13.01 2.65
CA THR A 531 21.88 12.66 3.47
C THR A 531 23.12 13.49 3.10
N GLU A 532 23.33 13.71 1.80
CA GLU A 532 24.45 14.48 1.25
C GLU A 532 24.44 15.97 1.61
N THR A 533 23.36 16.44 2.25
CA THR A 533 23.21 17.83 2.71
C THR A 533 23.05 17.95 4.22
N CYS A 534 23.37 16.88 4.94
CA CYS A 534 23.33 16.78 6.40
C CYS A 534 21.91 16.98 6.98
N VAL A 535 21.09 15.94 6.83
CA VAL A 535 19.73 15.78 7.41
C VAL A 535 18.64 16.60 6.76
N CYS A 536 18.70 17.93 6.87
CA CYS A 536 17.61 18.80 6.44
C CYS A 536 18.15 20.10 5.87
N SER A 537 17.69 20.43 4.67
CA SER A 537 18.13 21.62 3.91
C SER A 537 17.00 22.58 3.60
N LEU A 538 15.75 22.12 3.63
CA LEU A 538 14.56 22.93 3.47
C LEU A 538 13.51 22.52 4.50
N ALA A 539 12.76 23.47 5.02
CA ALA A 539 11.56 23.13 5.79
C ALA A 539 10.46 24.17 5.62
N ASN A 540 9.23 23.66 5.63
CA ASN A 540 8.05 24.45 5.93
C ASN A 540 7.87 24.44 7.46
N LEU A 541 8.30 25.53 8.10
CA LEU A 541 8.30 25.67 9.56
C LEU A 541 6.90 25.84 10.16
N ARG A 542 5.86 26.09 9.35
CA ARG A 542 4.48 26.26 9.84
C ARG A 542 3.49 25.65 8.86
N VAL A 543 3.30 24.35 9.00
CA VAL A 543 2.25 23.63 8.28
C VAL A 543 0.90 23.97 8.92
N SER A 544 -0.07 24.39 8.12
CA SER A 544 -1.41 24.79 8.56
C SER A 544 -2.50 24.19 7.69
N ASN A 545 -3.71 24.10 8.23
CA ASN A 545 -4.90 23.69 7.48
C ASN A 545 -5.10 24.59 6.25
N GLY A 546 -5.30 23.98 5.07
CA GLY A 546 -5.45 24.67 3.79
C GLY A 546 -4.17 24.80 2.94
N ARG A 547 -3.01 24.36 3.41
CA ARG A 547 -1.79 24.21 2.60
C ARG A 547 -1.53 22.74 2.27
N PHE A 548 -1.11 22.46 1.03
CA PHE A 548 -0.85 21.10 0.56
C PHE A 548 0.45 20.54 1.16
N GLY A 549 0.47 19.23 1.46
CA GLY A 549 1.65 18.56 2.03
C GLY A 549 2.87 18.43 1.11
N ASP A 550 2.79 18.99 -0.10
CA ASP A 550 3.86 19.06 -1.09
C ASP A 550 4.79 20.26 -0.90
N HIS A 551 4.44 21.18 -0.01
CA HIS A 551 5.25 22.36 0.31
C HIS A 551 6.41 21.96 1.22
N ILE A 552 7.62 21.94 0.67
CA ILE A 552 8.87 21.67 1.41
C ILE A 552 9.49 22.94 2.01
N GLY A 553 8.89 24.10 1.73
CA GLY A 553 9.20 25.39 2.37
C GLY A 553 10.46 26.04 1.82
N THR A 554 11.20 26.73 2.69
CA THR A 554 12.37 27.54 2.31
C THR A 554 13.67 26.91 2.78
N SER A 555 14.80 27.32 2.19
CA SER A 555 16.10 26.77 2.57
C SER A 555 16.53 27.15 3.99
N ILE A 556 17.22 26.21 4.64
CA ILE A 556 17.81 26.31 5.97
C ILE A 556 19.32 26.15 5.83
N ALA A 557 20.10 27.06 6.42
CA ALA A 557 21.57 27.10 6.42
C ALA A 557 22.26 27.22 5.04
N SER A 558 21.58 26.84 3.97
CA SER A 558 22.08 26.73 2.60
C SER A 558 21.23 27.56 1.64
N ARG A 559 21.59 27.52 0.36
CA ARG A 559 20.83 28.09 -0.76
C ARG A 559 20.21 26.95 -1.56
N ALA A 560 19.00 27.17 -2.04
CA ALA A 560 18.33 26.25 -2.94
C ALA A 560 18.32 26.88 -4.34
N TRP A 561 18.64 26.13 -5.38
CA TRP A 561 18.59 26.58 -6.77
C TRP A 561 17.70 25.62 -7.56
N VAL A 562 16.86 26.16 -8.44
CA VAL A 562 16.05 25.36 -9.36
C VAL A 562 16.67 25.48 -10.74
N VAL A 563 17.32 24.40 -11.17
CA VAL A 563 18.19 24.35 -12.35
C VAL A 563 17.46 23.62 -13.48
N SER A 564 17.70 24.02 -14.73
CA SER A 564 17.09 23.38 -15.89
C SER A 564 17.54 21.92 -16.01
N PRO A 565 16.61 20.95 -16.09
CA PRO A 565 16.96 19.53 -16.26
C PRO A 565 17.64 19.21 -17.59
N SER A 566 17.43 20.06 -18.61
CA SER A 566 17.97 19.91 -19.97
C SER A 566 19.31 20.63 -20.16
N ASN A 567 19.56 21.71 -19.41
CA ASN A 567 20.79 22.47 -19.49
C ASN A 567 21.19 23.03 -18.11
N GLU A 568 22.15 22.36 -17.48
CA GLU A 568 22.63 22.66 -16.12
C GLU A 568 23.28 24.04 -15.97
N ARG A 569 23.48 24.80 -17.06
CA ARG A 569 24.00 26.17 -17.01
C ARG A 569 22.92 27.21 -16.75
N HIS A 570 21.64 26.84 -16.82
CA HIS A 570 20.53 27.78 -16.72
C HIS A 570 19.65 27.50 -15.49
N LEU A 571 19.27 28.57 -14.79
CA LEU A 571 18.22 28.53 -13.79
C LEU A 571 16.84 28.51 -14.46
N MET A 572 15.89 27.83 -13.82
CA MET A 572 14.50 27.87 -14.23
C MET A 572 13.85 29.19 -13.79
N PRO A 573 12.94 29.77 -14.59
CA PRO A 573 12.11 30.90 -14.19
C PRO A 573 11.26 30.57 -12.95
N ILE A 574 10.93 31.59 -12.14
CA ILE A 574 10.11 31.39 -10.93
C ILE A 574 8.71 30.88 -11.33
N GLY A 575 8.35 29.70 -10.83
CA GLY A 575 7.10 28.99 -11.15
C GLY A 575 7.27 27.84 -12.15
N ALA A 576 8.38 27.79 -12.88
CA ALA A 576 8.69 26.67 -13.76
C ALA A 576 9.31 25.49 -13.00
N ILE A 577 9.17 24.28 -13.56
CA ILE A 577 9.65 23.03 -12.95
C ILE A 577 11.11 22.81 -13.31
N GLY A 578 11.95 22.55 -12.31
CA GLY A 578 13.35 22.19 -12.51
C GLY A 578 13.92 21.30 -11.42
N GLU A 579 15.20 20.98 -11.56
CA GLU A 579 15.94 20.14 -10.62
C GLU A 579 16.45 20.98 -9.43
N LEU A 580 16.25 20.49 -8.21
CA LEU A 580 16.72 21.16 -7.00
C LEU A 580 18.22 20.91 -6.78
N TRP A 581 19.00 21.97 -6.69
CA TRP A 581 20.40 21.95 -6.29
C TRP A 581 20.56 22.68 -4.96
N ILE A 582 21.33 22.11 -4.02
CA ILE A 582 21.54 22.69 -2.69
C ILE A 582 22.99 23.11 -2.55
N GLU A 583 23.23 24.41 -2.38
CA GLU A 583 24.56 25.00 -2.22
C GLU A 583 24.75 25.52 -0.80
N GLY A 584 25.83 25.12 -0.12
CA GLY A 584 26.13 25.72 1.17
C GLY A 584 27.07 24.91 2.06
N PRO A 585 27.30 25.38 3.30
CA PRO A 585 28.20 24.75 4.25
C PRO A 585 27.71 23.40 4.77
N THR A 586 26.44 23.04 4.57
CA THR A 586 25.87 21.76 5.01
C THR A 586 26.12 20.63 4.00
N VAL A 587 26.59 20.95 2.80
CA VAL A 587 26.88 19.97 1.74
C VAL A 587 28.08 19.11 2.13
N ALA A 588 27.89 17.79 2.09
CA ALA A 588 28.86 16.78 2.44
C ALA A 588 30.13 16.86 1.57
N ARG A 589 31.18 16.14 1.99
CA ARG A 589 32.44 16.06 1.23
C ARG A 589 32.23 15.40 -0.13
N GLY A 590 31.47 14.32 -0.15
CA GLY A 590 31.36 13.40 -1.28
C GLY A 590 31.11 11.97 -0.80
N TYR A 591 31.31 11.03 -1.72
CA TYR A 591 31.19 9.60 -1.46
C TYR A 591 32.56 8.96 -1.18
N LEU A 592 32.60 8.06 -0.20
CA LEU A 592 33.79 7.34 0.23
C LEU A 592 34.34 6.48 -0.91
N ASN A 593 35.62 6.67 -1.24
CA ASN A 593 36.34 5.94 -2.27
C ASN A 593 35.71 5.98 -3.68
N ASP A 594 34.82 6.95 -3.96
CA ASP A 594 34.16 7.11 -5.27
C ASP A 594 34.22 8.57 -5.75
N SER A 595 35.35 8.94 -6.36
CA SER A 595 35.57 10.28 -6.89
C SER A 595 34.69 10.60 -8.10
N VAL A 596 34.36 9.60 -8.91
CA VAL A 596 33.57 9.79 -10.14
C VAL A 596 32.13 10.14 -9.80
N ALA A 597 31.49 9.37 -8.90
CA ALA A 597 30.15 9.71 -8.43
C ALA A 597 30.14 11.03 -7.65
N THR A 598 31.22 11.33 -6.93
CA THR A 598 31.35 12.61 -6.22
C THR A 598 31.36 13.78 -7.21
N GLU A 599 32.17 13.74 -8.27
CA GLU A 599 32.21 14.81 -9.28
C GLU A 599 30.89 14.95 -10.06
N ALA A 600 30.16 13.84 -10.24
CA ALA A 600 28.86 13.85 -10.91
C ALA A 600 27.75 14.52 -10.07
N SER A 601 27.72 14.26 -8.75
CA SER A 601 26.67 14.76 -7.85
C SER A 601 27.03 16.06 -7.13
N PHE A 602 28.32 16.36 -6.95
CA PHE A 602 28.80 17.52 -6.20
C PHE A 602 29.54 18.50 -7.12
N VAL A 603 28.94 19.66 -7.33
CA VAL A 603 29.42 20.69 -8.26
C VAL A 603 30.08 21.82 -7.49
N SER A 604 31.26 22.24 -7.94
CA SER A 604 32.01 23.35 -7.34
C SER A 604 32.00 24.64 -8.17
N SER A 605 31.47 24.59 -9.40
CA SER A 605 31.44 25.72 -10.32
C SER A 605 30.04 25.88 -10.91
N MET A 606 29.34 26.96 -10.55
CA MET A 606 28.02 27.30 -11.08
C MET A 606 28.07 28.65 -11.82
N PRO A 607 27.47 28.77 -13.02
CA PRO A 607 27.54 30.02 -13.81
C PRO A 607 26.86 31.25 -13.17
N TRP A 608 25.96 31.03 -12.21
CA TRP A 608 25.17 32.09 -11.55
C TRP A 608 25.70 32.51 -10.18
N THR A 609 26.82 31.94 -9.73
CA THR A 609 27.48 32.29 -8.47
C THR A 609 28.79 33.03 -8.74
N ASP A 610 29.13 34.01 -7.89
CA ASP A 610 30.40 34.74 -8.01
C ASP A 610 31.61 33.80 -7.83
N SER A 611 32.60 33.94 -8.72
CA SER A 611 33.78 33.06 -8.81
C SER A 611 34.74 33.14 -7.61
N ASP A 612 34.59 34.15 -6.75
CA ASP A 612 35.55 34.44 -5.67
C ASP A 612 35.30 33.62 -4.40
N VAL A 613 34.11 33.01 -4.25
CA VAL A 613 33.78 32.14 -3.12
C VAL A 613 33.57 30.72 -3.63
N ILE A 614 34.54 29.83 -3.37
CA ILE A 614 34.41 28.42 -3.73
C ILE A 614 33.38 27.77 -2.80
N THR A 615 32.14 27.67 -3.26
CA THR A 615 31.08 26.90 -2.61
C THR A 615 30.80 25.61 -3.40
N ARG A 616 30.25 24.61 -2.71
CA ARG A 616 29.85 23.34 -3.32
C ARG A 616 28.33 23.25 -3.31
N ALA A 617 27.77 22.78 -4.42
CA ALA A 617 26.38 22.42 -4.55
C ALA A 617 26.22 20.91 -4.72
N PHE A 618 25.13 20.36 -4.19
CA PHE A 618 24.71 18.99 -4.39
C PHE A 618 23.49 18.94 -5.31
N ARG A 619 23.56 18.08 -6.33
CA ARG A 619 22.47 17.80 -7.26
C ARG A 619 21.54 16.77 -6.63
N THR A 620 20.32 17.16 -6.29
CA THR A 620 19.43 16.27 -5.53
C THR A 620 18.76 15.20 -6.40
N GLY A 621 18.57 15.47 -7.70
CA GLY A 621 17.72 14.70 -8.60
C GLY A 621 16.21 14.91 -8.39
N ASP A 622 15.81 15.76 -7.45
CA ASP A 622 14.41 16.04 -7.13
C ASP A 622 13.87 17.21 -7.98
N LEU A 623 12.67 17.05 -8.53
CA LEU A 623 11.97 18.07 -9.30
C LEU A 623 11.13 18.94 -8.36
N VAL A 624 11.34 20.25 -8.45
CA VAL A 624 10.67 21.27 -7.63
C VAL A 624 10.34 22.49 -8.46
N ARG A 625 9.59 23.43 -7.87
CA ARG A 625 9.40 24.77 -8.39
C ARG A 625 9.22 25.79 -7.28
N TYR A 626 9.57 27.04 -7.56
CA TYR A 626 9.30 28.16 -6.67
C TYR A 626 7.84 28.61 -6.72
N LEU A 627 7.30 28.91 -5.55
CA LEU A 627 6.09 29.70 -5.39
C LEU A 627 6.40 31.20 -5.36
N PRO A 628 5.38 32.06 -5.57
CA PRO A 628 5.55 33.52 -5.54
C PRO A 628 6.03 34.10 -4.21
N ASP A 629 5.92 33.34 -3.12
CA ASP A 629 6.38 33.71 -1.78
C ASP A 629 7.81 33.22 -1.48
N GLY A 630 8.40 32.41 -2.37
CA GLY A 630 9.74 31.85 -2.25
C GLY A 630 9.78 30.46 -1.63
N GLU A 631 8.64 29.90 -1.21
CA GLU A 631 8.56 28.49 -0.82
C GLU A 631 8.74 27.59 -2.05
N LEU A 632 9.27 26.38 -1.82
CA LEU A 632 9.41 25.36 -2.84
C LEU A 632 8.35 24.27 -2.66
N ILE A 633 7.80 23.81 -3.78
CA ILE A 633 6.94 22.63 -3.85
C ILE A 633 7.72 21.47 -4.45
N PHE A 634 7.63 20.31 -3.82
CA PHE A 634 8.15 19.05 -4.33
C PHE A 634 7.16 18.40 -5.32
N LEU A 635 7.64 18.07 -6.52
CA LEU A 635 6.84 17.53 -7.62
C LEU A 635 7.12 16.05 -7.88
N GLY A 636 8.31 15.57 -7.51
CA GLY A 636 8.73 14.20 -7.77
C GLY A 636 10.23 14.13 -8.01
N ARG A 637 10.69 13.04 -8.63
CA ARG A 637 12.09 12.83 -8.98
C ARG A 637 12.30 12.83 -10.48
N LYS A 638 13.47 13.29 -10.92
CA LYS A 638 13.93 13.24 -12.31
C LYS A 638 14.41 11.83 -12.68
N ASP A 639 14.89 11.09 -11.68
CA ASP A 639 15.44 9.74 -11.76
C ASP A 639 14.51 8.73 -11.06
N ASN A 640 14.95 7.48 -11.01
CA ASN A 640 14.14 6.36 -10.51
C ASN A 640 14.23 6.18 -8.98
N GLN A 641 14.82 7.11 -8.24
CA GLN A 641 14.95 6.91 -6.80
C GLN A 641 13.62 7.08 -6.10
N VAL A 642 13.48 6.41 -4.96
CA VAL A 642 12.22 6.38 -4.25
C VAL A 642 12.42 6.40 -2.74
N LYS A 643 11.40 6.87 -2.02
CA LYS A 643 11.38 6.90 -0.55
C LYS A 643 10.37 5.85 -0.05
N ILE A 644 10.85 4.79 0.58
CA ILE A 644 10.01 3.73 1.17
C ILE A 644 10.20 3.72 2.69
N ASN A 645 9.13 3.84 3.47
CA ASN A 645 9.18 3.84 4.93
C ASN A 645 10.22 4.83 5.50
N GLY A 646 10.31 6.02 4.89
CA GLY A 646 11.28 7.06 5.23
C GLY A 646 12.72 6.83 4.75
N ARG A 647 13.01 5.78 3.98
CA ARG A 647 14.35 5.44 3.49
C ARG A 647 14.51 5.82 2.04
N ARG A 648 15.60 6.52 1.70
CA ARG A 648 15.99 6.79 0.30
C ARG A 648 16.61 5.53 -0.30
N ILE A 649 15.98 5.01 -1.34
CA ILE A 649 16.40 3.80 -2.05
C ILE A 649 16.61 4.16 -3.52
N GLU A 650 17.83 3.95 -3.99
CA GLU A 650 18.19 3.99 -5.40
C GLU A 650 17.77 2.67 -6.06
N LEU A 651 16.75 2.70 -6.91
CA LEU A 651 16.31 1.48 -7.60
C LEU A 651 17.42 0.92 -8.50
N GLU A 652 18.23 1.80 -9.10
CA GLU A 652 19.42 1.45 -9.90
C GLU A 652 20.51 0.74 -9.08
N GLU A 653 20.57 0.94 -7.76
CA GLU A 653 21.53 0.20 -6.93
C GLU A 653 21.24 -1.30 -6.97
N ILE A 654 19.98 -1.60 -6.70
CA ILE A 654 19.46 -2.94 -6.71
C ILE A 654 19.67 -3.52 -8.12
N GLU A 655 19.41 -2.75 -9.18
CA GLU A 655 19.65 -3.15 -10.57
C GLU A 655 21.12 -3.54 -10.84
N VAL A 656 22.10 -2.77 -10.35
CA VAL A 656 23.51 -3.08 -10.61
C VAL A 656 23.99 -4.28 -9.79
N TYR A 657 23.58 -4.42 -8.52
CA TYR A 657 23.85 -5.66 -7.78
C TYR A 657 23.27 -6.87 -8.50
N ILE A 658 22.08 -6.72 -9.08
CA ILE A 658 21.50 -7.77 -9.90
C ILE A 658 22.34 -8.03 -11.17
N CYS A 659 22.78 -7.00 -11.88
CA CYS A 659 23.60 -7.12 -13.09
C CYS A 659 25.05 -7.60 -12.85
N ARG A 660 25.52 -7.69 -11.60
CA ARG A 660 26.82 -8.31 -11.28
C ARG A 660 26.78 -9.83 -11.37
N SER A 661 25.59 -10.40 -11.20
CA SER A 661 25.40 -11.83 -11.39
C SER A 661 25.64 -12.19 -12.86
N SER A 662 26.36 -13.29 -13.11
CA SER A 662 26.60 -13.80 -14.47
C SER A 662 25.33 -14.25 -15.21
N LEU A 663 24.19 -14.25 -14.52
CA LEU A 663 22.88 -14.68 -15.01
C LEU A 663 22.09 -13.54 -15.68
N VAL A 664 22.42 -12.27 -15.41
CA VAL A 664 21.60 -11.12 -15.82
C VAL A 664 22.39 -10.15 -16.70
N ALA A 665 21.95 -9.97 -17.95
CA ALA A 665 22.52 -8.97 -18.86
C ALA A 665 22.10 -7.54 -18.49
N ARG A 666 20.82 -7.31 -18.12
CA ARG A 666 20.26 -5.98 -17.82
C ARG A 666 19.13 -6.08 -16.79
N ALA A 667 18.94 -5.08 -15.92
CA ALA A 667 17.84 -5.05 -14.94
C ALA A 667 17.16 -3.67 -14.88
N SER A 668 15.92 -3.62 -14.37
CA SER A 668 15.23 -2.37 -14.00
C SER A 668 14.28 -2.58 -12.81
N VAL A 669 14.38 -1.82 -11.72
CA VAL A 669 13.59 -1.98 -10.48
C VAL A 669 12.51 -0.89 -10.39
N GLN A 670 11.34 -1.24 -9.86
CA GLN A 670 10.17 -0.37 -9.70
C GLN A 670 9.43 -0.61 -8.36
N LEU A 671 8.56 0.34 -8.00
CA LEU A 671 7.69 0.25 -6.82
C LEU A 671 6.30 -0.29 -7.14
N ARG A 672 5.71 -0.98 -6.16
CA ARG A 672 4.29 -1.36 -6.18
C ARG A 672 3.61 -1.05 -4.86
N ASN A 673 2.39 -0.49 -4.94
CA ASN A 673 1.52 -0.32 -3.78
C ASN A 673 0.66 -1.58 -3.60
N ILE A 674 0.72 -2.20 -2.42
CA ILE A 674 -0.14 -3.33 -2.03
C ILE A 674 -0.88 -2.92 -0.75
N GLY A 675 -2.15 -2.51 -0.89
CA GLY A 675 -2.93 -1.98 0.22
C GLY A 675 -2.36 -0.65 0.75
N TYR A 676 -1.86 -0.64 1.99
CA TYR A 676 -1.22 0.54 2.62
C TYR A 676 0.31 0.49 2.62
N SER A 677 0.92 -0.57 2.06
CA SER A 677 2.38 -0.78 2.04
C SER A 677 2.95 -0.63 0.64
N VAL A 678 4.19 -0.13 0.55
CA VAL A 678 4.96 0.02 -0.69
C VAL A 678 6.05 -1.06 -0.73
N VAL A 679 6.14 -1.82 -1.82
CA VAL A 679 7.09 -2.94 -2.00
C VAL A 679 7.93 -2.78 -3.27
N LEU A 680 9.11 -3.43 -3.32
CA LEU A 680 10.08 -3.39 -4.43
C LEU A 680 9.91 -4.57 -5.40
N ALA A 681 9.95 -4.30 -6.72
CA ALA A 681 9.91 -5.31 -7.77
C ALA A 681 10.98 -5.07 -8.86
N ALA A 682 11.77 -6.08 -9.24
CA ALA A 682 12.87 -5.98 -10.20
C ALA A 682 12.59 -6.72 -11.52
N PHE A 683 12.71 -6.05 -12.67
CA PHE A 683 12.64 -6.64 -14.00
C PHE A 683 14.02 -7.03 -14.53
N LEU A 684 14.20 -8.23 -15.10
CA LEU A 684 15.52 -8.77 -15.47
C LEU A 684 15.59 -9.24 -16.92
N VAL A 685 16.68 -8.97 -17.63
CA VAL A 685 16.99 -9.55 -18.95
C VAL A 685 18.13 -10.56 -18.78
N PRO A 686 17.92 -11.85 -19.04
CA PRO A 686 18.95 -12.88 -18.90
C PRO A 686 20.11 -12.74 -19.91
N GLN A 687 21.30 -13.26 -19.57
CA GLN A 687 22.53 -13.16 -20.39
C GLN A 687 22.41 -13.81 -21.78
N ASP A 688 21.65 -14.90 -21.88
CA ASP A 688 21.53 -15.73 -23.09
C ASP A 688 20.38 -15.30 -24.03
N ALA A 689 19.72 -14.18 -23.74
CA ALA A 689 18.60 -13.69 -24.54
C ALA A 689 19.06 -13.10 -25.89
N THR A 690 18.58 -13.65 -27.01
CA THR A 690 18.84 -13.12 -28.37
C THR A 690 18.01 -11.85 -28.62
N THR A 691 18.62 -10.67 -28.59
CA THR A 691 17.92 -9.40 -28.84
C THR A 691 17.86 -9.05 -30.33
N SER A 692 16.64 -8.93 -30.90
CA SER A 692 16.35 -8.17 -32.13
C SER A 692 16.11 -6.69 -31.77
N ASP A 693 16.71 -5.75 -32.51
CA ASP A 693 16.68 -4.30 -32.20
C ASP A 693 15.30 -3.62 -32.36
N ASP A 694 14.23 -4.35 -32.73
CA ASP A 694 12.92 -3.80 -33.11
C ASP A 694 11.71 -4.27 -32.25
N ASP A 695 11.91 -4.99 -31.14
CA ASP A 695 10.79 -5.70 -30.45
C ASP A 695 10.26 -5.07 -29.15
N VAL A 696 8.92 -5.16 -29.02
CA VAL A 696 8.10 -4.83 -27.84
C VAL A 696 8.49 -5.71 -26.64
N CYS A 697 8.66 -5.12 -25.46
CA CYS A 697 8.98 -5.84 -24.21
C CYS A 697 7.93 -6.90 -23.86
N LYS A 698 8.35 -8.15 -23.71
CA LYS A 698 7.51 -9.30 -23.29
C LYS A 698 8.03 -9.88 -21.97
N LEU A 699 7.11 -10.31 -21.11
CA LEU A 699 7.44 -11.13 -19.94
C LEU A 699 7.99 -12.49 -20.41
N LEU A 700 9.14 -12.89 -19.87
CA LEU A 700 9.69 -14.23 -20.06
C LEU A 700 9.12 -15.14 -18.96
N HIS A 701 9.02 -16.44 -19.21
CA HIS A 701 8.57 -17.39 -18.20
C HIS A 701 9.71 -17.72 -17.21
N ASP A 702 9.42 -17.69 -15.90
CA ASP A 702 10.37 -17.96 -14.80
C ASP A 702 11.08 -19.32 -14.90
N SER A 703 10.50 -20.29 -15.60
CA SER A 703 11.00 -21.67 -15.67
C SER A 703 12.25 -21.88 -16.55
N GLU A 704 12.72 -20.86 -17.28
CA GLU A 704 13.91 -20.97 -18.15
C GLU A 704 15.21 -20.47 -17.50
N TYR A 705 15.15 -19.75 -16.36
CA TYR A 705 16.31 -19.13 -15.72
C TYR A 705 16.22 -19.29 -14.19
N ASP A 706 17.19 -19.97 -13.57
CA ASP A 706 17.27 -20.12 -12.10
C ASP A 706 17.82 -18.83 -11.45
N LEU A 707 16.96 -18.10 -10.72
CA LEU A 707 17.27 -16.77 -10.14
C LEU A 707 17.54 -16.78 -8.63
N ASN A 708 17.61 -17.97 -8.02
CA ASN A 708 17.86 -18.17 -6.59
C ASN A 708 19.22 -17.73 -6.13
N PRO A 709 20.29 -18.09 -6.87
CA PRO A 709 21.62 -17.72 -6.43
C PRO A 709 21.74 -16.20 -6.41
N LEU A 710 21.02 -15.52 -7.32
CA LEU A 710 20.90 -14.07 -7.33
C LEU A 710 20.15 -13.54 -6.09
N LEU A 711 19.04 -14.14 -5.68
CA LEU A 711 18.30 -13.75 -4.48
C LEU A 711 19.10 -13.91 -3.18
N ASP A 712 19.78 -15.05 -3.03
CA ASP A 712 20.62 -15.34 -1.87
C ASP A 712 21.85 -14.42 -1.88
N ASP A 713 22.49 -14.21 -3.04
CA ASP A 713 23.56 -13.22 -3.20
C ASP A 713 23.08 -11.80 -2.82
N LEU A 714 21.85 -11.42 -3.18
CA LEU A 714 21.28 -10.12 -2.79
C LEU A 714 21.00 -10.06 -1.29
N ARG A 715 20.47 -11.11 -0.66
CA ARG A 715 20.24 -11.14 0.81
C ARG A 715 21.56 -11.12 1.59
N ASP A 716 22.61 -11.69 1.04
CA ASP A 716 23.94 -11.68 1.64
C ASP A 716 24.63 -10.32 1.46
N GLN A 717 24.45 -9.64 0.33
CA GLN A 717 25.15 -8.39 0.02
C GLN A 717 24.38 -7.11 0.39
N LEU A 718 23.04 -7.17 0.42
CA LEU A 718 22.16 -6.02 0.66
C LEU A 718 21.40 -6.13 1.99
N PRO A 719 21.08 -4.99 2.64
CA PRO A 719 20.14 -4.95 3.74
C PRO A 719 18.74 -5.43 3.34
N SER A 720 18.01 -6.04 4.29
CA SER A 720 16.70 -6.69 4.05
C SER A 720 15.63 -5.81 3.39
N TYR A 721 15.70 -4.49 3.56
CA TYR A 721 14.75 -3.53 2.99
C TYR A 721 15.08 -3.07 1.56
N MET A 722 16.29 -3.39 1.05
CA MET A 722 16.70 -3.13 -0.32
C MET A 722 16.53 -4.37 -1.21
N VAL A 723 16.28 -5.54 -0.61
CA VAL A 723 16.04 -6.78 -1.34
C VAL A 723 14.63 -6.72 -1.96
N PRO A 724 14.48 -6.81 -3.29
CA PRO A 724 13.17 -6.83 -3.93
C PRO A 724 12.33 -8.01 -3.48
N GLU A 725 11.05 -7.77 -3.25
CA GLU A 725 10.09 -8.83 -2.92
C GLU A 725 9.64 -9.62 -4.17
N TYR A 726 9.94 -9.10 -5.36
CA TYR A 726 9.53 -9.65 -6.66
C TYR A 726 10.65 -9.48 -7.69
N LEU A 727 10.99 -10.54 -8.44
CA LEU A 727 11.94 -10.54 -9.57
C LEU A 727 11.18 -11.06 -10.79
N ILE A 728 11.27 -10.37 -11.93
CA ILE A 728 10.39 -10.54 -13.08
C ILE A 728 11.24 -10.58 -14.37
N PRO A 729 11.52 -11.74 -14.97
CA PRO A 729 12.32 -11.82 -16.20
C PRO A 729 11.53 -11.30 -17.43
N VAL A 730 12.21 -10.56 -18.30
CA VAL A 730 11.65 -9.91 -19.50
C VAL A 730 12.62 -10.02 -20.69
N SER A 731 12.07 -10.02 -21.90
CA SER A 731 12.83 -10.21 -23.14
C SER A 731 13.76 -9.05 -23.46
N CYS A 732 13.35 -7.84 -23.10
CA CYS A 732 14.13 -6.61 -23.21
C CYS A 732 13.58 -5.58 -22.21
N ILE A 733 14.43 -4.63 -21.77
CA ILE A 733 13.93 -3.46 -21.04
C ILE A 733 13.40 -2.45 -22.07
N PRO A 734 12.09 -2.10 -22.07
CA PRO A 734 11.50 -1.22 -23.07
C PRO A 734 12.12 0.17 -22.97
N ARG A 735 12.37 0.80 -24.11
CA ARG A 735 12.94 2.14 -24.20
C ARG A 735 12.04 3.06 -25.02
N MET A 736 11.93 4.32 -24.60
CA MET A 736 11.32 5.38 -25.38
C MET A 736 12.17 5.71 -26.62
N PRO A 737 11.62 6.37 -27.66
CA PRO A 737 12.39 6.86 -28.81
C PRO A 737 13.57 7.76 -28.43
N SER A 738 13.51 8.41 -27.26
CA SER A 738 14.59 9.21 -26.67
C SER A 738 15.77 8.38 -26.13
N GLY A 739 15.65 7.05 -26.09
CA GLY A 739 16.64 6.10 -25.59
C GLY A 739 16.55 5.80 -24.09
N LYS A 740 15.69 6.51 -23.33
CA LYS A 740 15.45 6.26 -21.89
C LYS A 740 14.53 5.06 -21.68
N VAL A 741 14.59 4.43 -20.50
CA VAL A 741 13.67 3.32 -20.13
C VAL A 741 12.23 3.83 -20.11
N ASP A 742 11.34 3.08 -20.74
CA ASP A 742 9.91 3.37 -20.74
C ASP A 742 9.28 2.83 -19.45
N GLN A 743 9.30 3.67 -18.41
CA GLN A 743 8.73 3.33 -17.12
C GLN A 743 7.23 3.07 -17.18
N HIS A 744 6.48 3.80 -18.02
CA HIS A 744 5.04 3.63 -18.12
C HIS A 744 4.67 2.25 -18.63
N THR A 745 5.41 1.73 -19.62
CA THR A 745 5.24 0.37 -20.12
C THR A 745 5.61 -0.66 -19.05
N LEU A 746 6.70 -0.46 -18.30
CA LEU A 746 7.05 -1.34 -17.18
C LEU A 746 6.02 -1.29 -16.03
N THR A 747 5.48 -0.12 -15.68
CA THR A 747 4.42 0.03 -14.67
C THR A 747 3.12 -0.64 -15.15
N SER A 748 2.78 -0.49 -16.43
CA SER A 748 1.64 -1.19 -17.04
C SER A 748 1.83 -2.71 -17.02
N ILE A 749 3.06 -3.19 -17.25
CA ILE A 749 3.41 -4.61 -17.10
C ILE A 749 3.25 -5.01 -15.63
N LEU A 750 3.78 -4.23 -14.68
CA LEU A 750 3.62 -4.44 -13.23
C LEU A 750 2.16 -4.55 -12.78
N GLU A 751 1.28 -3.71 -13.33
CA GLU A 751 -0.17 -3.76 -13.08
C GLU A 751 -0.84 -5.00 -13.68
N GLN A 752 -0.28 -5.53 -14.77
CA GLN A 752 -0.72 -6.75 -15.44
C GLN A 752 -0.12 -8.03 -14.83
N VAL A 753 1.03 -7.92 -14.17
CA VAL A 753 1.70 -9.01 -13.46
C VAL A 753 0.87 -9.34 -12.21
N ARG A 754 0.42 -10.60 -12.12
CA ARG A 754 -0.23 -11.15 -10.93
C ARG A 754 0.86 -11.54 -9.94
N PHE A 755 0.93 -10.83 -8.81
CA PHE A 755 2.01 -10.97 -7.82
C PHE A 755 1.91 -12.26 -6.98
N ASP A 756 0.87 -13.06 -7.21
CA ASP A 756 0.78 -14.43 -6.68
C ASP A 756 1.76 -15.39 -7.40
N GLN A 757 2.28 -15.04 -8.58
CA GLN A 757 3.20 -15.87 -9.38
C GLN A 757 4.66 -15.41 -9.41
N HIS A 758 4.96 -14.14 -9.13
CA HIS A 758 6.32 -13.59 -9.19
C HIS A 758 6.84 -13.08 -7.84
N ARG A 759 6.15 -13.44 -6.74
CA ARG A 759 6.67 -13.25 -5.38
C ARG A 759 7.93 -14.09 -5.28
N LEU A 760 9.06 -13.44 -5.05
CA LEU A 760 10.28 -14.13 -4.72
C LEU A 760 10.14 -14.73 -3.34
N LEU A 761 9.57 -15.93 -3.32
CA LEU A 761 10.04 -17.08 -2.56
C LEU A 761 9.76 -18.39 -3.32
N ASP A 762 9.68 -18.37 -4.64
CA ASP A 762 10.04 -19.51 -5.49
C ASP A 762 11.22 -18.97 -6.32
N VAL A 763 12.47 -19.17 -5.94
CA VAL A 763 13.21 -20.45 -5.86
C VAL A 763 14.44 -20.06 -4.93
N GLY A 764 15.14 -21.00 -4.26
CA GLY A 764 16.38 -20.75 -3.50
C GLY A 764 16.37 -20.78 -1.97
N ARG A 765 15.47 -21.43 -1.25
CA ARG A 765 15.30 -22.89 -1.28
C ARG A 765 16.60 -23.69 -1.30
N ASN A 766 17.70 -23.17 -0.78
CA ASN A 766 18.82 -24.02 -0.38
C ASN A 766 18.50 -24.65 0.97
N GLU A 767 17.91 -25.83 0.85
CA GLU A 767 17.91 -26.90 1.85
C GLU A 767 19.35 -27.17 2.30
N GLU A 768 19.72 -26.80 3.53
CA GLU A 768 20.67 -27.59 4.30
C GLU A 768 20.32 -27.50 5.79
N ASN A 769 19.48 -28.44 6.21
CA ASN A 769 19.79 -29.30 7.35
C ASN A 769 20.26 -28.60 8.63
N GLN A 770 19.42 -27.75 9.24
CA GLN A 770 19.08 -28.16 10.60
C GLN A 770 18.28 -29.45 10.45
N GLU A 771 18.66 -30.51 11.15
CA GLU A 771 17.78 -31.65 11.41
C GLU A 771 16.61 -31.11 12.26
N LEU A 772 15.78 -30.29 11.62
CA LEU A 772 14.46 -29.93 12.05
C LEU A 772 13.73 -31.26 12.19
N SER A 773 13.10 -31.47 13.35
CA SER A 773 12.34 -32.70 13.59
C SER A 773 11.46 -32.98 12.37
N GLU A 774 11.25 -34.26 12.02
CA GLU A 774 10.47 -34.65 10.83
C GLU A 774 9.11 -33.90 10.76
N SER A 775 8.61 -33.51 11.93
CA SER A 775 7.43 -32.67 12.11
C SER A 775 7.56 -31.19 11.80
N HIS A 776 8.72 -30.56 11.93
CA HIS A 776 8.95 -29.13 11.63
C HIS A 776 8.90 -28.84 10.13
N ASN A 777 9.60 -29.64 9.33
CA ASN A 777 9.58 -29.49 7.87
C ASN A 777 8.19 -29.74 7.35
N THR A 778 7.58 -30.84 7.80
CA THR A 778 6.18 -31.12 7.53
C THR A 778 5.29 -29.93 7.93
N MET A 779 5.48 -29.28 9.09
CA MET A 779 4.70 -28.09 9.48
C MET A 779 4.83 -26.93 8.49
N ARG A 780 6.06 -26.63 8.06
CA ARG A 780 6.35 -25.55 7.10
C ARG A 780 5.71 -25.82 5.74
N ASP A 781 5.73 -27.07 5.26
CA ASP A 781 5.06 -27.49 4.01
C ASP A 781 3.63 -27.04 3.94
N LEU A 782 2.98 -27.17 5.06
CA LEU A 782 1.55 -27.04 5.15
C LEU A 782 1.18 -25.58 5.23
N TRP A 783 1.88 -24.80 6.06
CA TRP A 783 1.65 -23.37 6.21
C TRP A 783 1.73 -22.67 4.86
N ALA A 784 2.66 -23.12 4.03
CA ALA A 784 2.91 -22.53 2.73
C ALA A 784 1.81 -22.80 1.73
N LYS A 785 1.46 -24.08 1.59
CA LYS A 785 0.33 -24.53 0.78
C LYS A 785 -0.97 -23.79 1.15
N VAL A 786 -1.09 -23.36 2.39
CA VAL A 786 -2.31 -22.82 2.97
C VAL A 786 -2.43 -21.32 2.87
N LEU A 787 -1.36 -20.61 3.23
CA LEU A 787 -1.28 -19.16 3.18
C LEU A 787 -1.15 -18.64 1.73
N ASP A 788 -1.01 -19.58 0.78
CA ASP A 788 -0.76 -19.35 -0.64
C ASP A 788 0.55 -18.57 -0.82
N ILE A 789 1.54 -19.00 -0.06
CA ILE A 789 2.91 -18.50 -0.11
C ILE A 789 3.85 -19.69 -0.26
N PRO A 790 4.96 -19.56 -0.96
CA PRO A 790 5.73 -20.73 -1.37
C PRO A 790 6.32 -21.53 -0.15
N HIS A 791 6.40 -22.88 -0.18
CA HIS A 791 6.96 -23.75 0.91
C HIS A 791 8.07 -23.16 1.78
N THR A 792 9.12 -22.69 1.12
CA THR A 792 10.35 -22.23 1.76
C THR A 792 10.29 -20.78 2.20
N SER A 793 9.18 -20.10 1.90
CA SER A 793 8.89 -18.76 2.38
C SER A 793 8.54 -18.75 3.86
N ILE A 794 8.32 -19.92 4.44
CA ILE A 794 7.93 -20.09 5.84
C ILE A 794 9.06 -20.76 6.59
N GLN A 795 9.43 -20.16 7.71
CA GLN A 795 10.42 -20.62 8.68
C GLN A 795 9.76 -21.05 9.99
N ALA A 796 10.53 -21.74 10.85
CA ALA A 796 10.02 -22.25 12.13
C ALA A 796 9.61 -21.14 13.13
N SER A 797 10.15 -19.94 12.96
CA SER A 797 9.86 -18.75 13.79
C SER A 797 8.68 -17.91 13.30
N ASP A 798 8.09 -18.26 12.16
CA ASP A 798 6.99 -17.48 11.58
C ASP A 798 5.66 -17.70 12.30
N ARG A 799 4.83 -16.65 12.34
CA ARG A 799 3.50 -16.67 12.98
C ARG A 799 2.39 -16.66 11.96
N PHE A 800 1.43 -17.55 12.17
CA PHE A 800 0.40 -17.84 11.19
C PHE A 800 -0.44 -16.61 10.80
N LEU A 801 -0.83 -15.76 11.77
CA LEU A 801 -1.63 -14.56 11.53
C LEU A 801 -0.83 -13.43 10.86
N HIS A 802 0.48 -13.34 11.11
CA HIS A 802 1.36 -12.32 10.52
C HIS A 802 1.68 -12.56 9.05
N LEU A 803 1.54 -13.81 8.59
CA LEU A 803 1.65 -14.18 7.19
C LEU A 803 0.31 -14.06 6.44
N GLY A 804 -0.65 -13.30 6.99
CA GLY A 804 -1.98 -13.12 6.40
C GLY A 804 -2.91 -14.31 6.60
N GLY A 805 -2.69 -15.08 7.68
CA GLY A 805 -3.56 -16.18 8.12
C GLY A 805 -4.79 -15.68 8.86
N ASN A 806 -5.91 -16.37 8.67
CA ASN A 806 -7.17 -16.17 9.38
C ASN A 806 -7.74 -17.54 9.81
N SER A 807 -8.92 -17.58 10.42
CA SER A 807 -9.53 -18.84 10.89
C SER A 807 -9.74 -19.86 9.76
N ILE A 808 -10.05 -19.41 8.54
CA ILE A 808 -10.27 -20.28 7.37
C ILE A 808 -8.94 -20.87 6.87
N LYS A 809 -7.90 -20.04 6.76
CA LYS A 809 -6.56 -20.53 6.44
C LYS A 809 -6.05 -21.44 7.55
N ALA A 810 -6.32 -21.15 8.82
CA ALA A 810 -5.85 -22.02 9.91
C ALA A 810 -6.47 -23.44 9.83
N MET A 811 -7.74 -23.55 9.42
CA MET A 811 -8.39 -24.84 9.16
C MET A 811 -7.78 -25.58 7.95
N LYS A 812 -7.49 -24.84 6.86
CA LYS A 812 -6.78 -25.35 5.67
C LYS A 812 -5.45 -26.01 6.10
N LEU A 813 -4.75 -25.37 7.02
CA LEU A 813 -3.46 -25.80 7.51
C LEU A 813 -3.52 -27.06 8.36
N VAL A 814 -4.44 -27.11 9.33
CA VAL A 814 -4.54 -28.27 10.22
C VAL A 814 -4.94 -29.54 9.48
N SER A 815 -5.77 -29.43 8.44
CA SER A 815 -6.15 -30.59 7.64
C SER A 815 -5.00 -31.18 6.84
N GLU A 816 -4.26 -30.32 6.13
CA GLU A 816 -3.07 -30.73 5.41
C GLU A 816 -2.03 -31.32 6.39
N ALA A 817 -1.95 -30.76 7.62
CA ALA A 817 -1.01 -31.21 8.63
C ALA A 817 -1.19 -32.63 9.09
N ARG A 818 -2.45 -33.02 9.21
CA ARG A 818 -2.80 -34.29 9.78
C ARG A 818 -2.55 -35.45 8.82
N VAL A 819 -2.70 -35.20 7.51
CA VAL A 819 -2.34 -36.13 6.40
C VAL A 819 -0.87 -36.51 6.45
N ASN A 820 -0.03 -35.55 6.84
CA ASN A 820 1.39 -35.73 7.00
C ASN A 820 1.78 -36.17 8.42
N GLY A 821 0.81 -36.68 9.21
CA GLY A 821 1.05 -37.30 10.52
C GLY A 821 1.17 -36.33 11.70
N LEU A 822 0.82 -35.04 11.54
CA LEU A 822 0.93 -34.03 12.60
C LEU A 822 -0.39 -33.73 13.28
N SER A 823 -0.45 -33.89 14.61
CA SER A 823 -1.61 -33.50 15.42
C SER A 823 -1.52 -32.04 15.81
N LEU A 824 -2.07 -31.16 14.98
CA LEU A 824 -2.29 -29.75 15.26
C LEU A 824 -3.76 -29.46 15.52
N THR A 825 -4.02 -28.37 16.21
CA THR A 825 -5.37 -27.82 16.34
C THR A 825 -5.37 -26.36 15.89
N VAL A 826 -6.44 -25.92 15.21
CA VAL A 826 -6.65 -24.49 14.86
C VAL A 826 -6.63 -23.61 16.12
N ALA A 827 -6.97 -24.19 17.27
CA ALA A 827 -6.86 -23.62 18.60
C ALA A 827 -5.45 -23.09 18.91
N GLN A 828 -4.42 -23.87 18.56
CA GLN A 828 -3.02 -23.50 18.78
C GLN A 828 -2.57 -22.42 17.79
N LEU A 829 -3.05 -22.44 16.54
CA LEU A 829 -2.72 -21.44 15.52
C LEU A 829 -3.35 -20.07 15.79
N LEU A 830 -4.59 -20.04 16.29
CA LEU A 830 -5.31 -18.80 16.64
C LEU A 830 -4.81 -18.13 17.92
N LYS A 831 -3.99 -18.83 18.73
CA LYS A 831 -3.25 -18.26 19.86
C LYS A 831 -1.96 -17.51 19.45
N ASN A 832 -1.72 -17.39 18.14
CA ASN A 832 -0.59 -16.68 17.52
C ASN A 832 0.79 -17.30 17.82
N CYS A 833 0.84 -18.64 17.86
CA CYS A 833 2.05 -19.43 18.09
C CYS A 833 2.94 -19.53 16.84
N THR A 834 4.26 -19.56 17.04
CA THR A 834 5.23 -19.89 15.99
C THR A 834 5.28 -21.40 15.72
N ILE A 835 5.85 -21.85 14.61
CA ILE A 835 6.07 -23.28 14.35
C ILE A 835 6.95 -23.90 15.47
N ASP A 836 7.94 -23.16 15.99
CA ASP A 836 8.77 -23.58 17.13
C ASP A 836 7.95 -23.77 18.43
N GLU A 837 7.05 -22.84 18.75
CA GLU A 837 6.17 -22.91 19.94
C GLU A 837 5.15 -24.05 19.83
N LEU A 838 4.69 -24.35 18.61
CA LEU A 838 3.86 -25.51 18.31
C LEU A 838 4.62 -26.83 18.53
N ASP A 839 5.92 -26.87 18.21
CA ASP A 839 6.77 -28.04 18.46
C ASP A 839 7.15 -28.18 19.95
N HIS A 840 7.30 -27.07 20.69
CA HIS A 840 7.67 -27.06 22.11
C HIS A 840 6.50 -27.30 23.07
N SER A 841 5.24 -27.07 22.64
CA SER A 841 4.04 -27.42 23.42
C SER A 841 3.79 -28.94 23.54
N ARG A 842 4.71 -29.77 23.04
CA ARG A 842 4.62 -31.24 22.92
C ARG A 842 5.10 -32.04 24.13
N GLU A 843 5.69 -31.45 25.15
CA GLU A 843 6.09 -32.26 26.31
C GLU A 843 4.90 -32.61 27.22
N VAL A 844 4.58 -33.91 27.17
CA VAL A 844 3.75 -34.74 28.06
C VAL A 844 2.29 -34.95 27.60
N GLU A 845 2.07 -35.94 26.73
CA GLU A 845 1.59 -37.29 27.10
C GLU A 845 1.79 -38.28 25.93
N PRO A 846 2.32 -39.50 26.16
CA PRO A 846 2.49 -40.48 25.10
C PRO A 846 1.14 -41.09 24.72
N VAL A 847 0.57 -40.65 23.60
CA VAL A 847 -0.63 -41.30 23.04
C VAL A 847 -0.21 -42.62 22.40
N THR A 848 -0.53 -43.69 23.12
CA THR A 848 -0.48 -45.08 22.69
C THR A 848 -1.08 -45.30 21.31
N GLU A 849 -0.39 -46.12 20.50
CA GLU A 849 -0.91 -46.77 19.29
C GLU A 849 -2.36 -47.23 19.46
N LYS A 850 -3.28 -46.70 18.64
CA LYS A 850 -4.40 -47.42 17.98
C LYS A 850 -5.43 -46.47 17.35
N ALA A 851 -5.39 -46.32 16.03
CA ALA A 851 -6.54 -46.50 15.15
C ALA A 851 -6.02 -46.63 13.70
N ALA A 852 -6.51 -47.64 12.98
CA ALA A 852 -5.96 -48.12 11.72
C ALA A 852 -5.95 -47.06 10.60
N ARG A 853 -4.79 -46.89 9.94
CA ARG A 853 -4.71 -46.29 8.59
C ARG A 853 -5.56 -47.15 7.63
N PRO A 854 -6.49 -46.58 6.84
CA PRO A 854 -6.97 -47.23 5.64
C PRO A 854 -5.79 -47.28 4.65
N SER A 855 -5.48 -48.48 4.17
CA SER A 855 -4.42 -48.75 3.20
C SER A 855 -4.61 -47.97 1.89
N SER A 856 -3.48 -47.65 1.26
CA SER A 856 -3.25 -46.94 0.00
C SER A 856 -3.82 -47.61 -1.27
N GLU A 857 -4.99 -48.26 -1.20
CA GLU A 857 -5.69 -48.87 -2.34
C GLU A 857 -6.95 -48.10 -2.78
N LEU A 858 -7.35 -47.03 -2.06
CA LEU A 858 -8.60 -46.31 -2.35
C LEU A 858 -8.49 -45.23 -3.43
N GLN A 859 -7.30 -44.90 -3.91
CA GLN A 859 -7.12 -43.93 -5.01
C GLN A 859 -7.42 -44.53 -6.40
N SER A 860 -7.60 -45.85 -6.54
CA SER A 860 -7.83 -46.48 -7.85
C SER A 860 -9.29 -46.78 -8.23
N LEU A 861 -10.28 -46.53 -7.35
CA LEU A 861 -11.70 -46.75 -7.67
C LEU A 861 -12.61 -45.79 -6.88
N SER A 862 -13.09 -44.71 -7.50
CA SER A 862 -14.23 -43.95 -6.98
C SER A 862 -15.47 -44.87 -6.96
N PRO A 863 -16.12 -45.13 -5.81
CA PRO A 863 -17.29 -45.99 -5.79
C PRO A 863 -18.46 -45.32 -6.53
N GLN A 864 -19.21 -46.08 -7.34
CA GLN A 864 -20.40 -45.57 -8.04
C GLN A 864 -21.50 -45.08 -7.08
N SER A 865 -21.47 -45.48 -5.80
CA SER A 865 -22.34 -44.97 -4.75
C SER A 865 -21.65 -44.85 -3.39
N TYR A 866 -22.12 -43.93 -2.53
CA TYR A 866 -21.60 -43.69 -1.18
C TYR A 866 -22.70 -43.28 -0.19
N THR A 867 -22.41 -43.39 1.11
CA THR A 867 -23.31 -42.93 2.18
C THR A 867 -23.25 -41.41 2.30
N PRO A 868 -24.38 -40.69 2.15
CA PRO A 868 -24.38 -39.24 2.26
C PRO A 868 -23.95 -38.76 3.65
N THR A 869 -23.23 -37.63 3.70
CA THR A 869 -22.92 -36.96 4.98
C THR A 869 -24.21 -36.43 5.64
N TRP A 870 -24.15 -36.10 6.94
CA TRP A 870 -25.35 -35.59 7.63
C TRP A 870 -25.88 -34.30 6.99
N ILE A 871 -25.01 -33.42 6.46
CA ILE A 871 -25.43 -32.19 5.78
C ILE A 871 -26.10 -32.49 4.43
N GLN A 872 -25.63 -33.50 3.69
CA GLN A 872 -26.31 -33.98 2.49
C GLN A 872 -27.65 -34.64 2.83
N MET A 873 -27.69 -35.45 3.90
CA MET A 873 -28.91 -36.07 4.41
C MET A 873 -29.95 -35.00 4.78
N VAL A 874 -29.58 -33.99 5.56
CA VAL A 874 -30.48 -32.87 5.91
C VAL A 874 -30.90 -32.14 4.63
N SER A 875 -29.98 -31.83 3.73
CA SER A 875 -30.30 -31.14 2.47
C SER A 875 -31.30 -31.92 1.60
N VAL A 876 -31.20 -33.25 1.54
CA VAL A 876 -32.10 -34.12 0.75
C VAL A 876 -33.41 -34.39 1.48
N THR A 877 -33.39 -34.60 2.80
CA THR A 877 -34.58 -34.94 3.60
C THR A 877 -35.43 -33.72 3.92
N THR A 878 -34.84 -32.55 4.20
CA THR A 878 -35.56 -31.28 4.36
C THR A 878 -36.31 -30.91 3.09
N VAL A 879 -35.81 -31.30 1.92
CA VAL A 879 -36.47 -31.08 0.62
C VAL A 879 -37.73 -31.90 0.44
N ALA A 880 -37.83 -33.07 1.07
CA ALA A 880 -39.09 -33.82 1.08
C ALA A 880 -40.23 -33.03 1.76
N GLY A 881 -39.91 -32.01 2.57
CA GLY A 881 -40.87 -31.07 3.16
C GLY A 881 -40.90 -29.66 2.53
N PHE A 882 -39.75 -29.15 2.04
CA PHE A 882 -39.58 -27.78 1.52
C PHE A 882 -38.60 -27.74 0.33
N PRO A 883 -39.02 -28.12 -0.89
CA PRO A 883 -38.13 -28.31 -2.04
C PRO A 883 -37.48 -27.03 -2.60
N GLU A 884 -38.10 -25.86 -2.38
CA GLU A 884 -37.67 -24.60 -3.01
C GLU A 884 -36.34 -24.07 -2.47
N GLY A 885 -35.98 -24.32 -1.21
CA GLY A 885 -34.83 -23.67 -0.55
C GLY A 885 -33.44 -24.26 -0.82
N ASN A 886 -33.36 -25.45 -1.43
CA ASN A 886 -32.11 -26.24 -1.50
C ASN A 886 -31.60 -26.45 -2.93
N TYR A 887 -32.23 -25.85 -3.95
CA TYR A 887 -31.67 -25.72 -5.31
C TYR A 887 -31.55 -24.23 -5.62
N ILE A 888 -30.38 -23.78 -6.04
CA ILE A 888 -30.14 -22.37 -6.37
C ILE A 888 -29.64 -22.22 -7.80
N HIS A 889 -29.85 -21.04 -8.38
CA HIS A 889 -29.22 -20.62 -9.62
C HIS A 889 -28.17 -19.55 -9.31
N VAL A 890 -26.89 -19.88 -9.56
CA VAL A 890 -25.77 -18.93 -9.46
C VAL A 890 -25.67 -18.21 -10.81
N VAL A 891 -26.07 -16.95 -10.86
CA VAL A 891 -26.11 -16.13 -12.08
C VAL A 891 -24.85 -15.27 -12.21
N VAL A 892 -24.29 -15.19 -13.43
CA VAL A 892 -23.11 -14.40 -13.81
C VAL A 892 -23.43 -13.62 -15.07
N ASP A 893 -23.11 -12.33 -15.08
CA ASP A 893 -23.36 -11.46 -16.23
C ASP A 893 -22.12 -11.38 -17.11
N LEU A 894 -22.22 -11.93 -18.32
CA LEU A 894 -21.14 -11.95 -19.29
C LEU A 894 -21.33 -10.80 -20.27
N ARG A 895 -20.34 -9.90 -20.39
CA ARG A 895 -20.39 -8.75 -21.32
C ARG A 895 -19.28 -8.81 -22.35
N GLY A 896 -19.61 -8.65 -23.63
CA GLY A 896 -18.65 -8.70 -24.74
C GLY A 896 -18.85 -9.92 -25.65
N ARG A 897 -17.89 -10.17 -26.55
CA ARG A 897 -18.00 -11.25 -27.55
C ARG A 897 -17.90 -12.63 -26.89
N LEU A 898 -19.05 -13.27 -26.68
CA LEU A 898 -19.16 -14.60 -26.09
C LEU A 898 -19.08 -15.70 -27.16
N ASP A 899 -18.07 -16.57 -27.06
CA ASP A 899 -18.07 -17.85 -27.77
C ASP A 899 -18.88 -18.88 -26.97
N LEU A 900 -20.11 -19.12 -27.41
CA LEU A 900 -21.04 -20.06 -26.77
C LEU A 900 -20.61 -21.53 -26.91
N VAL A 901 -19.90 -21.89 -27.99
CA VAL A 901 -19.43 -23.27 -28.19
C VAL A 901 -18.36 -23.57 -27.15
N ARG A 902 -17.40 -22.65 -27.01
CA ARG A 902 -16.34 -22.74 -26.01
C ARG A 902 -16.88 -22.72 -24.57
N LEU A 903 -17.95 -21.95 -24.30
CA LEU A 903 -18.58 -21.91 -22.98
C LEU A 903 -19.23 -23.24 -22.63
N ARG A 904 -19.92 -23.85 -23.59
CA ARG A 904 -20.54 -25.17 -23.41
C ARG A 904 -19.48 -26.24 -23.17
N GLU A 905 -18.40 -26.26 -23.94
CA GLU A 905 -17.29 -27.21 -23.76
C GLU A 905 -16.63 -27.05 -22.38
N ALA A 906 -16.46 -25.81 -21.93
CA ALA A 906 -15.91 -25.54 -20.61
C ALA A 906 -16.80 -26.05 -19.47
N CYS A 907 -18.12 -25.82 -19.57
CA CYS A 907 -19.10 -26.33 -18.60
C CYS A 907 -19.09 -27.86 -18.54
N GLN A 908 -18.99 -28.52 -19.69
CA GLN A 908 -18.95 -29.97 -19.76
C GLN A 908 -17.68 -30.54 -19.13
N SER A 909 -16.52 -29.92 -19.38
CA SER A 909 -15.25 -30.30 -18.75
C SER A 909 -15.30 -30.12 -17.23
N LEU A 910 -15.92 -29.04 -16.74
CA LEU A 910 -16.10 -28.78 -15.31
C LEU A 910 -16.88 -29.92 -14.63
N VAL A 911 -17.95 -30.42 -15.25
CA VAL A 911 -18.76 -31.53 -14.71
C VAL A 911 -18.03 -32.85 -14.72
N GLN A 912 -17.24 -33.13 -15.77
CA GLN A 912 -16.45 -34.37 -15.81
C GLN A 912 -15.41 -34.40 -14.70
N LYS A 913 -14.77 -33.26 -14.43
CA LYS A 913 -13.75 -33.12 -13.40
C LYS A 913 -14.31 -33.18 -11.97
N ASN A 914 -15.57 -32.79 -11.75
CA ASN A 914 -16.17 -32.71 -10.40
C ASN A 914 -17.37 -33.65 -10.24
N GLU A 915 -17.17 -34.80 -9.59
CA GLU A 915 -18.22 -35.85 -9.45
C GLU A 915 -19.49 -35.37 -8.75
N ILE A 916 -19.37 -34.38 -7.85
CA ILE A 916 -20.49 -33.88 -7.07
C ILE A 916 -21.56 -33.25 -7.98
N LEU A 917 -21.16 -32.64 -9.10
CA LEU A 917 -22.08 -32.02 -10.07
C LEU A 917 -22.91 -33.06 -10.84
N ARG A 918 -22.47 -34.32 -10.82
CA ARG A 918 -23.12 -35.48 -11.46
C ARG A 918 -23.59 -36.53 -10.45
N THR A 919 -23.73 -36.15 -9.17
CA THR A 919 -24.22 -37.03 -8.09
C THR A 919 -25.73 -36.86 -7.88
N GLN A 920 -26.46 -37.99 -7.80
CA GLN A 920 -27.88 -38.09 -7.46
C GLN A 920 -28.05 -38.72 -6.07
N PHE A 921 -29.18 -38.50 -5.38
CA PHE A 921 -29.46 -39.06 -4.05
C PHE A 921 -30.72 -39.92 -4.10
N ARG A 922 -30.62 -41.25 -4.11
CA ARG A 922 -31.80 -42.13 -4.22
C ARG A 922 -32.21 -42.71 -2.87
N HIS A 923 -33.52 -42.75 -2.62
CA HIS A 923 -34.05 -43.49 -1.49
C HIS A 923 -34.08 -45.00 -1.80
N LYS A 924 -33.43 -45.81 -0.97
CA LYS A 924 -33.41 -47.28 -1.07
C LYS A 924 -33.55 -47.89 0.32
N ASN A 925 -34.55 -48.76 0.50
CA ASN A 925 -34.82 -49.48 1.77
C ASN A 925 -34.91 -48.60 3.04
N GLY A 926 -35.42 -47.37 2.93
CA GLY A 926 -35.55 -46.45 4.07
C GLY A 926 -34.31 -45.61 4.38
N THR A 927 -33.23 -45.79 3.61
CA THR A 927 -31.99 -45.00 3.68
C THR A 927 -31.77 -44.20 2.39
N VAL A 928 -31.06 -43.08 2.45
CA VAL A 928 -30.65 -42.31 1.25
C VAL A 928 -29.25 -42.76 0.85
N GLU A 929 -29.06 -43.04 -0.44
CA GLU A 929 -27.79 -43.42 -1.04
C GLU A 929 -27.38 -42.38 -2.09
N ALA A 930 -26.15 -41.87 -2.04
CA ALA A 930 -25.62 -40.97 -3.07
C ALA A 930 -25.03 -41.81 -4.22
N ILE A 931 -25.36 -41.49 -5.47
CA ILE A 931 -25.00 -42.27 -6.66
C ILE A 931 -24.39 -41.34 -7.72
N VAL A 932 -23.15 -41.60 -8.08
CA VAL A 932 -22.38 -40.83 -9.07
C VAL A 932 -22.68 -41.34 -10.49
N GLN A 933 -23.12 -40.47 -11.40
CA GLN A 933 -23.43 -40.85 -12.78
C GLN A 933 -22.21 -40.73 -13.70
N ASP A 934 -21.86 -41.78 -14.44
CA ASP A 934 -20.71 -41.79 -15.35
C ASP A 934 -21.06 -41.18 -16.74
N GLY A 935 -20.10 -40.51 -17.38
CA GLY A 935 -20.22 -39.95 -18.75
C GLY A 935 -21.38 -38.97 -18.99
N SER A 936 -22.06 -38.50 -17.94
CA SER A 936 -23.31 -37.76 -18.07
C SER A 936 -23.10 -36.34 -18.59
N GLN A 937 -23.86 -35.97 -19.62
CA GLN A 937 -24.00 -34.59 -20.08
C GLN A 937 -25.02 -33.90 -19.19
N VAL A 938 -24.62 -32.81 -18.54
CA VAL A 938 -25.59 -31.96 -17.84
C VAL A 938 -26.38 -31.11 -18.84
N PRO A 939 -27.64 -30.77 -18.53
CA PRO A 939 -28.42 -29.88 -19.39
C PRO A 939 -27.73 -28.52 -19.56
N PHE A 940 -27.64 -28.07 -20.81
CA PHE A 940 -27.22 -26.71 -21.18
C PHE A 940 -28.36 -26.00 -21.92
N LEU A 941 -29.16 -25.26 -21.17
CA LEU A 941 -30.42 -24.66 -21.63
C LEU A 941 -30.18 -23.28 -22.25
N HIS A 942 -30.94 -22.96 -23.29
CA HIS A 942 -30.99 -21.64 -23.90
C HIS A 942 -32.41 -21.11 -23.78
N PHE A 943 -32.55 -19.90 -23.24
CA PHE A 943 -33.83 -19.21 -23.15
C PHE A 943 -33.89 -18.07 -24.15
N THR A 944 -35.07 -17.86 -24.73
CA THR A 944 -35.26 -16.85 -25.77
C THR A 944 -35.56 -15.46 -25.19
N SER A 945 -35.93 -15.39 -23.92
CA SER A 945 -36.19 -14.13 -23.21
C SER A 945 -35.80 -14.21 -21.74
N HIS A 946 -35.48 -13.05 -21.14
CA HIS A 946 -35.15 -12.97 -19.72
C HIS A 946 -36.31 -13.44 -18.83
N SER A 947 -37.56 -13.13 -19.20
CA SER A 947 -38.74 -13.54 -18.45
C SER A 947 -38.93 -15.06 -18.45
N GLU A 948 -38.65 -15.75 -19.57
CA GLU A 948 -38.71 -17.21 -19.67
C GLU A 948 -37.60 -17.86 -18.82
N ALA A 949 -36.38 -17.31 -18.84
CA ALA A 949 -35.28 -17.75 -17.99
C ALA A 949 -35.60 -17.55 -16.51
N LEU A 950 -36.16 -16.39 -16.15
CA LEU A 950 -36.56 -16.04 -14.80
C LEU A 950 -37.69 -16.93 -14.30
N GLU A 951 -38.72 -17.16 -15.12
CA GLU A 951 -39.82 -18.08 -14.79
C GLU A 951 -39.28 -19.50 -14.59
N HIS A 952 -38.31 -19.96 -15.40
CA HIS A 952 -37.68 -21.25 -15.18
C HIS A 952 -36.85 -21.31 -13.89
N TRP A 953 -36.04 -20.28 -13.61
CA TRP A 953 -35.23 -20.20 -12.39
C TRP A 953 -36.09 -20.05 -11.12
N GLU A 954 -37.29 -19.48 -11.25
CA GLU A 954 -38.29 -19.35 -10.18
C GLU A 954 -39.22 -20.58 -10.07
N SER A 955 -39.47 -21.30 -11.18
CA SER A 955 -40.33 -22.48 -11.23
C SER A 955 -39.52 -23.74 -10.94
N PHE A 956 -39.69 -24.30 -9.74
CA PHE A 956 -39.01 -25.55 -9.39
C PHE A 956 -39.92 -26.78 -9.62
N PRO A 957 -39.52 -27.79 -10.41
CA PRO A 957 -40.27 -29.05 -10.50
C PRO A 957 -40.00 -29.92 -9.27
N SER A 958 -40.96 -29.97 -8.34
CA SER A 958 -40.93 -30.69 -7.06
C SER A 958 -40.73 -32.23 -7.14
N ASN A 959 -40.72 -32.82 -8.34
CA ASN A 959 -40.94 -34.26 -8.51
C ASN A 959 -39.67 -35.08 -8.82
N CYS A 960 -38.48 -34.45 -8.88
CA CYS A 960 -37.23 -35.13 -9.27
C CYS A 960 -35.99 -34.71 -8.46
N PHE A 961 -36.17 -34.13 -7.26
CA PHE A 961 -35.05 -33.57 -6.48
C PHE A 961 -33.96 -34.59 -6.13
N ASP A 962 -34.36 -35.83 -5.87
CA ASP A 962 -33.49 -36.97 -5.54
C ASP A 962 -32.59 -37.38 -6.74
N ARG A 963 -32.87 -36.86 -7.94
CA ARG A 963 -32.19 -37.22 -9.20
C ARG A 963 -31.65 -36.03 -9.99
N GLN A 964 -31.76 -34.81 -9.47
CA GLN A 964 -31.38 -33.62 -10.22
C GLN A 964 -29.86 -33.40 -10.22
N LEU A 965 -29.29 -33.26 -11.41
CA LEU A 965 -27.89 -32.89 -11.59
C LEU A 965 -27.72 -31.36 -11.65
N ALA A 966 -26.48 -30.91 -11.62
CA ALA A 966 -26.18 -29.51 -11.94
C ALA A 966 -26.71 -29.17 -13.34
N THR A 967 -27.16 -27.93 -13.54
CA THR A 967 -27.64 -27.43 -14.84
C THR A 967 -26.92 -26.16 -15.21
N PHE A 968 -26.75 -25.93 -16.50
CA PHE A 968 -26.25 -24.66 -17.02
C PHE A 968 -27.30 -24.05 -17.92
N SER A 969 -27.44 -22.74 -17.87
CA SER A 969 -28.37 -22.01 -18.72
C SER A 969 -27.83 -20.65 -19.11
N TYR A 970 -28.29 -20.12 -20.23
CA TYR A 970 -27.99 -18.75 -20.62
C TYR A 970 -29.14 -18.09 -21.35
N VAL A 971 -29.18 -16.75 -21.27
CA VAL A 971 -30.08 -15.89 -22.01
C VAL A 971 -29.33 -14.67 -22.52
N ALA A 972 -29.44 -14.40 -23.81
CA ALA A 972 -28.95 -13.16 -24.40
C ALA A 972 -29.91 -12.01 -24.06
N MET A 973 -29.36 -10.87 -23.66
CA MET A 973 -30.09 -9.68 -23.28
C MET A 973 -30.05 -8.64 -24.41
N ASP A 974 -30.99 -7.70 -24.40
CA ASP A 974 -31.12 -6.65 -25.43
C ASP A 974 -29.95 -5.65 -25.45
N ASP A 975 -29.08 -5.66 -24.44
CA ASP A 975 -27.94 -4.74 -24.24
C ASP A 975 -26.57 -5.36 -24.58
N ASP A 976 -26.53 -6.37 -25.45
CA ASP A 976 -25.32 -7.16 -25.79
C ASP A 976 -24.64 -7.86 -24.59
N SER A 977 -25.39 -8.06 -23.49
CA SER A 977 -24.95 -8.92 -22.37
C SER A 977 -25.59 -10.31 -22.44
N THR A 978 -24.97 -11.29 -21.79
CA THR A 978 -25.50 -12.64 -21.63
C THR A 978 -25.54 -12.98 -20.15
N HIS A 979 -26.72 -13.28 -19.62
CA HIS A 979 -26.83 -13.83 -18.28
C HIS A 979 -26.60 -15.34 -18.37
N PHE A 980 -25.56 -15.84 -17.71
CA PHE A 980 -25.25 -17.26 -17.59
C PHE A 980 -25.56 -17.72 -16.17
N ALA A 981 -26.22 -18.87 -16.02
CA ALA A 981 -26.60 -19.38 -14.70
C ALA A 981 -26.25 -20.86 -14.53
N MET A 982 -25.67 -21.19 -13.37
CA MET A 982 -25.43 -22.57 -12.91
C MET A 982 -26.46 -22.95 -11.84
N GLY A 983 -27.36 -23.88 -12.16
CA GLY A 983 -28.30 -24.47 -11.22
C GLY A 983 -27.65 -25.61 -10.42
N ILE A 984 -27.72 -25.59 -9.09
CA ILE A 984 -27.03 -26.56 -8.23
C ILE A 984 -27.73 -26.75 -6.87
N GLN A 985 -27.67 -27.96 -6.29
CA GLN A 985 -28.27 -28.26 -4.97
C GLN A 985 -27.33 -28.00 -3.79
N HIS A 986 -27.85 -27.59 -2.63
CA HIS A 986 -27.05 -27.43 -1.41
C HIS A 986 -26.44 -28.76 -0.89
N SER A 987 -26.98 -29.91 -1.33
CA SER A 987 -26.35 -31.23 -1.15
C SER A 987 -25.11 -31.45 -2.04
N GLN A 988 -24.85 -30.55 -2.99
CA GLN A 988 -23.76 -30.58 -3.96
C GLN A 988 -22.78 -29.41 -3.81
N TYR A 989 -23.10 -28.38 -3.01
CA TYR A 989 -22.21 -27.23 -2.82
C TYR A 989 -22.24 -26.63 -1.41
N ASP A 990 -21.20 -25.86 -1.11
CA ASP A 990 -21.20 -24.80 -0.09
C ASP A 990 -20.55 -23.51 -0.63
N ALA A 991 -20.45 -22.47 0.21
CA ALA A 991 -19.92 -21.17 -0.20
C ALA A 991 -18.49 -21.24 -0.76
N TRP A 992 -17.65 -22.13 -0.23
CA TRP A 992 -16.28 -22.32 -0.69
C TRP A 992 -16.27 -23.02 -2.05
N SER A 993 -17.02 -24.11 -2.19
CA SER A 993 -17.02 -24.91 -3.41
C SER A 993 -17.56 -24.15 -4.62
N ILE A 994 -18.52 -23.22 -4.45
CA ILE A 994 -18.99 -22.37 -5.56
C ILE A 994 -17.84 -21.51 -6.13
N THR A 995 -17.00 -20.96 -5.27
CA THR A 995 -15.88 -20.12 -5.70
C THR A 995 -14.87 -20.94 -6.51
N LEU A 996 -14.59 -22.18 -6.08
CA LEU A 996 -13.77 -23.11 -6.84
C LEU A 996 -14.37 -23.42 -8.21
N LEU A 997 -15.67 -23.72 -8.27
CA LEU A 997 -16.36 -24.04 -9.52
C LEU A 997 -16.31 -22.90 -10.53
N LEU A 998 -16.54 -21.65 -10.10
CA LEU A 998 -16.50 -20.49 -10.99
C LEU A 998 -15.09 -20.20 -11.50
N ARG A 999 -14.06 -20.33 -10.65
CA ARG A 999 -12.65 -20.19 -11.06
C ARG A 999 -12.25 -21.27 -12.06
N GLN A 1000 -12.60 -22.53 -11.78
CA GLN A 1000 -12.33 -23.65 -12.68
C GLN A 1000 -13.04 -23.43 -14.03
N LEU A 1001 -14.30 -23.00 -14.03
CA LEU A 1001 -15.05 -22.73 -15.26
C LEU A 1001 -14.37 -21.65 -16.12
N GLN A 1002 -13.96 -20.54 -15.51
CA GLN A 1002 -13.27 -19.46 -16.20
C GLN A 1002 -11.93 -19.94 -16.79
N SER A 1003 -11.13 -20.66 -16.01
CA SER A 1003 -9.84 -21.20 -16.46
C SER A 1003 -10.01 -22.14 -17.66
N ILE A 1004 -10.96 -23.08 -17.57
CA ILE A 1004 -11.26 -24.02 -18.66
C ILE A 1004 -11.77 -23.25 -19.89
N TYR A 1005 -12.64 -22.26 -19.72
CA TYR A 1005 -13.11 -21.43 -20.84
C TYR A 1005 -11.94 -20.76 -21.55
N HIS A 1006 -10.94 -20.25 -20.83
CA HIS A 1006 -9.75 -19.67 -21.45
C HIS A 1006 -8.74 -20.70 -21.97
N GLY A 1007 -9.04 -22.00 -21.89
CA GLY A 1007 -8.23 -23.08 -22.44
C GLY A 1007 -7.10 -23.55 -21.51
N HIS A 1008 -7.14 -23.17 -20.23
CA HIS A 1008 -6.17 -23.62 -19.24
C HIS A 1008 -6.56 -24.99 -18.68
N GLU A 1009 -5.56 -25.81 -18.36
CA GLU A 1009 -5.77 -27.10 -17.69
C GLU A 1009 -6.12 -26.89 -16.21
N VAL A 1010 -6.94 -27.80 -15.66
CA VAL A 1010 -7.43 -27.74 -14.27
C VAL A 1010 -7.39 -29.14 -13.69
N CYS A 1011 -6.68 -29.33 -12.59
CA CYS A 1011 -6.68 -30.59 -11.83
C CYS A 1011 -7.80 -30.56 -10.79
N PRO A 1012 -8.75 -31.51 -10.79
CA PRO A 1012 -9.75 -31.59 -9.74
C PRO A 1012 -9.16 -32.09 -8.43
N GLY A 1013 -9.66 -31.57 -7.31
CA GLY A 1013 -9.34 -32.07 -5.98
C GLY A 1013 -9.94 -33.45 -5.69
N PRO A 1014 -9.76 -33.98 -4.47
CA PRO A 1014 -10.31 -35.26 -4.07
C PRO A 1014 -11.83 -35.33 -4.29
N PRO A 1015 -12.36 -36.48 -4.73
CA PRO A 1015 -13.80 -36.64 -4.90
C PRO A 1015 -14.54 -36.53 -3.56
N PHE A 1016 -15.73 -35.92 -3.57
CA PHE A 1016 -16.52 -35.71 -2.36
C PHE A 1016 -16.91 -37.04 -1.67
N SER A 1017 -17.10 -38.12 -2.44
CA SER A 1017 -17.34 -39.45 -1.89
C SER A 1017 -16.25 -39.93 -0.92
N VAL A 1018 -15.00 -39.53 -1.15
CA VAL A 1018 -13.87 -39.82 -0.25
C VAL A 1018 -14.00 -39.02 1.04
N PHE A 1019 -14.39 -37.75 0.96
CA PHE A 1019 -14.68 -36.94 2.15
C PHE A 1019 -15.82 -37.54 2.98
N ALA A 1020 -16.90 -37.94 2.33
CA ALA A 1020 -18.05 -38.55 3.01
C ALA A 1020 -17.69 -39.86 3.73
N ALA A 1021 -16.72 -40.62 3.22
CA ALA A 1021 -16.21 -41.83 3.86
C ALA A 1021 -15.22 -41.56 5.00
N THR A 1022 -14.52 -40.41 4.95
CA THR A 1022 -13.45 -40.04 5.91
C THR A 1022 -14.01 -39.37 7.17
N VAL A 1023 -15.11 -38.63 7.07
CA VAL A 1023 -15.80 -38.08 8.23
C VAL A 1023 -16.32 -39.24 9.09
N PRO A 1024 -15.88 -39.39 10.36
CA PRO A 1024 -16.23 -40.54 11.17
C PRO A 1024 -17.75 -40.65 11.33
N GLN A 1025 -18.33 -41.75 10.86
CA GLN A 1025 -19.71 -42.12 11.22
C GLN A 1025 -19.78 -42.81 12.59
N ALA A 1026 -18.63 -43.04 13.24
CA ALA A 1026 -18.49 -43.72 14.51
C ALA A 1026 -18.08 -42.75 15.64
N THR A 1027 -18.48 -43.09 16.86
CA THR A 1027 -18.34 -42.27 18.07
C THR A 1027 -16.88 -42.01 18.42
N ASN A 1028 -16.50 -40.74 18.57
CA ASN A 1028 -15.25 -40.32 19.20
C ASN A 1028 -15.52 -40.05 20.69
N PRO A 1029 -15.06 -40.90 21.63
CA PRO A 1029 -15.35 -40.74 23.07
C PRO A 1029 -14.78 -39.45 23.67
N GLU A 1030 -13.69 -38.91 23.11
CA GLU A 1030 -13.10 -37.64 23.57
C GLU A 1030 -13.94 -36.46 23.11
N ALA A 1031 -14.40 -36.47 21.86
CA ALA A 1031 -15.35 -35.47 21.37
C ALA A 1031 -16.65 -35.53 22.16
N GLU A 1032 -17.16 -36.73 22.46
CA GLU A 1032 -18.35 -36.91 23.29
C GLU A 1032 -18.15 -36.36 24.70
N ARG A 1033 -16.98 -36.61 25.33
CA ARG A 1033 -16.63 -36.05 26.64
C ARG A 1033 -16.58 -34.53 26.59
N PHE A 1034 -15.85 -33.96 25.62
CA PHE A 1034 -15.75 -32.52 25.43
C PHE A 1034 -17.12 -31.87 25.27
N TRP A 1035 -17.95 -32.39 24.35
CA TRP A 1035 -19.28 -31.82 24.11
C TRP A 1035 -20.21 -32.01 25.30
N LYS A 1036 -20.12 -33.13 26.04
CA LYS A 1036 -20.84 -33.31 27.31
C LYS A 1036 -20.44 -32.26 28.33
N GLU A 1037 -19.15 -31.96 28.47
CA GLU A 1037 -18.66 -30.94 29.40
C GLU A 1037 -19.10 -29.54 28.98
N GLN A 1038 -18.99 -29.20 27.69
CA GLN A 1038 -19.39 -27.89 27.16
C GLN A 1038 -20.90 -27.64 27.24
N LEU A 1039 -21.72 -28.68 27.02
CA LEU A 1039 -23.18 -28.59 26.96
C LEU A 1039 -23.86 -29.02 28.27
N ALA A 1040 -23.10 -29.40 29.29
CA ALA A 1040 -23.62 -29.84 30.58
C ALA A 1040 -24.60 -28.82 31.18
N ASN A 1041 -25.83 -29.29 31.42
CA ASN A 1041 -26.92 -28.49 32.00
C ASN A 1041 -27.26 -27.21 31.21
N LEU A 1042 -26.97 -27.17 29.91
CA LEU A 1042 -27.23 -26.00 29.06
C LEU A 1042 -28.39 -26.30 28.09
N PRO A 1043 -29.62 -25.82 28.35
CA PRO A 1043 -30.72 -26.00 27.40
C PRO A 1043 -30.50 -25.17 26.14
N MET A 1044 -31.10 -25.60 25.03
CA MET A 1044 -31.10 -24.86 23.78
C MET A 1044 -31.68 -23.45 23.99
N THR A 1045 -30.97 -22.42 23.54
CA THR A 1045 -31.46 -21.04 23.65
C THR A 1045 -32.47 -20.77 22.55
N LEU A 1046 -33.74 -20.70 22.93
CA LEU A 1046 -34.86 -20.37 22.05
C LEU A 1046 -35.44 -19.02 22.46
N LEU A 1047 -35.77 -18.18 21.48
CA LEU A 1047 -36.51 -16.95 21.70
C LEU A 1047 -37.99 -17.24 21.49
N SER A 1048 -38.83 -16.92 22.46
CA SER A 1048 -40.28 -17.08 22.35
C SER A 1048 -40.93 -15.76 21.95
N ASP A 1049 -41.66 -15.75 20.83
CA ASP A 1049 -42.50 -14.62 20.45
C ASP A 1049 -43.96 -15.04 20.33
N SER A 1050 -44.80 -14.60 21.28
CA SER A 1050 -46.23 -14.88 21.29
C SER A 1050 -47.02 -14.07 20.25
N SER A 1051 -46.39 -13.09 19.59
CA SER A 1051 -47.00 -12.22 18.58
C SER A 1051 -46.72 -12.65 17.14
N ALA A 1052 -46.00 -13.76 16.94
CA ALA A 1052 -45.74 -14.32 15.63
C ALA A 1052 -46.98 -15.03 15.07
N GLU A 1053 -47.51 -14.54 13.94
CA GLU A 1053 -48.67 -15.11 13.25
C GLU A 1053 -48.41 -15.23 11.73
N GLY A 1054 -48.91 -16.31 11.10
CA GLY A 1054 -48.93 -16.47 9.64
C GLY A 1054 -47.81 -17.33 9.06
N ASP A 1055 -47.95 -17.74 7.79
CA ASP A 1055 -46.99 -18.54 7.01
C ASP A 1055 -46.31 -17.64 5.94
N GLU A 1056 -45.69 -16.55 6.40
CA GLU A 1056 -45.02 -15.57 5.54
C GLU A 1056 -43.60 -16.03 5.13
N PRO A 1057 -43.07 -15.52 3.99
CA PRO A 1057 -41.68 -15.74 3.62
C PRO A 1057 -40.72 -15.02 4.58
N ASP A 1058 -39.50 -15.54 4.70
CA ASP A 1058 -38.46 -14.97 5.56
C ASP A 1058 -38.17 -13.51 5.19
N ARG A 1059 -37.93 -12.68 6.22
CA ARG A 1059 -37.58 -11.26 6.06
C ARG A 1059 -36.10 -11.05 6.41
N LYS A 1060 -35.51 -9.97 5.90
CA LYS A 1060 -34.10 -9.62 6.13
C LYS A 1060 -33.91 -8.16 6.53
N PHE A 1061 -32.97 -7.92 7.45
CA PHE A 1061 -32.36 -6.61 7.73
C PHE A 1061 -30.88 -6.65 7.38
N GLN A 1062 -30.30 -5.49 7.05
CA GLN A 1062 -28.88 -5.36 6.71
C GLN A 1062 -28.34 -4.01 7.15
N LYS A 1063 -27.09 -3.98 7.63
CA LYS A 1063 -26.34 -2.76 7.98
C LYS A 1063 -24.86 -2.97 7.70
N SER A 1064 -24.22 -1.95 7.13
CA SER A 1064 -22.76 -1.88 6.96
C SER A 1064 -22.15 -1.14 8.14
N LEU A 1065 -21.15 -1.73 8.78
CA LEU A 1065 -20.51 -1.23 10.00
C LEU A 1065 -19.04 -0.97 9.73
N ARG A 1066 -18.52 0.20 10.15
CA ARG A 1066 -17.10 0.51 10.00
C ARG A 1066 -16.27 -0.35 10.96
N MET A 1067 -15.21 -0.97 10.43
CA MET A 1067 -14.29 -1.75 11.24
C MET A 1067 -13.18 -0.86 11.81
N SER A 1068 -12.82 -1.11 13.06
CA SER A 1068 -11.61 -0.59 13.70
C SER A 1068 -10.73 -1.76 14.14
N PRO A 1069 -9.39 -1.59 14.18
CA PRO A 1069 -8.50 -2.64 14.68
C PRO A 1069 -8.82 -2.92 16.16
N SER A 1070 -9.26 -4.14 16.47
CA SER A 1070 -9.63 -4.55 17.83
C SER A 1070 -8.75 -5.67 18.40
N GLY A 1071 -7.79 -6.19 17.63
CA GLY A 1071 -6.95 -7.33 18.00
C GLY A 1071 -7.67 -8.69 17.95
N PHE A 1072 -8.96 -8.72 17.63
CA PHE A 1072 -9.77 -9.93 17.47
C PHE A 1072 -10.27 -10.09 16.03
N THR A 1073 -10.55 -11.33 15.62
CA THR A 1073 -11.21 -11.58 14.33
C THR A 1073 -12.63 -11.01 14.34
N PHE A 1074 -13.15 -10.60 13.18
CA PHE A 1074 -14.53 -10.11 13.11
C PHE A 1074 -15.55 -11.22 13.44
N ALA A 1075 -15.22 -12.49 13.20
CA ALA A 1075 -15.99 -13.64 13.68
C ALA A 1075 -16.15 -13.61 15.21
N THR A 1076 -15.07 -13.39 15.95
CA THR A 1076 -15.10 -13.27 17.42
C THR A 1076 -15.97 -12.09 17.85
N VAL A 1077 -15.88 -10.96 17.16
CA VAL A 1077 -16.69 -9.76 17.45
C VAL A 1077 -18.18 -10.04 17.26
N ILE A 1078 -18.58 -10.61 16.13
CA ILE A 1078 -20.02 -10.83 15.85
C ILE A 1078 -20.62 -11.95 16.73
N PHE A 1079 -19.87 -13.01 17.03
CA PHE A 1079 -20.34 -14.04 17.96
C PHE A 1079 -20.48 -13.51 19.38
N SER A 1080 -19.57 -12.62 19.81
CA SER A 1080 -19.65 -11.95 21.11
C SER A 1080 -20.86 -11.03 21.20
N ALA A 1081 -21.07 -10.21 20.17
CA ALA A 1081 -22.21 -9.32 20.10
C ALA A 1081 -23.53 -10.10 20.13
N TRP A 1082 -23.63 -11.22 19.39
CA TRP A 1082 -24.84 -12.05 19.40
C TRP A 1082 -25.06 -12.80 20.71
N ALA A 1083 -24.00 -13.30 21.35
CA ALA A 1083 -24.11 -13.92 22.66
C ALA A 1083 -24.71 -12.96 23.70
N LEU A 1084 -24.34 -11.68 23.64
CA LEU A 1084 -24.92 -10.64 24.50
C LEU A 1084 -26.39 -10.37 24.19
N VAL A 1085 -26.79 -10.35 22.90
CA VAL A 1085 -28.20 -10.23 22.50
C VAL A 1085 -29.02 -11.39 23.05
N LEU A 1086 -28.58 -12.62 22.81
CA LEU A 1086 -29.29 -13.80 23.32
C LEU A 1086 -29.34 -13.83 24.84
N SER A 1087 -28.27 -13.43 25.52
CA SER A 1087 -28.22 -13.42 26.99
C SER A 1087 -29.28 -12.50 27.57
N LYS A 1088 -29.42 -11.30 27.00
CA LYS A 1088 -30.44 -10.31 27.36
C LYS A 1088 -31.86 -10.81 27.08
N HIS A 1089 -32.13 -11.33 25.88
CA HIS A 1089 -33.50 -11.64 25.48
C HIS A 1089 -34.01 -13.00 25.97
N ALA A 1090 -33.12 -13.98 26.15
CA ALA A 1090 -33.45 -15.28 26.76
C ALA A 1090 -33.35 -15.26 28.31
N LYS A 1091 -32.96 -14.12 28.90
CA LYS A 1091 -32.82 -13.90 30.35
C LYS A 1091 -31.92 -14.93 31.04
N THR A 1092 -30.82 -15.30 30.40
CA THR A 1092 -29.83 -16.26 30.91
C THR A 1092 -28.42 -15.78 30.60
N ARG A 1093 -27.45 -16.04 31.48
CA ARG A 1093 -26.03 -15.70 31.27
C ARG A 1093 -25.22 -16.76 30.52
N ARG A 1094 -25.79 -17.96 30.38
CA ARG A 1094 -25.24 -19.03 29.55
C ARG A 1094 -26.18 -19.24 28.38
N VAL A 1095 -25.66 -19.04 27.18
CA VAL A 1095 -26.41 -19.17 25.92
C VAL A 1095 -25.72 -20.15 25.00
N VAL A 1096 -26.50 -20.74 24.10
CA VAL A 1096 -25.99 -21.60 23.03
C VAL A 1096 -26.72 -21.29 21.73
N PHE A 1097 -25.95 -21.08 20.68
CA PHE A 1097 -26.44 -20.86 19.33
C PHE A 1097 -25.61 -21.67 18.32
N GLY A 1098 -26.16 -21.86 17.13
CA GLY A 1098 -25.45 -22.56 16.06
C GLY A 1098 -24.40 -21.64 15.42
N GLY A 1099 -23.19 -22.14 15.21
CA GLY A 1099 -22.20 -21.51 14.36
C GLY A 1099 -21.90 -22.39 13.16
N ALA A 1100 -21.93 -21.79 11.97
CA ALA A 1100 -21.49 -22.46 10.75
C ALA A 1100 -19.96 -22.43 10.69
N VAL A 1101 -19.34 -23.61 10.59
CA VAL A 1101 -17.91 -23.78 10.34
C VAL A 1101 -17.69 -24.43 8.99
N SER A 1102 -16.52 -24.25 8.39
CA SER A 1102 -16.28 -24.77 7.03
C SER A 1102 -16.30 -26.31 6.96
N GLY A 1103 -16.08 -27.00 8.09
CA GLY A 1103 -15.99 -28.46 8.20
C GLY A 1103 -14.85 -29.09 7.37
N ARG A 1104 -13.90 -28.27 6.92
CA ARG A 1104 -12.68 -28.67 6.20
C ARG A 1104 -11.46 -28.75 7.11
N ASN A 1105 -11.68 -28.90 8.41
CA ASN A 1105 -10.63 -28.99 9.43
C ASN A 1105 -10.47 -30.44 9.94
N ILE A 1106 -10.63 -31.41 9.03
CA ILE A 1106 -10.56 -32.83 9.34
C ILE A 1106 -9.25 -33.43 8.82
N ASP A 1107 -8.94 -34.66 9.21
CA ASP A 1107 -7.77 -35.36 8.67
C ASP A 1107 -8.04 -35.83 7.24
N MET A 1108 -7.80 -35.01 6.23
CA MET A 1108 -8.03 -35.44 4.85
C MET A 1108 -7.18 -34.67 3.86
N GLU A 1109 -6.47 -35.41 3.03
CA GLU A 1109 -5.61 -34.84 1.99
C GLU A 1109 -6.44 -34.13 0.94
N GLY A 1110 -6.05 -32.91 0.58
CA GLY A 1110 -6.73 -32.11 -0.44
C GLY A 1110 -8.13 -31.63 -0.03
N ILE A 1111 -8.47 -31.59 1.25
CA ILE A 1111 -9.84 -31.23 1.73
C ILE A 1111 -10.35 -29.89 1.21
N LEU A 1112 -9.46 -28.96 0.84
CA LEU A 1112 -9.83 -27.60 0.43
C LEU A 1112 -10.19 -27.50 -1.04
N ASP A 1113 -9.71 -28.46 -1.82
CA ASP A 1113 -10.04 -28.63 -3.23
C ASP A 1113 -11.23 -29.57 -3.41
N VAL A 1114 -11.77 -30.13 -2.30
CA VAL A 1114 -13.02 -30.88 -2.31
C VAL A 1114 -14.16 -29.96 -2.66
N VAL A 1115 -14.71 -30.18 -3.86
CA VAL A 1115 -15.93 -29.54 -4.33
C VAL A 1115 -17.12 -30.31 -3.77
N GLY A 1116 -17.84 -29.70 -2.83
CA GLY A 1116 -19.06 -30.20 -2.23
C GLY A 1116 -19.35 -29.58 -0.87
N PRO A 1117 -20.46 -29.97 -0.20
CA PRO A 1117 -20.87 -29.38 1.07
C PRO A 1117 -20.07 -29.95 2.24
N CYS A 1118 -18.92 -29.36 2.55
CA CYS A 1118 -18.13 -29.76 3.72
C CYS A 1118 -18.55 -28.99 4.99
N ILE A 1119 -19.34 -27.92 4.85
CA ILE A 1119 -19.85 -27.11 5.96
C ILE A 1119 -20.44 -27.96 7.10
N ASN A 1120 -20.10 -27.62 8.35
CA ASN A 1120 -20.67 -28.25 9.54
C ASN A 1120 -21.31 -27.19 10.46
N MET A 1121 -22.25 -27.63 11.30
CA MET A 1121 -22.98 -26.79 12.23
C MET A 1121 -22.67 -27.23 13.66
N LEU A 1122 -22.21 -26.31 14.50
CA LEU A 1122 -21.78 -26.62 15.86
C LEU A 1122 -22.47 -25.74 16.89
N PRO A 1123 -22.71 -26.25 18.11
CA PRO A 1123 -23.15 -25.42 19.21
C PRO A 1123 -21.98 -24.57 19.73
N PHE A 1124 -22.22 -23.28 19.92
CA PHE A 1124 -21.29 -22.36 20.59
C PHE A 1124 -21.87 -21.98 21.97
N PRO A 1125 -21.51 -22.71 23.03
CA PRO A 1125 -21.93 -22.40 24.38
C PRO A 1125 -21.10 -21.24 24.95
N ILE A 1126 -21.70 -20.07 25.07
CA ILE A 1126 -21.03 -18.87 25.59
C ILE A 1126 -21.53 -18.58 27.01
N ASP A 1127 -20.60 -18.51 27.95
CA ASP A 1127 -20.86 -18.11 29.33
C ASP A 1127 -20.36 -16.68 29.58
N VAL A 1128 -21.29 -15.75 29.77
CA VAL A 1128 -21.01 -14.35 30.10
C VAL A 1128 -21.23 -14.03 31.58
N THR A 1129 -21.33 -15.05 32.45
CA THR A 1129 -21.58 -14.85 33.89
C THR A 1129 -20.42 -14.13 34.60
N LYS A 1130 -19.19 -14.37 34.15
CA LYS A 1130 -17.95 -13.79 34.72
C LYS A 1130 -17.41 -12.59 33.95
N CYS A 1131 -18.13 -12.11 32.94
CA CYS A 1131 -17.71 -11.00 32.11
C CYS A 1131 -18.38 -9.70 32.60
N ASP A 1132 -17.58 -8.68 32.86
CA ASP A 1132 -18.00 -7.33 33.20
C ASP A 1132 -17.84 -6.36 32.02
N THR A 1133 -16.96 -6.63 31.05
CA THR A 1133 -16.65 -5.76 29.89
C THR A 1133 -16.78 -6.47 28.54
N TYR A 1134 -16.89 -5.71 27.44
CA TYR A 1134 -16.91 -6.27 26.08
C TYR A 1134 -15.61 -7.04 25.75
N LEU A 1135 -14.46 -6.59 26.25
CA LEU A 1135 -13.16 -7.24 26.08
C LEU A 1135 -13.14 -8.65 26.69
N GLU A 1136 -13.66 -8.81 27.91
CA GLU A 1136 -13.75 -10.12 28.57
C GLU A 1136 -14.69 -11.07 27.82
N VAL A 1137 -15.79 -10.55 27.24
CA VAL A 1137 -16.68 -11.33 26.38
C VAL A 1137 -15.95 -11.77 25.11
N LEU A 1138 -15.22 -10.87 24.45
CA LEU A 1138 -14.42 -11.16 23.25
C LEU A 1138 -13.39 -12.26 23.53
N GLN A 1139 -12.66 -12.16 24.63
CA GLN A 1139 -11.70 -13.17 25.06
C GLN A 1139 -12.36 -14.52 25.39
N SER A 1140 -13.51 -14.50 26.10
CA SER A 1140 -14.28 -15.70 26.43
C SER A 1140 -14.74 -16.43 25.17
N VAL A 1141 -15.32 -15.70 24.22
CA VAL A 1141 -15.81 -16.25 22.95
C VAL A 1141 -14.66 -16.77 22.09
N GLN A 1142 -13.54 -16.06 22.03
CA GLN A 1142 -12.35 -16.53 21.32
C GLN A 1142 -11.84 -17.85 21.89
N ASN A 1143 -11.81 -17.99 23.22
CA ASN A 1143 -11.40 -19.22 23.89
C ASN A 1143 -12.35 -20.38 23.58
N VAL A 1144 -13.67 -20.15 23.52
CA VAL A 1144 -14.64 -21.19 23.12
C VAL A 1144 -14.42 -21.60 21.67
N MET A 1145 -14.29 -20.64 20.74
CA MET A 1145 -14.02 -20.94 19.33
C MET A 1145 -12.77 -21.79 19.15
N ILE A 1146 -11.70 -21.44 19.86
CA ILE A 1146 -10.44 -22.16 19.92
C ILE A 1146 -10.65 -23.58 20.46
N ALA A 1147 -11.37 -23.75 21.57
CA ALA A 1147 -11.59 -25.06 22.18
C ALA A 1147 -12.47 -26.01 21.34
N THR A 1148 -13.39 -25.48 20.53
CA THR A 1148 -14.32 -26.26 19.69
C THR A 1148 -13.65 -26.93 18.49
N VAL A 1149 -12.63 -26.28 17.94
CA VAL A 1149 -11.91 -26.70 16.73
C VAL A 1149 -11.56 -28.20 16.64
N PRO A 1150 -10.95 -28.85 17.65
CA PRO A 1150 -10.48 -30.23 17.51
C PRO A 1150 -11.64 -31.22 17.35
N TYR A 1151 -12.85 -30.79 17.72
CA TYR A 1151 -14.07 -31.59 17.80
C TYR A 1151 -15.13 -31.12 16.80
N GLU A 1152 -14.75 -30.22 15.88
CA GLU A 1152 -15.64 -29.56 14.95
C GLU A 1152 -16.22 -30.48 13.87
N SER A 1153 -15.64 -31.68 13.71
CA SER A 1153 -16.04 -32.67 12.70
C SER A 1153 -17.18 -33.57 13.16
N MET A 1154 -17.53 -33.55 14.45
CA MET A 1154 -18.60 -34.38 14.98
C MET A 1154 -19.94 -33.93 14.38
N PRO A 1155 -20.75 -34.84 13.81
CA PRO A 1155 -22.05 -34.49 13.27
C PRO A 1155 -22.96 -33.90 14.35
N MET A 1156 -23.64 -32.81 14.02
CA MET A 1156 -24.57 -32.15 14.93
C MET A 1156 -25.63 -33.10 15.52
N PRO A 1157 -26.26 -34.02 14.74
CA PRO A 1157 -27.20 -35.00 15.30
C PRO A 1157 -26.59 -35.91 16.37
N ASP A 1158 -25.31 -36.26 16.25
CA ASP A 1158 -24.62 -37.07 17.27
C ASP A 1158 -24.31 -36.24 18.53
N ILE A 1159 -23.96 -34.96 18.37
CA ILE A 1159 -23.79 -34.05 19.50
C ILE A 1159 -25.12 -33.94 20.28
N ILE A 1160 -26.24 -33.74 19.58
CA ILE A 1160 -27.57 -33.67 20.19
C ILE A 1160 -27.91 -34.96 20.94
N THR A 1161 -27.84 -36.10 20.25
CA THR A 1161 -28.40 -37.35 20.77
C THR A 1161 -27.54 -37.98 21.87
N ARG A 1162 -26.24 -37.68 21.90
CA ARG A 1162 -25.28 -38.34 22.81
C ARG A 1162 -24.67 -37.41 23.84
N CYS A 1163 -24.59 -36.10 23.58
CA CYS A 1163 -23.83 -35.15 24.40
C CYS A 1163 -24.68 -34.08 25.07
N ALA A 1164 -25.90 -33.84 24.58
CA ALA A 1164 -26.79 -32.82 25.11
C ALA A 1164 -28.05 -33.45 25.71
N ASP A 1165 -28.63 -32.80 26.70
CA ASP A 1165 -29.95 -33.16 27.26
C ASP A 1165 -31.11 -32.59 26.41
N TRP A 1166 -30.90 -32.47 25.09
CA TRP A 1166 -31.87 -31.89 24.16
C TRP A 1166 -32.73 -32.97 23.50
N SER A 1167 -33.86 -32.57 22.90
CA SER A 1167 -34.65 -33.49 22.06
C SER A 1167 -33.80 -33.97 20.87
N PRO A 1168 -33.87 -35.24 20.44
CA PRO A 1168 -33.24 -35.72 19.20
C PRO A 1168 -33.63 -34.94 17.94
N THR A 1169 -34.75 -34.20 17.99
CA THR A 1169 -35.26 -33.36 16.91
C THR A 1169 -34.99 -31.87 17.13
N ALA A 1170 -34.13 -31.51 18.10
CA ALA A 1170 -33.87 -30.12 18.43
C ALA A 1170 -33.11 -29.41 17.30
N VAL A 1171 -33.48 -28.14 17.05
CA VAL A 1171 -32.87 -27.28 16.03
C VAL A 1171 -32.54 -25.94 16.66
N PHE A 1172 -31.36 -25.39 16.37
CA PHE A 1172 -30.95 -24.11 16.94
C PHE A 1172 -31.97 -23.01 16.64
N GLY A 1173 -32.34 -22.21 17.65
CA GLY A 1173 -33.20 -21.04 17.46
C GLY A 1173 -32.51 -19.89 16.74
N SER A 1174 -31.17 -19.87 16.74
CA SER A 1174 -30.40 -18.94 15.91
C SER A 1174 -29.10 -19.55 15.41
N ILE A 1175 -28.68 -19.13 14.21
CA ILE A 1175 -27.42 -19.54 13.59
C ILE A 1175 -26.63 -18.29 13.16
N ILE A 1176 -25.32 -18.29 13.41
CA ILE A 1176 -24.38 -17.30 12.87
C ILE A 1176 -23.47 -17.94 11.82
N GLN A 1177 -23.30 -17.26 10.70
CA GLN A 1177 -22.29 -17.54 9.69
C GLN A 1177 -21.43 -16.29 9.47
N HIS A 1178 -20.12 -16.45 9.63
CA HIS A 1178 -19.15 -15.42 9.24
C HIS A 1178 -18.42 -15.86 7.98
N LEU A 1179 -18.41 -15.00 6.98
CA LEU A 1179 -17.73 -15.20 5.70
C LEU A 1179 -16.60 -14.18 5.62
N ASP A 1180 -15.38 -14.62 5.93
CA ASP A 1180 -14.14 -13.86 5.68
C ASP A 1180 -13.72 -13.91 4.21
N ILE A 1181 -14.59 -14.48 3.39
CA ILE A 1181 -14.54 -14.40 1.95
C ILE A 1181 -15.23 -13.08 1.64
N ALA A 1182 -14.47 -11.98 1.55
CA ALA A 1182 -14.80 -11.04 0.47
C ALA A 1182 -14.99 -11.96 -0.73
N PHE A 1183 -16.16 -11.96 -1.38
CA PHE A 1183 -16.36 -12.74 -2.59
C PHE A 1183 -15.36 -12.23 -3.63
N ASP A 1184 -14.12 -12.68 -3.51
CA ASP A 1184 -13.06 -12.72 -4.49
C ASP A 1184 -13.39 -13.89 -5.43
N ILE A 1185 -14.66 -13.96 -5.82
CA ILE A 1185 -14.92 -14.02 -7.23
C ILE A 1185 -14.28 -12.73 -7.72
N PRO A 1186 -13.15 -12.77 -8.46
CA PRO A 1186 -12.52 -11.55 -8.91
C PRO A 1186 -13.62 -10.71 -9.56
N ALA A 1187 -14.09 -9.67 -8.85
CA ALA A 1187 -14.75 -8.55 -9.48
C ALA A 1187 -13.65 -8.06 -10.38
N VAL A 1188 -13.74 -8.54 -11.61
CA VAL A 1188 -12.93 -8.26 -12.76
C VAL A 1188 -12.42 -6.84 -12.57
N SER A 1189 -11.17 -6.72 -12.10
CA SER A 1189 -10.34 -5.52 -12.20
C SER A 1189 -9.96 -5.26 -13.66
N GLN A 1190 -10.77 -5.75 -14.60
CA GLN A 1190 -10.85 -5.43 -16.02
C GLN A 1190 -12.20 -4.75 -16.37
N ALA A 1191 -13.04 -4.35 -15.38
CA ALA A 1191 -14.23 -3.57 -15.69
C ALA A 1191 -13.86 -2.14 -16.17
N GLN A 1192 -12.69 -1.61 -15.78
CA GLN A 1192 -12.25 -0.26 -16.14
C GLN A 1192 -11.15 -0.16 -17.22
N SER A 1193 -10.41 -1.23 -17.55
CA SER A 1193 -9.41 -1.21 -18.64
C SER A 1193 -9.88 -1.78 -19.98
N ASP A 1194 -10.97 -2.56 -20.02
CA ASP A 1194 -11.42 -3.21 -21.26
C ASP A 1194 -12.63 -2.51 -21.90
N LYS A 1195 -12.57 -1.19 -22.10
CA LYS A 1195 -13.51 -0.57 -23.06
C LYS A 1195 -13.10 -0.82 -24.52
N ASP A 1196 -11.84 -1.22 -24.76
CA ASP A 1196 -11.26 -1.31 -26.12
C ASP A 1196 -10.72 -2.70 -26.56
N SER A 1197 -10.72 -3.77 -25.75
CA SER A 1197 -10.08 -5.05 -26.13
C SER A 1197 -10.98 -6.12 -26.77
N GLY A 1198 -12.30 -5.95 -26.74
CA GLY A 1198 -13.25 -6.93 -27.30
C GLY A 1198 -13.28 -8.31 -26.60
N ARG A 1199 -12.60 -8.50 -25.45
CA ARG A 1199 -12.63 -9.74 -24.65
C ARG A 1199 -13.87 -9.84 -23.76
N LEU A 1200 -14.32 -11.07 -23.50
CA LEU A 1200 -15.49 -11.38 -22.68
C LEU A 1200 -15.24 -11.05 -21.20
N LYS A 1201 -15.97 -10.08 -20.65
CA LYS A 1201 -15.96 -9.71 -19.24
C LYS A 1201 -16.90 -10.59 -18.44
N TRP A 1202 -16.40 -11.18 -17.37
CA TRP A 1202 -17.17 -11.92 -16.39
C TRP A 1202 -17.57 -10.97 -15.27
N ASN A 1203 -18.66 -10.23 -15.46
CA ASN A 1203 -19.20 -9.43 -14.37
C ASN A 1203 -19.98 -10.37 -13.46
N TYR A 1204 -19.30 -10.84 -12.41
CA TYR A 1204 -19.95 -11.47 -11.28
C TYR A 1204 -20.71 -10.38 -10.52
N LEU A 1205 -21.80 -9.91 -11.11
CA LEU A 1205 -22.85 -9.28 -10.34
C LEU A 1205 -23.21 -10.27 -9.25
N GLU A 1206 -23.46 -9.74 -8.04
CA GLU A 1206 -23.92 -10.47 -6.84
C GLU A 1206 -24.61 -11.78 -7.19
N MET A 1207 -24.50 -12.84 -6.35
CA MET A 1207 -25.44 -13.97 -6.40
C MET A 1207 -26.88 -13.44 -6.41
N LYS A 1208 -27.40 -13.12 -7.61
CA LYS A 1208 -28.58 -12.29 -7.79
C LYS A 1208 -29.72 -13.26 -7.76
N LYS A 1209 -30.17 -13.48 -6.53
CA LYS A 1209 -31.34 -14.28 -6.11
C LYS A 1209 -31.11 -15.79 -6.13
N CYS A 1210 -30.94 -16.34 -4.93
CA CYS A 1210 -31.36 -17.71 -4.64
C CYS A 1210 -32.89 -17.72 -4.65
N TYR A 1211 -33.51 -18.30 -5.67
CA TYR A 1211 -34.95 -18.47 -5.74
C TYR A 1211 -35.37 -19.67 -4.90
N GLY A 1212 -35.55 -19.46 -3.59
CA GLY A 1212 -35.91 -20.53 -2.69
C GLY A 1212 -36.29 -20.09 -1.28
N ARG A 1213 -37.39 -20.61 -0.74
CA ARG A 1213 -37.76 -20.50 0.68
C ARG A 1213 -36.91 -21.48 1.51
N CYS A 1214 -35.96 -20.99 2.30
CA CYS A 1214 -35.07 -21.86 3.09
C CYS A 1214 -35.28 -21.63 4.60
N ARG A 1215 -36.11 -22.46 5.24
CA ARG A 1215 -36.41 -22.40 6.68
C ARG A 1215 -35.47 -23.29 7.49
N ALA A 1216 -34.23 -22.85 7.68
CA ALA A 1216 -33.23 -23.61 8.45
C ALA A 1216 -33.28 -23.36 9.98
N THR A 1217 -33.72 -22.18 10.42
CA THR A 1217 -33.76 -21.73 11.83
C THR A 1217 -34.69 -20.51 11.96
N ASP A 1218 -35.01 -20.10 13.18
CA ASP A 1218 -35.84 -18.90 13.41
C ASP A 1218 -35.09 -17.60 13.08
N ILE A 1219 -33.76 -17.57 13.31
CA ILE A 1219 -32.88 -16.41 13.05
C ILE A 1219 -31.55 -16.86 12.42
N TYR A 1220 -31.17 -16.26 11.31
CA TYR A 1220 -29.90 -16.51 10.62
C TYR A 1220 -29.11 -15.21 10.42
N VAL A 1221 -27.94 -15.11 11.04
CA VAL A 1221 -27.05 -13.94 10.95
C VAL A 1221 -25.89 -14.26 10.02
N ILE A 1222 -25.66 -13.42 9.01
CA ILE A 1222 -24.55 -13.54 8.06
C ILE A 1222 -23.70 -12.29 8.18
N SER A 1223 -22.38 -12.44 8.26
CA SER A 1223 -21.47 -11.31 8.13
C SER A 1223 -20.44 -11.52 7.03
N THR A 1224 -20.13 -10.46 6.31
CA THR A 1224 -19.11 -10.40 5.25
C THR A 1224 -18.24 -9.17 5.43
N VAL A 1225 -16.93 -9.32 5.34
CA VAL A 1225 -15.98 -8.19 5.42
C VAL A 1225 -15.68 -7.66 4.02
N SER A 1226 -15.76 -6.33 3.85
CA SER A 1226 -15.45 -5.63 2.60
C SER A 1226 -14.02 -5.09 2.59
N ARG A 1227 -13.44 -4.94 1.39
CA ARG A 1227 -12.07 -4.46 1.16
C ARG A 1227 -11.85 -2.99 1.58
N GLU A 1228 -12.91 -2.23 1.83
CA GLU A 1228 -12.87 -0.79 2.18
C GLU A 1228 -12.89 -0.53 3.70
N GLY A 1229 -12.75 -1.58 4.53
CA GLY A 1229 -12.73 -1.44 6.00
C GLY A 1229 -14.12 -1.38 6.64
N PHE A 1230 -15.14 -1.93 5.98
CA PHE A 1230 -16.49 -2.09 6.50
C PHE A 1230 -16.89 -3.58 6.55
N ALA A 1231 -17.76 -3.95 7.49
CA ALA A 1231 -18.38 -5.26 7.55
C ALA A 1231 -19.89 -5.15 7.32
N ASP A 1232 -20.41 -5.92 6.38
CA ASP A 1232 -21.85 -6.03 6.11
C ASP A 1232 -22.44 -7.13 6.98
N VAL A 1233 -23.45 -6.79 7.78
CA VAL A 1233 -24.18 -7.73 8.63
C VAL A 1233 -25.60 -7.86 8.11
N GLN A 1234 -25.99 -9.08 7.74
CA GLN A 1234 -27.34 -9.45 7.33
C GLN A 1234 -28.02 -10.28 8.42
N PHE A 1235 -29.27 -9.98 8.71
CA PHE A 1235 -30.08 -10.64 9.73
C PHE A 1235 -31.38 -11.13 9.10
N LYS A 1236 -31.52 -12.44 8.93
CA LYS A 1236 -32.72 -13.09 8.36
C LYS A 1236 -33.52 -13.73 9.47
N PHE A 1237 -34.84 -13.68 9.38
CA PHE A 1237 -35.73 -14.27 10.40
C PHE A 1237 -37.04 -14.77 9.80
N ASN A 1238 -37.64 -15.76 10.48
CA ASN A 1238 -38.94 -16.32 10.13
C ASN A 1238 -40.08 -15.56 10.84
N PRO A 1239 -40.95 -14.83 10.11
CA PRO A 1239 -42.06 -14.07 10.70
C PRO A 1239 -43.07 -14.92 11.48
N SER A 1240 -43.17 -16.22 11.16
CA SER A 1240 -44.03 -17.18 11.87
C SER A 1240 -43.51 -17.56 13.26
N ARG A 1241 -42.28 -17.16 13.60
CA ARG A 1241 -41.60 -17.50 14.85
C ARG A 1241 -41.07 -16.29 15.61
N ILE A 1242 -40.66 -15.25 14.88
CA ILE A 1242 -40.16 -13.98 15.39
C ILE A 1242 -40.90 -12.86 14.65
N SER A 1243 -41.66 -12.05 15.36
CA SER A 1243 -42.35 -10.89 14.77
C SER A 1243 -41.34 -9.89 14.19
N PRO A 1244 -41.70 -9.14 13.14
CA PRO A 1244 -40.85 -8.08 12.60
C PRO A 1244 -40.40 -7.05 13.64
N ASP A 1245 -41.25 -6.76 14.64
CA ASP A 1245 -40.95 -5.82 15.70
C ASP A 1245 -39.86 -6.35 16.63
N LEU A 1246 -39.98 -7.61 17.08
CA LEU A 1246 -38.94 -8.26 17.88
C LEU A 1246 -37.64 -8.40 17.08
N ALA A 1247 -37.71 -8.80 15.81
CA ALA A 1247 -36.54 -8.91 14.94
C ALA A 1247 -35.79 -7.59 14.80
N ASN A 1248 -36.50 -6.45 14.69
CA ASN A 1248 -35.88 -5.13 14.58
C ASN A 1248 -35.12 -4.75 15.86
N VAL A 1249 -35.68 -5.08 17.03
CA VAL A 1249 -35.01 -4.88 18.32
C VAL A 1249 -33.75 -5.73 18.43
N LEU A 1250 -33.83 -7.02 18.09
CA LEU A 1250 -32.69 -7.94 18.13
C LEU A 1250 -31.56 -7.49 17.19
N PHE A 1251 -31.90 -7.01 15.99
CA PHE A 1251 -30.92 -6.53 15.01
C PHE A 1251 -30.26 -5.21 15.45
N GLY A 1252 -31.03 -4.29 16.05
CA GLY A 1252 -30.51 -3.06 16.63
C GLY A 1252 -29.51 -3.32 17.76
N ASP A 1253 -29.87 -4.21 18.70
CA ASP A 1253 -28.99 -4.61 19.81
C ASP A 1253 -27.70 -5.29 19.28
N LEU A 1254 -27.80 -6.14 18.24
CA LEU A 1254 -26.65 -6.78 17.61
C LEU A 1254 -25.68 -5.74 17.03
N CYS A 1255 -26.17 -4.80 16.22
CA CYS A 1255 -25.32 -3.78 15.60
C CYS A 1255 -24.67 -2.86 16.64
N GLY A 1256 -25.43 -2.45 17.67
CA GLY A 1256 -24.90 -1.62 18.75
C GLY A 1256 -23.80 -2.32 19.56
N ASN A 1257 -23.98 -3.62 19.84
CA ASN A 1257 -22.95 -4.41 20.51
C ASN A 1257 -21.68 -4.60 19.65
N ILE A 1258 -21.81 -4.71 18.33
CA ILE A 1258 -20.65 -4.77 17.41
C ILE A 1258 -19.87 -3.45 17.44
N GLU A 1259 -20.56 -2.31 17.30
CA GLU A 1259 -19.93 -0.99 17.34
C GLU A 1259 -19.23 -0.74 18.69
N ALA A 1260 -19.90 -1.08 19.80
CA ALA A 1260 -19.33 -0.94 21.15
C ALA A 1260 -18.11 -1.85 21.37
N ALA A 1261 -18.16 -3.10 20.92
CA ALA A 1261 -17.04 -4.03 21.02
C ALA A 1261 -15.81 -3.59 20.19
N LEU A 1262 -16.04 -2.90 19.06
CA LEU A 1262 -14.98 -2.40 18.18
C LEU A 1262 -14.39 -1.06 18.63
N GLN A 1263 -15.21 -0.16 19.17
CA GLN A 1263 -14.81 1.21 19.51
C GLN A 1263 -14.46 1.40 20.98
N SER A 1264 -15.01 0.57 21.87
CA SER A 1264 -14.86 0.73 23.33
C SER A 1264 -14.87 -0.64 24.03
N PRO A 1265 -13.91 -1.54 23.74
CA PRO A 1265 -13.90 -2.89 24.31
C PRO A 1265 -13.82 -2.92 25.84
N GLU A 1266 -13.27 -1.90 26.49
CA GLU A 1266 -13.23 -1.81 27.97
C GLU A 1266 -14.56 -1.37 28.61
N GLN A 1267 -15.56 -0.97 27.81
CA GLN A 1267 -16.85 -0.55 28.33
C GLN A 1267 -17.56 -1.71 29.04
N LYS A 1268 -18.22 -1.41 30.16
CA LYS A 1268 -19.00 -2.40 30.91
C LYS A 1268 -20.23 -2.86 30.13
N ILE A 1269 -20.49 -4.17 30.14
CA ILE A 1269 -21.73 -4.73 29.60
C ILE A 1269 -22.89 -4.53 30.58
N SER A 1270 -24.12 -4.43 30.07
CA SER A 1270 -25.31 -4.29 30.92
C SER A 1270 -25.45 -5.48 31.88
N ARG A 1271 -25.74 -5.20 33.16
CA ARG A 1271 -25.94 -6.25 34.17
C ARG A 1271 -27.38 -6.79 34.23
N GLU A 1272 -28.33 -6.12 33.60
CA GLU A 1272 -29.75 -6.51 33.60
C GLU A 1272 -30.01 -7.64 32.59
N LEU A 1273 -30.66 -8.71 33.06
CA LEU A 1273 -31.21 -9.82 32.25
C LEU A 1273 -32.71 -9.62 32.03
#